data_AF-A0A7C5FSS1-F1
#
_entry.id   AF-A0A7C5FSS1-F1
#
_cell.length_a   1.000
_cell.length_b   1.000
_cell.length_c   1.000
_cell.angle_alpha   90.00
_cell.angle_beta   90.00
_cell.angle_gamma   90.00
#
_symmetry.space_group_name_H-M   'P 1'
#
loop_
_entity.id
_entity.type
_entity.pdbx_description
1 polymer ?
#
loop_
_entity_poly.entity_id
_entity_poly.type
_entity_poly.pdbx_seq_one_letter_code
_entity_poly.pdbx_strand_id
1 'polypeptide(L)'
;MSGTRGGLLVNRRLLIICAAAALVAVFVSGPAVAMKIYLNPSIQTSNHSPDGVYEEGSNMQDVATRCASRLAARGFAVKNSAWKDLGTACSESNAWGSACFIALHSDATGNGGWVSTHGTKVFYHQSSAGWHNDTCVSFADQLCHKLVSKFSAFGRGYDMGTWADYPWCGWNMYVIAPWNTSAVPAVLVEGLYHDNWSDVYNVLYVAAGRQAYADGVYEGVCDWYGWNYSGSPEYYVEPRGQNASCYSEDGDSNWGNSAGWTGDYDSHMTSGGSRYFPASTASPSGKWMQVRPNLRVPGGTYQVDVGHYSNANVSTDIVTSTSVSNCTALNGDLKNGSTKVFQFQYGGQFVKVGDIQLAAGQTQPTIKFTYSSGNVNDSTHRWNIEGFRFSLIPTASTLTLNASAGGTVSGGGSKTSGNNVTAVATANLGYRFVSWTTGGFNGTVVSTSASYSFVMPGQGYTLYANFVADGVPLTVTSCPAAGGTTTGAGGYNPGQSVTVTATANPGYTFTNWTLGSCGGAFVSVNPSYTFSMPSSATALYANFAANSYTMSAVTCSGGTVTGSGTYSTGQSVTVTATPSSGCRFVNWTSDACGGTAVVSTDSSYTFNMPANDYTLYANFTRCLLFEGFETYNTGGTNADSIDKNDTSGPNQAPNGSGNPWWGPNPPNGRIDTGVKHTGSKSLYGTAGNCKDCYNLAYRLNNGSAFTGGIYLDWWFNDPLGTSTSTNFDNDFAALSYYSGVPSNADYMVPVPNPLTGNVQQLAIGMSNDWSTGYNAAKYQVRVVGDSGGYANGWFNTSVNRTTGWHHARIVVGPRKASNTNDVSFYIDNMVTPVLTRDSITTNGYNIIELNTIMPKSGNVYSSPLHWNNYDDISFGKIPNAPGSTTAVSTTPGSITWNWVDNSTDEDGFSLYDLAGSLKLSAAEGATSATETGLAANTAYVRAVTAVVTISGAKVDSSKVLLPTTYTLAADPVYGASGNGAVTCSAGAAGPWPYDACLQFTAVNGFGASPASASRYLYVWDTSPGEPNWNAAQQWTSGPLVKCGAPGVYYLHLRACNADGAVNPATLTLGPYMLVDPRFRISDVWPKSSGESVYLWDKTVTAAAGDAFWIEEADRSAALKVLYSGALPSVNHKVDVSGTLGSGTPRVLSAASWTDKGATTPIRALGLVCRALGGAAFNANTPSVTGGAGIYNLGLLVRVAGVAGGANTSDPNMKYFFLDDGSGLTDGLGHSGVKVVCGTSAPPASGMVRVTGVIDAENLGGRIVPVIVVRDPLEVNPL
;
A
#
# COMPACT_ATOMS: atom_id res chain seq x y z
N MET A 1 17.46 -11.16 46.19
CA MET A 1 18.84 -11.08 45.67
C MET A 1 19.05 -9.70 45.08
N SER A 2 20.21 -9.12 45.36
CA SER A 2 20.60 -7.71 45.21
C SER A 2 21.02 -7.30 43.79
N GLY A 3 20.87 -6.00 43.49
CA GLY A 3 21.55 -5.27 42.41
C GLY A 3 20.59 -4.77 41.32
N THR A 4 20.58 -3.52 40.86
CA THR A 4 21.47 -2.37 41.09
C THR A 4 20.72 -1.12 40.60
N ARG A 5 20.85 0.01 41.29
CA ARG A 5 20.38 1.35 40.87
C ARG A 5 21.47 2.08 40.08
N GLY A 6 21.05 2.95 39.17
CA GLY A 6 21.81 4.12 38.69
C GLY A 6 21.39 4.52 37.26
N GLY A 7 20.96 5.74 36.94
CA GLY A 7 20.80 6.96 37.72
C GLY A 7 20.39 8.14 36.80
N LEU A 8 19.70 9.12 37.40
CA LEU A 8 19.57 10.57 37.10
C LEU A 8 19.13 11.03 35.69
N LEU A 9 17.92 11.59 35.54
CA LEU A 9 17.47 12.99 35.81
C LEU A 9 17.86 13.99 34.71
N VAL A 10 16.86 14.59 34.03
CA VAL A 10 16.69 16.05 33.79
C VAL A 10 15.26 16.37 33.29
N ASN A 11 14.57 17.20 34.09
CA ASN A 11 13.47 18.17 33.92
C ASN A 11 12.22 17.84 33.06
N ARG A 12 11.00 17.71 33.65
CA ARG A 12 10.11 18.67 34.37
C ARG A 12 9.41 19.73 33.47
N ARG A 13 8.18 19.43 33.04
CA ARG A 13 6.89 20.06 33.45
C ARG A 13 5.84 20.05 32.32
N LEU A 14 4.99 19.02 32.30
CA LEU A 14 3.58 19.14 31.92
C LEU A 14 2.78 17.93 32.40
N LEU A 15 2.41 17.88 33.70
CA LEU A 15 1.16 17.25 34.16
C LEU A 15 0.96 17.54 35.66
N ILE A 16 0.02 18.42 35.95
CA ILE A 16 -0.62 18.55 37.25
C ILE A 16 -2.04 18.00 37.04
N ILE A 17 -2.53 17.24 38.03
CA ILE A 17 -3.82 16.51 38.17
C ILE A 17 -3.59 14.99 38.13
N CYS A 18 -4.08 14.31 39.18
CA CYS A 18 -3.93 12.88 39.57
C CYS A 18 -2.81 12.53 40.55
N ALA A 19 -2.97 12.91 41.83
CA ALA A 19 -2.50 12.12 42.98
C ALA A 19 -3.00 12.72 44.32
N ALA A 20 -4.24 12.45 44.70
CA ALA A 20 -4.73 12.64 46.06
C ALA A 20 -5.98 11.77 46.33
N ALA A 21 -5.80 10.45 46.44
CA ALA A 21 -6.76 9.53 47.08
C ALA A 21 -6.15 8.13 47.21
N ALA A 22 -5.14 7.97 48.07
CA ALA A 22 -4.66 6.65 48.48
C ALA A 22 -4.04 6.74 49.88
N LEU A 23 -4.87 6.86 50.91
CA LEU A 23 -4.64 6.30 52.24
C LEU A 23 -5.93 6.45 53.08
N VAL A 24 -6.19 5.47 53.97
CA VAL A 24 -7.38 5.26 54.84
C VAL A 24 -8.51 4.48 54.13
N ALA A 25 -8.91 3.25 54.49
CA ALA A 25 -8.58 2.35 55.59
C ALA A 25 -8.88 0.88 55.22
N VAL A 26 -8.06 -0.02 55.77
CA VAL A 26 -8.26 -1.47 55.90
C VAL A 26 -9.18 -1.72 57.11
N PHE A 27 -10.24 -2.54 56.96
CA PHE A 27 -10.84 -3.49 57.94
C PHE A 27 -12.30 -3.82 57.54
N VAL A 28 -12.50 -4.78 56.61
CA VAL A 28 -13.39 -5.97 56.70
C VAL A 28 -12.91 -6.93 55.58
N SER A 29 -12.27 -8.03 55.95
CA SER A 29 -11.69 -9.07 55.09
C SER A 29 -12.76 -9.93 54.37
N GLY A 30 -12.75 -10.28 53.08
CA GLY A 30 -11.85 -10.03 51.93
C GLY A 30 -12.66 -10.12 50.61
N PRO A 31 -12.05 -10.00 49.41
CA PRO A 31 -12.79 -9.91 48.15
C PRO A 31 -13.42 -11.25 47.80
N ALA A 32 -14.72 -11.26 47.49
CA ALA A 32 -15.38 -12.40 46.86
C ALA A 32 -14.63 -12.72 45.55
N VAL A 33 -14.03 -13.90 45.46
CA VAL A 33 -13.44 -14.39 44.21
C VAL A 33 -14.58 -14.47 43.20
N ALA A 34 -14.54 -13.65 42.14
CA ALA A 34 -15.54 -13.68 41.09
C ALA A 34 -15.59 -15.08 40.48
N MET A 35 -16.78 -15.69 40.43
CA MET A 35 -16.97 -17.02 39.86
C MET A 35 -16.63 -17.00 38.36
N LYS A 36 -15.84 -17.97 37.91
CA LYS A 36 -15.28 -18.05 36.56
C LYS A 36 -16.16 -18.90 35.65
N ILE A 37 -16.66 -18.37 34.54
CA ILE A 37 -17.52 -19.07 33.58
C ILE A 37 -16.79 -19.22 32.25
N TYR A 38 -16.77 -20.43 31.69
CA TYR A 38 -16.10 -20.71 30.43
C TYR A 38 -17.12 -21.05 29.34
N LEU A 39 -17.17 -20.27 28.27
CA LEU A 39 -18.06 -20.45 27.12
C LEU A 39 -17.28 -21.00 25.92
N ASN A 40 -17.82 -22.05 25.28
CA ASN A 40 -17.26 -22.64 24.07
C ASN A 40 -18.31 -22.73 22.95
N PRO A 41 -18.31 -21.78 22.01
CA PRO A 41 -19.15 -21.87 20.82
C PRO A 41 -18.65 -22.94 19.84
N SER A 42 -19.58 -23.53 19.11
CA SER A 42 -19.32 -24.50 18.04
C SER A 42 -18.34 -23.98 16.98
N ILE A 43 -17.56 -24.90 16.40
CA ILE A 43 -16.59 -24.61 15.33
C ILE A 43 -17.04 -25.12 13.96
N GLN A 44 -18.24 -25.68 13.85
CA GLN A 44 -18.70 -26.35 12.65
C GLN A 44 -19.14 -25.36 11.56
N THR A 45 -18.28 -25.16 10.56
CA THR A 45 -18.55 -24.27 9.41
C THR A 45 -19.14 -24.96 8.19
N SER A 46 -19.42 -26.26 8.29
CA SER A 46 -20.07 -27.05 7.24
C SER A 46 -21.50 -27.43 7.59
N ASN A 47 -21.97 -27.08 8.79
CA ASN A 47 -23.29 -27.45 9.29
C ASN A 47 -24.26 -26.28 9.09
N HIS A 48 -25.09 -26.40 8.06
CA HIS A 48 -25.93 -25.32 7.56
C HIS A 48 -27.40 -25.68 7.63
N SER A 49 -28.27 -24.66 7.65
CA SER A 49 -29.68 -24.86 7.33
C SER A 49 -29.85 -25.41 5.90
N PRO A 50 -30.94 -26.15 5.61
CA PRO A 50 -31.18 -26.73 4.29
C PRO A 50 -31.13 -25.77 3.10
N ASP A 51 -31.36 -24.47 3.34
CA ASP A 51 -31.27 -23.40 2.33
C ASP A 51 -29.93 -22.64 2.35
N GLY A 52 -29.01 -23.00 3.24
CA GLY A 52 -27.68 -22.39 3.38
C GLY A 52 -27.66 -21.01 4.04
N VAL A 53 -28.79 -20.51 4.54
CA VAL A 53 -28.91 -19.14 5.10
C VAL A 53 -28.32 -19.02 6.51
N TYR A 54 -28.33 -20.11 7.27
CA TYR A 54 -27.74 -20.20 8.60
C TYR A 54 -26.57 -21.19 8.60
N GLU A 55 -25.50 -20.85 9.33
CA GLU A 55 -24.32 -21.69 9.58
C GLU A 55 -24.02 -21.72 11.09
N GLU A 56 -23.83 -22.90 11.65
CA GLU A 56 -23.77 -23.11 13.11
C GLU A 56 -22.61 -22.36 13.79
N GLY A 57 -21.38 -22.52 13.30
CA GLY A 57 -20.18 -21.96 13.90
C GLY A 57 -20.23 -20.44 14.07
N SER A 58 -20.40 -19.67 12.99
CA SER A 58 -20.39 -18.19 13.08
C SER A 58 -21.56 -17.65 13.91
N ASN A 59 -22.71 -18.32 13.91
CA ASN A 59 -23.86 -17.87 14.68
C ASN A 59 -23.74 -18.21 16.17
N MET A 60 -23.17 -19.36 16.53
CA MET A 60 -22.89 -19.70 17.94
C MET A 60 -21.79 -18.80 18.53
N GLN A 61 -20.87 -18.32 17.70
CA GLN A 61 -19.88 -17.32 18.09
C GLN A 61 -20.53 -15.97 18.48
N ASP A 62 -21.56 -15.54 17.74
CA ASP A 62 -22.35 -14.35 18.10
C ASP A 62 -23.12 -14.56 19.43
N VAL A 63 -23.75 -15.72 19.62
CA VAL A 63 -24.45 -16.07 20.88
C VAL A 63 -23.49 -16.08 22.08
N ALA A 64 -22.32 -16.71 21.94
CA ALA A 64 -21.30 -16.76 23.00
C ALA A 64 -20.80 -15.36 23.38
N THR A 65 -20.60 -14.48 22.38
CA THR A 65 -20.16 -13.10 22.60
C THR A 65 -21.22 -12.30 23.36
N ARG A 66 -22.49 -12.43 22.98
CA ARG A 66 -23.62 -11.80 23.68
C ARG A 66 -23.73 -12.29 25.12
N CYS A 67 -23.65 -13.60 25.33
CA CYS A 67 -23.76 -14.21 26.67
C CYS A 67 -22.58 -13.79 27.56
N ALA A 68 -21.35 -13.79 27.03
CA ALA A 68 -20.16 -13.35 27.77
C ALA A 68 -20.28 -11.92 28.28
N SER A 69 -20.79 -11.01 27.44
CA SER A 69 -21.03 -9.62 27.81
C SER A 69 -22.01 -9.51 28.99
N ARG A 70 -23.10 -10.29 28.98
CA ARG A 70 -24.13 -10.28 30.02
C ARG A 70 -23.63 -10.85 31.34
N LEU A 71 -22.93 -11.98 31.30
CA LEU A 71 -22.31 -12.60 32.47
C LEU A 71 -21.22 -11.70 33.08
N ALA A 72 -20.35 -11.12 32.26
CA ALA A 72 -19.32 -10.18 32.73
C ALA A 72 -19.94 -8.94 33.40
N ALA A 73 -21.03 -8.39 32.83
CA ALA A 73 -21.77 -7.29 33.43
C ALA A 73 -22.36 -7.63 34.82
N ARG A 74 -22.56 -8.92 35.13
CA ARG A 74 -23.06 -9.39 36.42
C ARG A 74 -21.96 -9.72 37.44
N GLY A 75 -20.70 -9.48 37.07
CA GLY A 75 -19.54 -9.67 37.95
C GLY A 75 -18.91 -11.05 37.88
N PHE A 76 -19.32 -11.90 36.93
CA PHE A 76 -18.61 -13.15 36.63
C PHE A 76 -17.32 -12.84 35.86
N ALA A 77 -16.25 -13.59 36.13
CA ALA A 77 -15.11 -13.63 35.23
C ALA A 77 -15.46 -14.59 34.08
N VAL A 78 -15.38 -14.17 32.81
CA VAL A 78 -15.82 -15.00 31.68
C VAL A 78 -14.70 -15.16 30.65
N LYS A 79 -14.52 -16.38 30.13
CA LYS A 79 -13.71 -16.66 28.94
C LYS A 79 -14.59 -17.21 27.83
N ASN A 80 -14.42 -16.70 26.62
CA ASN A 80 -14.98 -17.26 25.39
C ASN A 80 -13.84 -17.86 24.57
N SER A 81 -13.90 -19.15 24.27
CA SER A 81 -12.79 -19.89 23.64
C SER A 81 -12.63 -19.68 22.14
N ALA A 82 -13.64 -19.10 21.46
CA ALA A 82 -13.75 -18.80 20.03
C ALA A 82 -12.88 -19.67 19.08
N TRP A 83 -13.53 -20.50 18.26
CA TRP A 83 -12.91 -21.34 17.22
C TRP A 83 -11.97 -22.43 17.76
N LYS A 84 -12.29 -22.96 18.95
CA LYS A 84 -11.58 -24.10 19.54
C LYS A 84 -12.49 -25.32 19.62
N ASP A 85 -11.94 -26.47 19.24
CA ASP A 85 -12.59 -27.76 19.44
C ASP A 85 -12.84 -28.01 20.95
N LEU A 86 -13.84 -28.86 21.24
CA LEU A 86 -14.29 -29.15 22.60
C LEU A 86 -13.15 -29.66 23.50
N GLY A 87 -12.22 -30.47 22.99
CA GLY A 87 -11.12 -31.05 23.77
C GLY A 87 -10.10 -30.00 24.21
N THR A 88 -9.68 -29.13 23.28
CA THR A 88 -8.79 -28.00 23.57
C THR A 88 -9.45 -26.98 24.50
N ALA A 89 -10.72 -26.65 24.26
CA ALA A 89 -11.47 -25.70 25.07
C ALA A 89 -11.68 -26.20 26.51
N CYS A 90 -11.97 -27.49 26.68
CA CYS A 90 -12.14 -28.10 28.00
C CYS A 90 -10.83 -28.10 28.80
N SER A 91 -9.71 -28.42 28.15
CA SER A 91 -8.37 -28.38 28.76
C SER A 91 -8.01 -26.98 29.25
N GLU A 92 -8.32 -25.95 28.45
CA GLU A 92 -8.11 -24.55 28.85
C GLU A 92 -9.02 -24.13 30.00
N SER A 93 -10.29 -24.57 29.98
CA SER A 93 -11.27 -24.30 31.05
C SER A 93 -10.78 -24.80 32.40
N ASN A 94 -10.27 -26.05 32.45
CA ASN A 94 -9.69 -26.62 33.65
C ASN A 94 -8.44 -25.86 34.10
N ALA A 95 -7.52 -25.55 33.18
CA ALA A 95 -6.30 -24.80 33.50
C ALA A 95 -6.60 -23.40 34.05
N TRP A 96 -7.71 -22.80 33.63
CA TRP A 96 -8.17 -21.51 34.12
C TRP A 96 -8.87 -21.58 35.49
N GLY A 97 -9.26 -22.79 35.93
CA GLY A 97 -10.02 -23.01 37.15
C GLY A 97 -11.43 -22.44 37.05
N SER A 98 -12.13 -22.70 35.95
CA SER A 98 -13.52 -22.31 35.79
C SER A 98 -14.40 -22.98 36.85
N ALA A 99 -15.53 -22.36 37.15
CA ALA A 99 -16.55 -22.89 38.04
C ALA A 99 -17.61 -23.69 37.26
N CYS A 100 -17.77 -23.41 35.96
CA CYS A 100 -18.46 -24.29 35.02
C CYS A 100 -17.98 -24.06 33.57
N PHE A 101 -18.22 -25.06 32.72
CA PHE A 101 -17.97 -25.07 31.28
C PHE A 101 -19.29 -25.22 30.52
N ILE A 102 -19.54 -24.34 29.54
CA ILE A 102 -20.78 -24.32 28.76
C ILE A 102 -20.42 -24.31 27.28
N ALA A 103 -20.69 -25.41 26.58
CA ALA A 103 -20.59 -25.48 25.13
C ALA A 103 -21.91 -25.00 24.49
N LEU A 104 -21.83 -24.21 23.42
CA LEU A 104 -22.97 -23.58 22.75
C LEU A 104 -23.06 -24.05 21.29
N HIS A 105 -24.14 -24.75 20.98
CA HIS A 105 -24.40 -25.41 19.70
C HIS A 105 -25.85 -25.16 19.22
N SER A 106 -26.12 -25.52 17.97
CA SER A 106 -27.47 -25.74 17.44
C SER A 106 -27.52 -27.09 16.74
N ASP A 107 -28.64 -27.80 16.87
CA ASP A 107 -28.77 -29.21 16.52
C ASP A 107 -29.30 -29.41 15.09
N ALA A 108 -29.13 -30.59 14.53
CA ALA A 108 -29.80 -31.04 13.31
C ALA A 108 -30.10 -32.53 13.34
N THR A 109 -31.22 -32.91 12.74
CA THR A 109 -31.65 -34.32 12.61
C THR A 109 -30.92 -35.10 11.51
N GLY A 110 -30.18 -34.41 10.63
CA GLY A 110 -29.31 -35.04 9.62
C GLY A 110 -30.00 -35.51 8.32
N ASN A 111 -31.27 -35.15 8.08
CA ASN A 111 -32.04 -35.60 6.92
C ASN A 111 -31.87 -34.75 5.63
N GLY A 112 -31.02 -33.73 5.64
CA GLY A 112 -30.69 -32.91 4.46
C GLY A 112 -31.81 -31.98 3.96
N GLY A 113 -32.90 -31.83 4.72
CA GLY A 113 -34.07 -31.01 4.39
C GLY A 113 -34.76 -30.47 5.64
N TRP A 114 -35.74 -29.58 5.47
CA TRP A 114 -36.47 -28.98 6.61
C TRP A 114 -37.28 -30.03 7.39
N VAL A 115 -37.13 -30.05 8.70
CA VAL A 115 -37.85 -30.94 9.62
C VAL A 115 -38.78 -30.19 10.56
N SER A 116 -39.74 -30.90 11.16
CA SER A 116 -40.67 -30.36 12.14
C SER A 116 -40.13 -30.37 13.58
N THR A 117 -39.07 -31.14 13.87
CA THR A 117 -38.42 -31.20 15.19
C THR A 117 -37.88 -29.83 15.57
N HIS A 118 -38.13 -29.36 16.79
CA HIS A 118 -37.67 -28.05 17.26
C HIS A 118 -37.37 -28.07 18.77
N GLY A 119 -36.77 -27.00 19.28
CA GLY A 119 -36.58 -26.78 20.73
C GLY A 119 -35.18 -27.07 21.27
N THR A 120 -35.02 -26.83 22.57
CA THR A 120 -33.70 -26.80 23.25
C THR A 120 -33.39 -28.11 23.96
N LYS A 121 -32.15 -28.59 23.81
CA LYS A 121 -31.60 -29.72 24.58
C LYS A 121 -30.36 -29.30 25.33
N VAL A 122 -30.25 -29.68 26.59
CA VAL A 122 -29.04 -29.46 27.38
C VAL A 122 -28.52 -30.80 27.85
N PHE A 123 -27.27 -31.08 27.52
CA PHE A 123 -26.60 -32.34 27.83
C PHE A 123 -25.51 -32.13 28.88
N TYR A 124 -25.28 -33.16 29.68
CA TYR A 124 -24.20 -33.24 30.66
C TYR A 124 -23.74 -34.69 30.81
N HIS A 125 -22.62 -34.87 31.50
CA HIS A 125 -21.99 -36.17 31.69
C HIS A 125 -22.53 -36.91 32.92
N GLN A 126 -22.72 -38.23 32.81
CA GLN A 126 -22.99 -39.15 33.91
C GLN A 126 -21.92 -40.25 33.92
N SER A 127 -21.30 -40.55 35.07
CA SER A 127 -20.33 -41.65 35.17
C SER A 127 -21.05 -43.00 35.05
N SER A 128 -20.59 -43.87 34.16
CA SER A 128 -21.16 -45.20 33.88
C SER A 128 -20.97 -46.27 34.97
N ALA A 129 -20.54 -45.91 36.18
CA ALA A 129 -20.35 -46.84 37.29
C ALA A 129 -20.89 -46.20 38.59
N GLY A 130 -21.89 -46.82 39.21
CA GLY A 130 -22.59 -46.37 40.43
C GLY A 130 -21.74 -46.38 41.71
N TRP A 131 -20.50 -45.89 41.65
CA TRP A 131 -19.53 -45.87 42.74
C TRP A 131 -18.70 -44.58 42.76
N HIS A 132 -19.26 -43.42 42.43
CA HIS A 132 -18.66 -42.13 42.77
C HIS A 132 -19.74 -41.10 43.14
N ASN A 133 -19.68 -40.61 44.38
CA ASN A 133 -20.48 -39.50 44.88
C ASN A 133 -19.80 -38.18 44.46
N ASP A 134 -19.56 -38.00 43.15
CA ASP A 134 -18.76 -36.87 42.64
C ASP A 134 -19.61 -35.60 42.59
N THR A 135 -19.22 -34.63 43.42
CA THR A 135 -19.86 -33.31 43.53
C THR A 135 -20.03 -32.63 42.16
N CYS A 136 -19.06 -32.78 41.24
CA CYS A 136 -19.10 -32.13 39.93
C CYS A 136 -20.25 -32.59 39.02
N VAL A 137 -20.61 -33.88 39.04
CA VAL A 137 -21.72 -34.42 38.23
C VAL A 137 -23.06 -33.91 38.76
N SER A 138 -23.23 -33.89 40.08
CA SER A 138 -24.45 -33.35 40.72
C SER A 138 -24.62 -31.84 40.49
N PHE A 139 -23.52 -31.10 40.36
CA PHE A 139 -23.56 -29.66 40.05
C PHE A 139 -23.83 -29.38 38.57
N ALA A 140 -23.34 -30.22 37.65
CA ALA A 140 -23.67 -30.15 36.23
C ALA A 140 -25.16 -30.48 35.97
N ASP A 141 -25.69 -31.48 36.67
CA ASP A 141 -27.12 -31.83 36.70
C ASP A 141 -27.99 -30.63 37.13
N GLN A 142 -27.63 -30.00 38.24
CA GLN A 142 -28.33 -28.79 38.72
C GLN A 142 -28.24 -27.64 37.71
N LEU A 143 -27.06 -27.39 37.12
CA LEU A 143 -26.87 -26.34 36.11
C LEU A 143 -27.71 -26.62 34.86
N CYS A 144 -27.74 -27.87 34.40
CA CYS A 144 -28.59 -28.31 33.30
C CYS A 144 -30.05 -27.96 33.58
N HIS A 145 -30.57 -28.36 34.74
CA HIS A 145 -31.97 -28.11 35.08
C HIS A 145 -32.29 -26.60 35.20
N LYS A 146 -31.35 -25.78 35.66
CA LYS A 146 -31.55 -24.32 35.68
C LYS A 146 -31.55 -23.73 34.27
N LEU A 147 -30.63 -24.13 33.39
CA LEU A 147 -30.62 -23.69 31.99
C LEU A 147 -31.91 -24.08 31.27
N VAL A 148 -32.29 -25.36 31.36
CA VAL A 148 -33.54 -25.88 30.80
C VAL A 148 -34.74 -25.08 31.30
N SER A 149 -34.82 -24.79 32.61
CA SER A 149 -35.94 -24.04 33.18
C SER A 149 -36.12 -22.63 32.59
N LYS A 150 -35.02 -21.98 32.17
CA LYS A 150 -35.07 -20.67 31.53
C LYS A 150 -35.50 -20.79 30.09
N PHE A 151 -34.95 -21.74 29.33
CA PHE A 151 -35.40 -21.97 27.96
C PHE A 151 -36.89 -22.35 27.87
N SER A 152 -37.44 -23.06 28.86
CA SER A 152 -38.90 -23.28 28.95
C SER A 152 -39.73 -22.03 29.27
N ALA A 153 -39.14 -20.97 29.85
CA ALA A 153 -39.81 -19.71 30.13
C ALA A 153 -39.75 -18.70 28.97
N PHE A 154 -38.84 -18.89 28.01
CA PHE A 154 -38.75 -18.08 26.77
C PHE A 154 -39.85 -18.43 25.75
N GLY A 155 -40.64 -19.48 25.96
CA GLY A 155 -41.77 -19.85 25.13
C GLY A 155 -43.03 -19.02 25.39
N ARG A 156 -43.26 -17.98 24.58
CA ARG A 156 -44.63 -17.54 24.26
C ARG A 156 -44.92 -17.82 22.80
N GLY A 157 -45.63 -18.93 22.57
CA GLY A 157 -46.59 -19.05 21.48
C GLY A 157 -46.25 -20.02 20.34
N TYR A 158 -45.82 -21.26 20.62
CA TYR A 158 -45.91 -22.35 19.63
C TYR A 158 -46.28 -23.67 20.34
N ASP A 159 -47.14 -24.44 19.69
CA ASP A 159 -47.82 -25.64 20.18
C ASP A 159 -46.81 -26.78 20.43
N MET A 160 -46.48 -27.06 21.70
CA MET A 160 -45.63 -28.21 22.06
C MET A 160 -46.50 -29.45 22.29
N GLY A 161 -46.80 -30.16 21.21
CA GLY A 161 -47.60 -31.38 21.21
C GLY A 161 -46.78 -32.66 21.40
N THR A 162 -47.18 -33.48 22.39
CA THR A 162 -46.77 -34.88 22.65
C THR A 162 -45.31 -35.16 23.08
N TRP A 163 -45.14 -35.40 24.39
CA TRP A 163 -44.15 -36.24 25.13
C TRP A 163 -42.65 -36.28 24.76
N ALA A 164 -42.18 -35.68 23.65
CA ALA A 164 -40.77 -35.56 23.26
C ALA A 164 -40.30 -34.09 23.07
N ASP A 165 -41.19 -33.11 23.23
CA ASP A 165 -40.98 -31.71 22.81
C ASP A 165 -40.89 -30.68 23.96
N TYR A 166 -40.47 -31.10 25.17
CA TYR A 166 -40.16 -30.17 26.26
C TYR A 166 -38.65 -29.95 26.36
N PRO A 167 -38.17 -28.74 26.72
CA PRO A 167 -36.78 -28.54 27.12
C PRO A 167 -36.40 -29.60 28.15
N TRP A 168 -35.43 -30.43 27.80
CA TRP A 168 -35.12 -31.65 28.54
C TRP A 168 -33.63 -31.74 28.82
N CYS A 169 -33.31 -32.22 30.02
CA CYS A 169 -31.94 -32.52 30.43
C CYS A 169 -31.59 -33.94 30.01
N GLY A 170 -30.65 -34.06 29.09
CA GLY A 170 -30.23 -35.33 28.52
C GLY A 170 -28.95 -35.90 29.15
N TRP A 171 -29.00 -37.20 29.42
CA TRP A 171 -27.90 -38.00 29.97
C TRP A 171 -27.17 -38.72 28.81
N ASN A 172 -25.85 -38.90 28.88
CA ASN A 172 -24.96 -39.57 27.91
C ASN A 172 -24.47 -38.77 26.67
N MET A 173 -23.85 -37.60 26.84
CA MET A 173 -22.94 -37.10 25.80
C MET A 173 -21.52 -37.63 25.99
N TYR A 174 -21.12 -38.57 25.12
CA TYR A 174 -19.74 -39.05 25.03
C TYR A 174 -18.75 -37.95 24.60
N VAL A 175 -19.19 -36.88 23.93
CA VAL A 175 -18.30 -35.89 23.27
C VAL A 175 -17.58 -34.96 24.27
N ILE A 176 -18.17 -34.70 25.44
CA ILE A 176 -17.50 -33.97 26.54
C ILE A 176 -16.66 -34.94 27.40
N ALA A 177 -16.72 -36.24 27.12
CA ALA A 177 -16.34 -37.32 28.02
C ALA A 177 -15.37 -38.41 27.49
N PRO A 178 -14.69 -38.38 26.31
CA PRO A 178 -13.91 -39.55 25.96
C PRO A 178 -12.63 -39.74 26.78
N TRP A 179 -12.19 -38.76 27.59
CA TRP A 179 -10.95 -38.88 28.37
C TRP A 179 -10.91 -38.05 29.67
N ASN A 180 -11.94 -38.09 30.54
CA ASN A 180 -11.80 -37.57 31.91
C ASN A 180 -11.25 -36.12 32.00
N THR A 181 -11.65 -35.27 31.04
CA THR A 181 -11.01 -33.98 30.77
C THR A 181 -11.75 -32.76 31.31
N SER A 182 -12.91 -32.86 31.96
CA SER A 182 -13.50 -31.71 32.69
C SER A 182 -13.46 -31.95 34.20
N ALA A 183 -12.69 -31.14 34.92
CA ALA A 183 -12.63 -31.17 36.38
C ALA A 183 -13.75 -30.32 37.03
N VAL A 184 -14.66 -29.78 36.22
CA VAL A 184 -15.66 -28.77 36.59
C VAL A 184 -17.05 -29.18 36.09
N PRO A 185 -18.14 -28.65 36.64
CA PRO A 185 -19.48 -28.83 36.08
C PRO A 185 -19.53 -28.40 34.60
N ALA A 186 -19.84 -29.34 33.70
CA ALA A 186 -19.82 -29.10 32.25
C ALA A 186 -21.15 -29.47 31.59
N VAL A 187 -21.66 -28.59 30.74
CA VAL A 187 -22.88 -28.78 29.96
C VAL A 187 -22.65 -28.40 28.49
N LEU A 188 -23.42 -29.01 27.60
CA LEU A 188 -23.55 -28.60 26.20
C LEU A 188 -25.00 -28.23 25.92
N VAL A 189 -25.20 -27.03 25.40
CA VAL A 189 -26.51 -26.49 25.05
C VAL A 189 -26.68 -26.59 23.55
N GLU A 190 -27.55 -27.48 23.12
CA GLU A 190 -28.13 -27.49 21.78
C GLU A 190 -29.35 -26.56 21.81
N GLY A 191 -29.13 -25.32 21.41
CA GLY A 191 -30.08 -24.24 21.65
C GLY A 191 -31.42 -24.47 20.99
N LEU A 192 -31.40 -24.87 19.71
CA LEU A 192 -32.52 -25.05 18.80
C LEU A 192 -32.06 -25.84 17.56
N TYR A 193 -32.98 -26.21 16.66
CA TYR A 193 -32.68 -26.97 15.44
C TYR A 193 -32.41 -26.08 14.23
N HIS A 194 -31.24 -26.19 13.60
CA HIS A 194 -30.92 -25.43 12.39
C HIS A 194 -31.40 -26.08 11.08
N ASP A 195 -31.97 -27.28 11.14
CA ASP A 195 -32.77 -27.87 10.07
C ASP A 195 -34.28 -27.73 10.30
N ASN A 196 -34.71 -26.89 11.26
CA ASN A 196 -36.10 -26.46 11.43
C ASN A 196 -36.29 -25.01 10.98
N TRP A 197 -37.27 -24.78 10.11
CA TRP A 197 -37.51 -23.44 9.55
C TRP A 197 -37.80 -22.41 10.65
N SER A 198 -38.71 -22.72 11.58
CA SER A 198 -39.13 -21.78 12.63
C SER A 198 -37.96 -21.40 13.54
N ASP A 199 -37.18 -22.37 13.98
CA ASP A 199 -36.02 -22.14 14.85
C ASP A 199 -34.95 -21.30 14.16
N VAL A 200 -34.67 -21.57 12.87
CA VAL A 200 -33.75 -20.77 12.07
C VAL A 200 -34.25 -19.33 11.94
N TYR A 201 -35.43 -19.13 11.37
CA TYR A 201 -35.84 -17.79 10.95
C TYR A 201 -36.40 -16.92 12.06
N ASN A 202 -36.92 -17.50 13.14
CA ASN A 202 -37.44 -16.74 14.28
C ASN A 202 -36.39 -16.53 15.38
N VAL A 203 -35.36 -17.38 15.46
CA VAL A 203 -34.40 -17.32 16.57
C VAL A 203 -32.94 -17.32 16.12
N LEU A 204 -32.48 -18.34 15.38
CA LEU A 204 -31.06 -18.54 15.13
C LEU A 204 -30.46 -17.58 14.08
N TYR A 205 -31.23 -17.21 13.05
CA TYR A 205 -30.82 -16.30 11.96
C TYR A 205 -31.00 -14.83 12.32
N VAL A 206 -31.98 -14.49 13.15
CA VAL A 206 -32.27 -13.09 13.54
C VAL A 206 -31.51 -12.68 14.80
N ALA A 207 -30.91 -11.48 14.77
CA ALA A 207 -30.08 -10.99 15.88
C ALA A 207 -30.81 -10.88 17.22
N ALA A 208 -32.11 -10.53 17.21
CA ALA A 208 -32.94 -10.47 18.41
C ALA A 208 -33.19 -11.85 19.03
N GLY A 209 -33.29 -12.88 18.18
CA GLY A 209 -33.44 -14.26 18.60
C GLY A 209 -32.17 -14.83 19.22
N ARG A 210 -31.01 -14.58 18.61
CA ARG A 210 -29.70 -14.92 19.20
C ARG A 210 -29.44 -14.20 20.53
N GLN A 211 -29.97 -12.99 20.69
CA GLN A 211 -29.95 -12.30 21.99
C GLN A 211 -30.81 -13.02 23.03
N ALA A 212 -32.01 -13.49 22.68
CA ALA A 212 -32.86 -14.26 23.58
C ALA A 212 -32.21 -15.60 24.00
N TYR A 213 -31.54 -16.29 23.08
CA TYR A 213 -30.74 -17.47 23.41
C TYR A 213 -29.66 -17.11 24.44
N ALA A 214 -28.85 -16.08 24.17
CA ALA A 214 -27.81 -15.65 25.10
C ALA A 214 -28.33 -15.26 26.49
N ASP A 215 -29.51 -14.64 26.57
CA ASP A 215 -30.17 -14.30 27.83
C ASP A 215 -30.66 -15.54 28.59
N GLY A 216 -31.16 -16.57 27.92
CA GLY A 216 -31.53 -17.85 28.54
C GLY A 216 -30.37 -18.58 29.21
N VAL A 217 -29.20 -18.61 28.56
CA VAL A 217 -27.97 -19.14 29.16
C VAL A 217 -27.56 -18.32 30.39
N TYR A 218 -27.55 -16.98 30.25
CA TYR A 218 -27.17 -16.06 31.32
C TYR A 218 -28.06 -16.23 32.57
N GLU A 219 -29.38 -16.28 32.41
CA GLU A 219 -30.31 -16.43 33.52
C GLU A 219 -30.19 -17.80 34.20
N GLY A 220 -29.97 -18.87 33.43
CA GLY A 220 -29.82 -20.22 33.99
C GLY A 220 -28.58 -20.33 34.88
N VAL A 221 -27.48 -19.70 34.46
CA VAL A 221 -26.24 -19.61 35.26
C VAL A 221 -26.46 -18.80 36.54
N CYS A 222 -27.20 -17.68 36.47
CA CYS A 222 -27.48 -16.84 37.64
C CYS A 222 -28.36 -17.56 38.68
N ASP A 223 -29.38 -18.29 38.24
CA ASP A 223 -30.27 -19.06 39.12
C ASP A 223 -29.54 -20.22 39.81
N TRP A 224 -28.66 -20.89 39.09
CA TRP A 224 -27.85 -21.99 39.62
C TRP A 224 -26.92 -21.54 40.74
N TYR A 225 -26.45 -20.30 40.69
CA TYR A 225 -25.64 -19.69 41.75
C TYR A 225 -26.41 -19.35 43.04
N GLY A 226 -27.74 -19.58 43.11
CA GLY A 226 -28.52 -19.53 44.35
C GLY A 226 -29.29 -18.24 44.62
N TRP A 227 -29.70 -17.52 43.58
CA TRP A 227 -30.57 -16.35 43.72
C TRP A 227 -32.01 -16.70 43.33
N ASN A 228 -32.91 -16.86 44.30
CA ASN A 228 -34.34 -17.11 44.01
C ASN A 228 -35.33 -16.50 45.01
N TYR A 229 -36.54 -16.22 44.49
CA TYR A 229 -37.59 -15.32 44.95
C TYR A 229 -38.93 -16.07 45.05
N SER A 230 -39.63 -16.09 46.20
CA SER A 230 -41.10 -16.18 46.31
C SER A 230 -41.60 -16.05 47.77
N GLY A 231 -42.71 -15.33 47.97
CA GLY A 231 -43.20 -14.84 49.26
C GLY A 231 -43.89 -15.86 50.19
N SER A 232 -43.43 -15.87 51.44
CA SER A 232 -44.15 -16.01 52.74
C SER A 232 -43.14 -16.51 53.80
N PRO A 233 -42.53 -15.62 54.61
CA PRO A 233 -41.45 -16.02 55.49
C PRO A 233 -41.99 -16.35 56.89
N GLU A 234 -42.55 -17.53 57.08
CA GLU A 234 -42.67 -18.09 58.42
C GLU A 234 -41.30 -18.65 58.85
N TYR A 235 -40.83 -18.28 60.04
CA TYR A 235 -39.57 -18.79 60.58
C TYR A 235 -39.83 -19.59 61.86
N TYR A 236 -39.57 -20.89 61.79
CA TYR A 236 -39.72 -21.82 62.90
C TYR A 236 -38.35 -22.14 63.50
N VAL A 237 -38.22 -22.01 64.82
CA VAL A 237 -36.97 -22.24 65.54
C VAL A 237 -37.16 -23.36 66.57
N GLU A 238 -36.60 -24.53 66.28
CA GLU A 238 -36.47 -25.63 67.26
C GLU A 238 -35.18 -25.49 68.09
N PRO A 239 -35.17 -25.86 69.37
CA PRO A 239 -33.97 -25.77 70.22
C PRO A 239 -32.81 -26.75 69.87
N ARG A 240 -32.87 -27.56 68.80
CA ARG A 240 -31.72 -28.38 68.34
C ARG A 240 -31.58 -28.44 66.82
N GLY A 241 -30.48 -27.93 66.29
CA GLY A 241 -30.05 -28.15 64.91
C GLY A 241 -28.96 -27.15 64.47
N GLN A 242 -27.79 -27.64 64.09
CA GLN A 242 -26.50 -26.95 63.97
C GLN A 242 -26.34 -25.86 62.88
N ASN A 243 -27.39 -25.16 62.46
CA ASN A 243 -27.25 -23.99 61.56
C ASN A 243 -28.27 -22.86 61.78
N ALA A 244 -28.86 -22.78 62.98
CA ALA A 244 -29.50 -21.56 63.47
C ALA A 244 -28.87 -21.20 64.82
N SER A 245 -28.25 -20.03 64.93
CA SER A 245 -27.61 -19.52 66.16
C SER A 245 -28.65 -19.16 67.21
N CYS A 246 -29.27 -20.17 67.83
CA CYS A 246 -30.13 -20.04 69.00
C CYS A 246 -29.35 -20.58 70.19
N TYR A 247 -28.46 -19.75 70.75
CA TYR A 247 -27.89 -20.03 72.05
C TYR A 247 -28.98 -19.73 73.09
N SER A 248 -29.55 -20.74 73.73
CA SER A 248 -29.97 -20.55 75.11
C SER A 248 -28.67 -20.40 75.91
N GLU A 249 -28.22 -19.17 76.12
CA GLU A 249 -27.19 -18.91 77.14
C GLU A 249 -27.86 -19.16 78.50
N ASP A 250 -27.95 -20.42 78.91
CA ASP A 250 -28.49 -20.80 80.21
C ASP A 250 -27.45 -20.44 81.26
N GLY A 251 -27.69 -19.39 82.04
CA GLY A 251 -26.77 -18.95 83.09
C GLY A 251 -26.62 -19.90 84.29
N ASP A 252 -27.06 -21.17 84.24
CA ASP A 252 -26.74 -22.20 85.25
C ASP A 252 -27.11 -23.66 84.85
N SER A 253 -26.37 -24.61 85.44
CA SER A 253 -26.25 -26.07 85.21
C SER A 253 -27.52 -26.96 85.30
N ASN A 254 -28.71 -26.39 85.51
CA ASN A 254 -29.95 -27.14 85.73
C ASN A 254 -30.89 -27.22 84.50
N TRP A 255 -30.49 -26.67 83.35
CA TRP A 255 -31.17 -26.87 82.07
C TRP A 255 -30.43 -27.93 81.24
N GLY A 256 -30.94 -29.17 81.18
CA GLY A 256 -30.20 -30.34 80.68
C GLY A 256 -30.71 -30.95 79.37
N ASN A 257 -29.83 -31.14 78.39
CA ASN A 257 -30.10 -31.73 77.07
C ASN A 257 -30.22 -33.29 77.13
N SER A 258 -31.29 -33.93 76.62
CA SER A 258 -31.34 -35.42 76.47
C SER A 258 -30.75 -35.89 75.15
N ALA A 259 -29.57 -36.52 75.14
CA ALA A 259 -29.02 -37.22 73.98
C ALA A 259 -29.29 -38.73 74.08
N GLY A 260 -29.78 -39.35 73.00
CA GLY A 260 -29.83 -40.81 72.84
C GLY A 260 -30.99 -41.30 71.96
N TRP A 261 -30.64 -41.86 70.79
CA TRP A 261 -31.33 -42.86 69.94
C TRP A 261 -31.33 -42.51 68.45
N THR A 262 -30.57 -43.33 67.70
CA THR A 262 -30.36 -43.36 66.25
C THR A 262 -31.14 -44.54 65.65
N GLY A 263 -31.94 -44.33 64.60
CA GLY A 263 -32.41 -45.40 63.69
C GLY A 263 -33.93 -45.49 63.44
N ASP A 264 -34.35 -45.03 62.25
CA ASP A 264 -35.38 -45.53 61.31
C ASP A 264 -36.65 -46.28 61.82
N TYR A 265 -37.84 -45.66 61.75
CA TYR A 265 -38.75 -45.59 60.58
C TYR A 265 -40.06 -44.88 61.00
N ASP A 266 -40.34 -43.77 60.32
CA ASP A 266 -41.61 -43.06 60.10
C ASP A 266 -42.77 -43.24 61.13
N SER A 267 -42.80 -42.40 62.18
CA SER A 267 -44.00 -42.08 62.97
C SER A 267 -43.76 -40.89 63.92
N HIS A 268 -44.80 -40.10 64.17
CA HIS A 268 -44.81 -38.94 65.09
C HIS A 268 -44.15 -39.21 66.46
N MET A 269 -43.42 -38.22 67.01
CA MET A 269 -43.67 -37.59 68.34
C MET A 269 -42.39 -37.01 69.00
N THR A 270 -42.51 -35.80 69.55
CA THR A 270 -41.87 -35.26 70.79
C THR A 270 -40.54 -35.89 71.26
N SER A 271 -39.44 -35.11 71.31
CA SER A 271 -38.51 -35.01 72.48
C SER A 271 -37.10 -34.48 72.12
N GLY A 272 -36.97 -33.17 71.92
CA GLY A 272 -35.66 -32.49 71.79
C GLY A 272 -35.50 -31.21 72.63
N GLY A 273 -36.52 -30.78 73.36
CA GLY A 273 -36.56 -29.49 74.05
C GLY A 273 -35.53 -29.33 75.17
N SER A 274 -35.17 -28.08 75.46
CA SER A 274 -34.44 -27.72 76.69
C SER A 274 -35.32 -28.00 77.91
N ARG A 275 -34.76 -28.68 78.91
CA ARG A 275 -35.50 -29.19 80.08
C ARG A 275 -35.06 -28.51 81.35
N TYR A 276 -35.99 -27.96 82.12
CA TYR A 276 -35.69 -27.43 83.46
C TYR A 276 -35.73 -28.52 84.52
N PHE A 277 -34.68 -28.62 85.36
CA PHE A 277 -34.63 -29.51 86.53
C PHE A 277 -34.38 -28.70 87.83
N PRO A 278 -35.39 -28.42 88.66
CA PRO A 278 -35.14 -27.87 89.99
C PRO A 278 -34.69 -28.99 90.94
N ALA A 279 -33.41 -29.00 91.31
CA ALA A 279 -32.89 -29.86 92.38
C ALA A 279 -33.39 -29.37 93.75
N SER A 280 -34.41 -30.03 94.31
CA SER A 280 -34.90 -29.93 95.71
C SER A 280 -35.06 -28.51 96.31
N THR A 281 -36.30 -28.05 96.43
CA THR A 281 -36.81 -27.01 97.38
C THR A 281 -36.12 -25.63 97.49
N ALA A 282 -35.07 -25.31 96.74
CA ALA A 282 -34.50 -23.96 96.69
C ALA A 282 -35.15 -23.12 95.56
N SER A 283 -35.70 -21.96 95.91
CA SER A 283 -36.35 -21.02 94.97
C SER A 283 -35.33 -20.42 93.97
N PRO A 284 -35.55 -20.49 92.64
CA PRO A 284 -34.56 -20.14 91.62
C PRO A 284 -34.68 -18.68 91.13
N SER A 285 -34.77 -17.71 92.04
CA SER A 285 -34.91 -16.29 91.66
C SER A 285 -33.69 -15.80 90.84
N GLY A 286 -33.91 -15.26 89.64
CA GLY A 286 -32.88 -14.58 88.83
C GLY A 286 -32.28 -15.37 87.65
N LYS A 287 -32.75 -16.58 87.35
CA LYS A 287 -32.31 -17.36 86.17
C LYS A 287 -33.03 -16.90 84.90
N TRP A 288 -32.52 -17.18 83.69
CA TRP A 288 -33.14 -16.70 82.44
C TRP A 288 -32.75 -17.54 81.22
N MET A 289 -33.55 -17.43 80.15
CA MET A 289 -33.26 -17.91 78.80
C MET A 289 -33.43 -16.78 77.77
N GLN A 290 -32.86 -16.93 76.56
CA GLN A 290 -32.92 -15.90 75.53
C GLN A 290 -32.97 -16.48 74.11
N VAL A 291 -33.62 -15.78 73.19
CA VAL A 291 -33.77 -16.13 71.77
C VAL A 291 -33.30 -14.98 70.88
N ARG A 292 -32.55 -15.29 69.82
CA ARG A 292 -32.02 -14.33 68.83
C ARG A 292 -32.21 -14.81 67.38
N PRO A 293 -33.42 -14.72 66.79
CA PRO A 293 -33.65 -15.21 65.42
C PRO A 293 -33.04 -14.29 64.36
N ASN A 294 -32.80 -14.79 63.16
CA ASN A 294 -32.35 -14.00 62.01
C ASN A 294 -33.52 -13.83 61.03
N LEU A 295 -34.16 -12.65 61.02
CA LEU A 295 -35.42 -12.39 60.34
C LEU A 295 -35.23 -11.69 58.98
N ARG A 296 -36.01 -12.10 57.97
CA ARG A 296 -35.76 -11.75 56.55
C ARG A 296 -36.09 -10.31 56.15
N VAL A 297 -36.92 -9.58 56.90
CA VAL A 297 -37.39 -8.23 56.53
C VAL A 297 -36.80 -7.21 57.49
N PRO A 298 -35.78 -6.44 57.07
CA PRO A 298 -35.18 -5.40 57.90
C PRO A 298 -36.23 -4.37 58.33
N GLY A 299 -36.24 -4.04 59.62
CA GLY A 299 -37.23 -3.12 60.17
C GLY A 299 -38.68 -3.64 60.12
N GLY A 300 -38.90 -4.94 59.87
CA GLY A 300 -40.23 -5.55 59.78
C GLY A 300 -40.91 -5.76 61.14
N THR A 301 -42.22 -5.97 61.10
CA THR A 301 -43.04 -6.31 62.28
C THR A 301 -43.26 -7.81 62.34
N TYR A 302 -43.06 -8.46 63.49
CA TYR A 302 -43.19 -9.90 63.64
C TYR A 302 -44.03 -10.26 64.87
N GLN A 303 -44.96 -11.19 64.70
CA GLN A 303 -45.60 -11.88 65.81
C GLN A 303 -44.65 -12.95 66.37
N VAL A 304 -44.62 -13.07 67.69
CA VAL A 304 -43.81 -14.05 68.42
C VAL A 304 -44.72 -14.99 69.20
N ASP A 305 -44.65 -16.28 68.87
CA ASP A 305 -45.37 -17.35 69.56
C ASP A 305 -44.37 -18.33 70.20
N VAL A 306 -44.77 -18.98 71.29
CA VAL A 306 -43.98 -20.01 71.99
C VAL A 306 -44.79 -21.29 72.18
N GLY A 307 -44.15 -22.44 71.96
CA GLY A 307 -44.69 -23.76 72.27
C GLY A 307 -43.98 -24.35 73.48
N HIS A 308 -44.72 -24.89 74.44
CA HIS A 308 -44.17 -25.59 75.61
C HIS A 308 -45.06 -26.77 76.03
N TYR A 309 -44.45 -27.75 76.71
CA TYR A 309 -45.11 -28.98 77.14
C TYR A 309 -44.71 -29.34 78.58
N SER A 310 -45.70 -29.59 79.44
CA SER A 310 -45.50 -30.02 80.83
C SER A 310 -46.50 -31.10 81.21
N ASN A 311 -46.02 -32.20 81.82
CA ASN A 311 -46.87 -33.24 82.42
C ASN A 311 -47.10 -33.03 83.93
N ALA A 312 -46.71 -31.87 84.46
CA ALA A 312 -46.74 -31.50 85.88
C ALA A 312 -47.73 -30.37 86.17
N ASN A 313 -48.35 -30.38 87.37
CA ASN A 313 -49.03 -29.21 87.91
C ASN A 313 -48.00 -28.20 88.38
N VAL A 314 -47.95 -27.05 87.69
CA VAL A 314 -47.03 -25.96 88.02
C VAL A 314 -47.71 -25.04 89.03
N SER A 315 -47.09 -24.79 90.19
CA SER A 315 -47.80 -24.14 91.31
C SER A 315 -48.01 -22.63 91.11
N THR A 316 -47.23 -21.97 90.24
CA THR A 316 -47.35 -20.57 89.75
C THR A 316 -46.45 -20.38 88.51
N ASP A 317 -46.55 -19.23 87.81
CA ASP A 317 -45.69 -18.85 86.68
C ASP A 317 -44.21 -19.15 86.90
N ILE A 318 -43.60 -19.93 86.00
CA ILE A 318 -42.18 -20.26 86.01
C ILE A 318 -41.32 -19.09 85.47
N VAL A 319 -41.76 -18.46 84.39
CA VAL A 319 -41.13 -17.28 83.79
C VAL A 319 -42.07 -16.11 84.02
N THR A 320 -41.63 -15.09 84.75
CA THR A 320 -42.51 -13.97 85.12
C THR A 320 -42.10 -12.65 84.49
N SER A 321 -40.91 -12.55 83.85
CA SER A 321 -40.48 -11.32 83.18
C SER A 321 -39.84 -11.54 81.82
N THR A 322 -40.01 -10.56 80.93
CA THR A 322 -39.50 -10.55 79.55
C THR A 322 -38.82 -9.22 79.21
N SER A 323 -37.83 -9.24 78.32
CA SER A 323 -37.19 -8.03 77.78
C SER A 323 -36.73 -8.22 76.35
N VAL A 324 -36.74 -7.16 75.54
CA VAL A 324 -36.32 -7.20 74.12
C VAL A 324 -35.22 -6.18 73.79
N SER A 325 -34.39 -6.45 72.79
CA SER A 325 -33.42 -5.50 72.21
C SER A 325 -33.25 -5.70 70.69
N ASN A 326 -32.73 -4.68 69.99
CA ASN A 326 -32.75 -4.55 68.51
C ASN A 326 -34.15 -4.56 67.86
N CYS A 327 -35.18 -4.55 68.69
CA CYS A 327 -36.58 -4.42 68.34
C CYS A 327 -37.35 -3.73 69.48
N THR A 328 -38.57 -3.31 69.18
CA THR A 328 -39.51 -2.75 70.14
C THR A 328 -40.69 -3.70 70.29
N ALA A 329 -41.03 -4.11 71.51
CA ALA A 329 -42.25 -4.88 71.75
C ALA A 329 -43.49 -3.98 71.60
N LEU A 330 -44.41 -4.38 70.74
CA LEU A 330 -45.57 -3.58 70.35
C LEU A 330 -46.81 -3.85 71.21
N ASN A 331 -47.01 -5.12 71.60
CA ASN A 331 -48.16 -5.58 72.37
C ASN A 331 -47.86 -6.90 73.10
N GLY A 332 -48.87 -7.42 73.81
CA GLY A 332 -48.80 -8.69 74.53
C GLY A 332 -47.87 -8.66 75.73
N ASP A 333 -47.53 -9.85 76.20
CA ASP A 333 -46.68 -10.09 77.36
C ASP A 333 -45.25 -9.56 77.15
N LEU A 334 -44.76 -9.53 75.90
CA LEU A 334 -43.46 -8.93 75.57
C LEU A 334 -43.39 -7.42 75.88
N LYS A 335 -44.48 -6.68 75.69
CA LYS A 335 -44.54 -5.24 76.00
C LYS A 335 -44.76 -4.98 77.48
N ASN A 336 -45.53 -5.84 78.14
CA ASN A 336 -45.79 -5.73 79.58
C ASN A 336 -44.55 -6.08 80.42
N GLY A 337 -43.51 -6.68 79.80
CA GLY A 337 -42.30 -7.10 80.49
C GLY A 337 -42.52 -8.28 81.44
N SER A 338 -43.67 -8.96 81.33
CA SER A 338 -44.10 -10.10 82.14
C SER A 338 -44.96 -11.03 81.30
N THR A 339 -44.84 -12.34 81.51
CA THR A 339 -45.65 -13.32 80.78
C THR A 339 -46.30 -14.33 81.71
N LYS A 340 -47.53 -14.75 81.35
CA LYS A 340 -48.25 -15.86 81.99
C LYS A 340 -48.38 -17.08 81.09
N VAL A 341 -47.82 -17.03 79.88
CA VAL A 341 -47.97 -18.09 78.87
C VAL A 341 -47.42 -19.42 79.37
N PHE A 342 -46.54 -19.39 80.38
CA PHE A 342 -45.91 -20.55 81.00
C PHE A 342 -46.60 -21.03 82.30
N GLN A 343 -47.81 -20.54 82.65
CA GLN A 343 -48.57 -20.94 83.87
C GLN A 343 -49.31 -22.28 83.77
N PHE A 344 -49.67 -22.74 82.56
CA PHE A 344 -50.68 -23.78 82.37
C PHE A 344 -50.11 -25.09 81.80
N GLN A 345 -50.75 -26.21 82.12
CA GLN A 345 -50.50 -27.50 81.46
C GLN A 345 -50.98 -27.41 80.01
N TYR A 346 -50.07 -27.22 79.05
CA TYR A 346 -50.40 -27.18 77.63
C TYR A 346 -49.79 -28.36 76.86
N GLY A 347 -50.62 -28.98 76.02
CA GLY A 347 -50.21 -30.03 75.09
C GLY A 347 -49.99 -29.45 73.69
N GLY A 348 -48.74 -29.11 73.34
CA GLY A 348 -48.27 -29.07 71.94
C GLY A 348 -48.82 -27.97 71.01
N GLN A 349 -49.35 -26.84 71.49
CA GLN A 349 -49.81 -25.72 70.64
C GLN A 349 -49.01 -24.43 70.90
N PHE A 350 -48.68 -23.69 69.83
CA PHE A 350 -48.01 -22.39 69.92
C PHE A 350 -48.97 -21.31 70.41
N VAL A 351 -48.56 -20.58 71.45
CA VAL A 351 -49.33 -19.48 72.05
C VAL A 351 -48.61 -18.16 71.83
N LYS A 352 -49.35 -17.13 71.44
CA LYS A 352 -48.82 -15.79 71.20
C LYS A 352 -48.32 -15.15 72.49
N VAL A 353 -47.06 -14.70 72.46
CA VAL A 353 -46.44 -13.95 73.55
C VAL A 353 -46.53 -12.44 73.28
N GLY A 354 -46.42 -12.01 72.02
CA GLY A 354 -46.57 -10.61 71.63
C GLY A 354 -45.93 -10.32 70.27
N ASP A 355 -46.09 -9.08 69.80
CA ASP A 355 -45.51 -8.63 68.53
C ASP A 355 -44.28 -7.75 68.78
N ILE A 356 -43.29 -7.81 67.88
CA ILE A 356 -42.09 -6.99 67.89
C ILE A 356 -41.95 -6.20 66.57
N GLN A 357 -41.43 -4.98 66.63
CA GLN A 357 -40.97 -4.20 65.47
C GLN A 357 -39.46 -4.15 65.46
N LEU A 358 -38.80 -4.63 64.41
CA LEU A 358 -37.35 -4.46 64.29
C LEU A 358 -37.01 -2.98 64.08
N ALA A 359 -35.88 -2.53 64.61
CA ALA A 359 -35.38 -1.20 64.28
C ALA A 359 -34.99 -1.10 62.79
N ALA A 360 -34.96 0.11 62.23
CA ALA A 360 -34.67 0.32 60.82
C ALA A 360 -33.33 -0.34 60.42
N GLY A 361 -33.36 -1.17 59.38
CA GLY A 361 -32.18 -1.92 58.90
C GLY A 361 -31.78 -3.14 59.75
N GLN A 362 -32.40 -3.39 60.91
CA GLN A 362 -32.10 -4.55 61.76
C GLN A 362 -32.88 -5.79 61.35
N THR A 363 -32.24 -6.96 61.44
CA THR A 363 -32.82 -8.28 61.15
C THR A 363 -32.77 -9.26 62.33
N GLN A 364 -32.01 -8.95 63.40
CA GLN A 364 -31.82 -9.85 64.54
C GLN A 364 -32.34 -9.24 65.85
N PRO A 365 -33.60 -9.48 66.23
CA PRO A 365 -34.08 -9.13 67.56
C PRO A 365 -33.47 -10.05 68.61
N THR A 366 -33.40 -9.58 69.86
CA THR A 366 -33.13 -10.42 71.02
C THR A 366 -34.34 -10.39 71.95
N ILE A 367 -34.82 -11.55 72.40
CA ILE A 367 -35.91 -11.67 73.38
C ILE A 367 -35.42 -12.53 74.54
N LYS A 368 -35.47 -11.99 75.76
CA LYS A 368 -35.04 -12.64 76.99
C LYS A 368 -36.23 -12.90 77.90
N PHE A 369 -36.27 -14.09 78.50
CA PHE A 369 -37.29 -14.59 79.42
C PHE A 369 -36.63 -14.94 80.76
N THR A 370 -37.09 -14.36 81.87
CA THR A 370 -36.45 -14.48 83.19
C THR A 370 -37.38 -15.13 84.22
N TYR A 371 -36.78 -15.98 85.04
CA TYR A 371 -37.36 -16.77 86.12
C TYR A 371 -37.31 -15.99 87.42
N SER A 372 -38.45 -15.91 88.12
CA SER A 372 -38.54 -15.15 89.36
C SER A 372 -39.26 -15.87 90.50
N SER A 373 -40.15 -16.83 90.20
CA SER A 373 -40.89 -17.65 91.18
C SER A 373 -41.46 -18.92 90.52
N GLY A 374 -42.03 -19.87 91.29
CA GLY A 374 -42.71 -21.06 90.78
C GLY A 374 -42.04 -22.40 91.11
N ASN A 375 -42.85 -23.44 91.35
CA ASN A 375 -42.40 -24.82 91.57
C ASN A 375 -43.08 -25.75 90.56
N VAL A 376 -42.31 -26.71 90.02
CA VAL A 376 -42.84 -27.81 89.19
C VAL A 376 -43.13 -28.98 90.13
N ASN A 377 -44.40 -29.32 90.35
CA ASN A 377 -44.79 -30.35 91.31
C ASN A 377 -45.24 -31.62 90.56
N ASP A 378 -44.28 -32.43 90.14
CA ASP A 378 -44.48 -33.78 89.61
C ASP A 378 -43.39 -34.74 90.11
N SER A 379 -43.57 -36.04 89.87
CA SER A 379 -42.64 -37.07 90.31
C SER A 379 -41.23 -36.93 89.73
N THR A 380 -41.05 -36.14 88.66
CA THR A 380 -39.74 -35.96 88.00
C THR A 380 -39.16 -34.56 88.10
N HIS A 381 -39.93 -33.57 88.56
CA HIS A 381 -39.61 -32.14 88.58
C HIS A 381 -39.16 -31.61 87.20
N ARG A 382 -39.95 -31.78 86.12
CA ARG A 382 -39.53 -31.41 84.74
C ARG A 382 -40.51 -30.49 84.00
N TRP A 383 -39.97 -29.49 83.28
CA TRP A 383 -40.71 -28.58 82.38
C TRP A 383 -39.97 -28.36 81.05
N ASN A 384 -40.67 -28.42 79.90
CA ASN A 384 -40.06 -28.43 78.55
C ASN A 384 -40.56 -27.31 77.64
N ILE A 385 -39.67 -26.70 76.84
CA ILE A 385 -40.02 -25.81 75.72
C ILE A 385 -39.85 -26.56 74.39
N GLU A 386 -40.84 -26.40 73.50
CA GLU A 386 -40.85 -27.02 72.17
C GLU A 386 -40.21 -26.11 71.11
N GLY A 387 -40.41 -24.79 71.17
CA GLY A 387 -39.78 -23.85 70.24
C GLY A 387 -40.41 -22.46 70.23
N PHE A 388 -39.86 -21.58 69.37
CA PHE A 388 -40.40 -20.23 69.11
C PHE A 388 -40.75 -20.08 67.62
N ARG A 389 -41.85 -19.37 67.35
CA ARG A 389 -42.30 -19.04 65.99
C ARG A 389 -42.34 -17.54 65.78
N PHE A 390 -41.77 -17.08 64.67
CA PHE A 390 -41.78 -15.68 64.25
C PHE A 390 -42.52 -15.53 62.92
N SER A 391 -43.66 -14.85 62.94
CA SER A 391 -44.50 -14.63 61.75
C SER A 391 -44.47 -13.17 61.35
N LEU A 392 -44.00 -12.86 60.14
CA LEU A 392 -44.01 -11.49 59.63
C LEU A 392 -45.44 -10.97 59.54
N ILE A 393 -45.70 -9.80 60.13
CA ILE A 393 -46.94 -9.04 59.98
C ILE A 393 -46.71 -8.04 58.83
N PRO A 394 -47.33 -8.24 57.65
CA PRO A 394 -47.14 -7.34 56.53
C PRO A 394 -47.73 -5.97 56.84
N THR A 395 -46.94 -4.91 56.73
CA THR A 395 -47.37 -3.52 56.95
C THR A 395 -47.16 -2.68 55.68
N ALA A 396 -47.98 -1.66 55.48
CA ALA A 396 -47.79 -0.75 54.34
C ALA A 396 -46.64 0.23 54.61
N SER A 397 -45.71 0.35 53.66
CA SER A 397 -44.57 1.28 53.66
C SER A 397 -44.42 1.98 52.31
N THR A 398 -43.94 3.22 52.28
CA THR A 398 -43.86 4.01 51.03
C THR A 398 -42.53 3.79 50.31
N LEU A 399 -42.58 3.46 49.02
CA LEU A 399 -41.44 3.49 48.10
C LEU A 399 -41.42 4.80 47.30
N THR A 400 -40.43 5.65 47.55
CA THR A 400 -40.24 6.92 46.84
C THR A 400 -39.16 6.75 45.77
N LEU A 401 -39.45 7.12 44.51
CA LEU A 401 -38.49 7.04 43.40
C LEU A 401 -38.23 8.45 42.85
N ASN A 402 -36.95 8.77 42.62
CA ASN A 402 -36.52 10.02 42.00
C ASN A 402 -35.67 9.72 40.76
N ALA A 403 -35.77 10.54 39.72
CA ALA A 403 -34.95 10.45 38.51
C ALA A 403 -34.04 11.67 38.38
N SER A 404 -32.78 11.48 37.99
CA SER A 404 -31.92 12.57 37.56
C SER A 404 -32.41 13.11 36.20
N ALA A 405 -31.87 14.25 35.76
CA ALA A 405 -32.09 14.69 34.37
C ALA A 405 -31.68 13.57 33.39
N GLY A 406 -32.50 13.35 32.36
CA GLY A 406 -32.22 12.33 31.32
C GLY A 406 -33.06 11.06 31.39
N GLY A 407 -34.04 10.93 32.30
CA GLY A 407 -34.94 9.77 32.31
C GLY A 407 -36.15 9.92 33.23
N THR A 408 -36.96 8.88 33.32
CA THR A 408 -38.16 8.77 34.15
C THR A 408 -38.13 7.49 34.98
N VAL A 409 -38.93 7.43 36.04
CA VAL A 409 -39.01 6.29 36.96
C VAL A 409 -40.45 5.87 37.22
N SER A 410 -40.67 4.56 37.43
CA SER A 410 -41.98 3.98 37.75
C SER A 410 -41.85 2.82 38.75
N GLY A 411 -42.95 2.46 39.41
CA GLY A 411 -42.98 1.38 40.42
C GLY A 411 -43.04 1.82 41.89
N GLY A 412 -43.02 3.14 42.16
CA GLY A 412 -43.14 3.71 43.52
C GLY A 412 -44.55 3.59 44.15
N GLY A 413 -44.74 4.25 45.29
CA GLY A 413 -46.01 4.33 46.03
C GLY A 413 -46.07 3.45 47.29
N SER A 414 -47.26 3.28 47.86
CA SER A 414 -47.47 2.39 49.02
C SER A 414 -47.27 0.93 48.64
N LYS A 415 -46.40 0.22 49.36
CA LYS A 415 -46.01 -1.18 49.15
C LYS A 415 -46.07 -1.95 50.46
N THR A 416 -46.49 -3.21 50.39
CA THR A 416 -46.51 -4.09 51.56
C THR A 416 -45.10 -4.57 51.89
N SER A 417 -44.65 -4.37 53.13
CA SER A 417 -43.36 -4.84 53.63
C SER A 417 -43.24 -6.36 53.50
N GLY A 418 -42.07 -6.86 53.10
CA GLY A 418 -41.82 -8.28 52.85
C GLY A 418 -42.24 -8.75 51.46
N ASN A 419 -43.08 -8.01 50.74
CA ASN A 419 -43.31 -8.27 49.33
C ASN A 419 -42.12 -7.77 48.51
N ASN A 420 -41.83 -8.51 47.45
CA ASN A 420 -40.90 -8.03 46.47
C ASN A 420 -41.56 -6.97 45.57
N VAL A 421 -40.83 -5.89 45.34
CA VAL A 421 -41.27 -4.73 44.57
C VAL A 421 -40.22 -4.39 43.52
N THR A 422 -40.65 -3.84 42.39
CA THR A 422 -39.76 -3.48 41.28
C THR A 422 -39.82 -1.99 41.01
N ALA A 423 -38.67 -1.34 41.02
CA ALA A 423 -38.48 0.03 40.52
C ALA A 423 -37.92 -0.03 39.09
N VAL A 424 -38.51 0.72 38.16
CA VAL A 424 -38.10 0.73 36.75
C VAL A 424 -37.70 2.14 36.34
N ALA A 425 -36.52 2.26 35.74
CA ALA A 425 -35.96 3.48 35.19
C ALA A 425 -35.99 3.41 33.67
N THR A 426 -36.51 4.45 33.02
CA THR A 426 -36.57 4.55 31.57
C THR A 426 -35.76 5.77 31.15
N ALA A 427 -34.66 5.54 30.42
CA ALA A 427 -33.84 6.64 29.91
C ALA A 427 -34.57 7.37 28.79
N ASN A 428 -34.46 8.71 28.78
CA ASN A 428 -34.95 9.53 27.67
C ASN A 428 -34.01 9.38 26.46
N LEU A 429 -34.50 9.72 25.27
CA LEU A 429 -33.71 9.67 24.04
C LEU A 429 -32.39 10.45 24.19
N GLY A 430 -31.27 9.83 23.82
CA GLY A 430 -29.94 10.41 23.96
C GLY A 430 -29.32 10.26 25.36
N TYR A 431 -29.94 9.49 26.26
CA TYR A 431 -29.42 9.15 27.58
C TYR A 431 -29.45 7.63 27.79
N ARG A 432 -28.57 7.14 28.66
CA ARG A 432 -28.60 5.77 29.19
C ARG A 432 -28.71 5.77 30.71
N PHE A 433 -29.37 4.77 31.24
CA PHE A 433 -29.41 4.51 32.67
C PHE A 433 -28.04 4.03 33.19
N VAL A 434 -27.67 4.43 34.41
CA VAL A 434 -26.43 4.03 35.08
C VAL A 434 -26.70 3.17 36.29
N SER A 435 -27.50 3.68 37.22
CA SER A 435 -27.66 3.06 38.53
C SER A 435 -28.85 3.58 39.30
N TRP A 436 -29.35 2.72 40.18
CA TRP A 436 -30.18 3.06 41.33
C TRP A 436 -29.29 3.29 42.54
N THR A 437 -29.53 4.37 43.26
CA THR A 437 -28.80 4.73 44.48
C THR A 437 -29.75 5.02 45.64
N THR A 438 -29.28 4.83 46.88
CA THR A 438 -29.95 5.24 48.12
C THR A 438 -29.16 6.36 48.80
N GLY A 439 -29.86 7.32 49.43
CA GLY A 439 -29.21 8.45 50.12
C GLY A 439 -28.87 9.64 49.22
N GLY A 440 -29.44 9.71 48.01
CA GLY A 440 -29.24 10.78 47.02
C GLY A 440 -28.67 10.26 45.69
N PHE A 441 -28.62 11.10 44.65
CA PHE A 441 -28.09 10.73 43.31
C PHE A 441 -26.62 10.29 43.34
N ASN A 442 -25.81 10.84 44.25
CA ASN A 442 -24.42 10.42 44.51
C ASN A 442 -24.31 9.47 45.73
N GLY A 443 -25.41 8.82 46.09
CA GLY A 443 -25.51 7.92 47.23
C GLY A 443 -24.94 6.54 46.95
N THR A 444 -25.24 5.59 47.84
CA THR A 444 -24.77 4.21 47.71
C THR A 444 -25.51 3.51 46.57
N VAL A 445 -24.78 2.90 45.63
CA VAL A 445 -25.36 2.15 44.51
C VAL A 445 -25.99 0.86 45.01
N VAL A 446 -27.27 0.67 44.73
CA VAL A 446 -28.04 -0.53 45.10
C VAL A 446 -28.40 -1.42 43.91
N SER A 447 -28.35 -0.88 42.68
CA SER A 447 -28.47 -1.66 41.45
C SER A 447 -27.91 -0.89 40.25
N THR A 448 -27.34 -1.58 39.28
CA THR A 448 -26.97 -1.04 37.96
C THR A 448 -27.95 -1.47 36.86
N SER A 449 -28.98 -2.25 37.21
CA SER A 449 -30.05 -2.64 36.31
C SER A 449 -31.19 -1.62 36.35
N ALA A 450 -31.64 -1.16 35.18
CA ALA A 450 -32.73 -0.19 35.06
C ALA A 450 -34.04 -0.68 35.70
N SER A 451 -34.27 -1.99 35.67
CA SER A 451 -35.27 -2.67 36.49
C SER A 451 -34.60 -3.24 37.74
N TYR A 452 -35.01 -2.77 38.92
CA TYR A 452 -34.46 -3.20 40.20
C TYR A 452 -35.56 -3.78 41.09
N SER A 453 -35.49 -5.09 41.34
CA SER A 453 -36.39 -5.82 42.24
C SER A 453 -35.74 -6.06 43.60
N PHE A 454 -36.47 -5.78 44.67
CA PHE A 454 -36.01 -5.97 46.05
C PHE A 454 -37.18 -6.24 47.00
N VAL A 455 -36.91 -6.82 48.18
CA VAL A 455 -37.90 -7.02 49.25
C VAL A 455 -38.16 -5.67 49.93
N MET A 456 -39.41 -5.21 49.94
CA MET A 456 -39.78 -3.94 50.57
C MET A 456 -39.51 -4.01 52.09
N PRO A 457 -38.70 -3.10 52.68
CA PRO A 457 -38.48 -3.08 54.12
C PRO A 457 -39.74 -2.66 54.89
N GLY A 458 -39.75 -2.88 56.20
CA GLY A 458 -40.88 -2.50 57.08
C GLY A 458 -41.02 -1.00 57.36
N GLN A 459 -40.26 -0.15 56.65
CA GLN A 459 -40.25 1.30 56.76
C GLN A 459 -40.12 1.91 55.34
N GLY A 460 -40.32 3.24 55.22
CA GLY A 460 -40.20 3.94 53.94
C GLY A 460 -38.81 3.77 53.29
N TYR A 461 -38.78 3.61 51.96
CA TYR A 461 -37.56 3.37 51.18
C TYR A 461 -37.49 4.32 49.99
N THR A 462 -36.33 4.97 49.79
CA THR A 462 -36.17 6.00 48.74
C THR A 462 -35.03 5.62 47.80
N LEU A 463 -35.30 5.61 46.49
CA LEU A 463 -34.35 5.30 45.43
C LEU A 463 -34.19 6.48 44.45
N TYR A 464 -32.99 6.59 43.89
CA TYR A 464 -32.59 7.61 42.91
C TYR A 464 -32.04 6.93 41.66
N ALA A 465 -32.70 7.10 40.50
CA ALA A 465 -32.22 6.64 39.20
C ALA A 465 -31.29 7.69 38.57
N ASN A 466 -30.09 7.25 38.22
CA ASN A 466 -29.06 8.07 37.58
C ASN A 466 -28.98 7.78 36.09
N PHE A 467 -28.94 8.83 35.27
CA PHE A 467 -28.82 8.78 33.81
C PHE A 467 -27.63 9.62 33.32
N VAL A 468 -26.98 9.23 32.22
CA VAL A 468 -25.95 10.03 31.52
C VAL A 468 -26.29 10.14 30.04
N ALA A 469 -25.87 11.21 29.40
CA ALA A 469 -26.03 11.38 27.95
C ALA A 469 -25.20 10.35 27.16
N ASP A 470 -25.82 9.68 26.19
CA ASP A 470 -25.26 8.57 25.39
C ASP A 470 -25.48 8.72 23.87
N GLY A 471 -26.22 9.75 23.43
CA GLY A 471 -26.46 10.03 22.00
C GLY A 471 -27.35 9.01 21.28
N VAL A 472 -27.53 9.20 19.97
CA VAL A 472 -28.21 8.31 19.02
C VAL A 472 -27.14 7.72 18.08
N PRO A 473 -27.18 6.42 17.74
CA PRO A 473 -26.07 5.78 17.03
C PRO A 473 -26.01 6.16 15.54
N LEU A 474 -24.79 6.44 15.07
CA LEU A 474 -24.40 6.56 13.67
C LEU A 474 -23.43 5.43 13.31
N THR A 475 -23.79 4.63 12.32
CA THR A 475 -22.88 3.63 11.70
C THR A 475 -22.40 4.12 10.34
N VAL A 476 -21.13 3.88 10.03
CA VAL A 476 -20.50 4.33 8.78
C VAL A 476 -19.71 3.18 8.17
N THR A 477 -20.05 2.76 6.95
CA THR A 477 -19.51 1.54 6.33
C THR A 477 -19.00 1.80 4.91
N SER A 478 -17.92 1.15 4.50
CA SER A 478 -17.45 1.15 3.11
C SER A 478 -18.21 0.16 2.24
N CYS A 479 -18.58 0.54 1.02
CA CYS A 479 -19.20 -0.35 0.04
C CYS A 479 -18.57 -0.23 -1.36
N PRO A 480 -17.97 -1.31 -1.90
CA PRO A 480 -17.65 -2.56 -1.22
C PRO A 480 -16.66 -2.33 -0.06
N ALA A 481 -16.56 -3.29 0.88
CA ALA A 481 -15.67 -3.17 2.04
C ALA A 481 -14.19 -3.02 1.63
N ALA A 482 -13.78 -3.69 0.55
CA ALA A 482 -12.43 -3.56 -0.02
C ALA A 482 -12.16 -2.18 -0.64
N GLY A 483 -13.20 -1.39 -0.93
CA GLY A 483 -13.10 -0.15 -1.70
C GLY A 483 -12.47 1.02 -0.95
N GLY A 484 -12.46 0.99 0.38
CA GLY A 484 -11.89 2.07 1.19
C GLY A 484 -12.17 1.96 2.68
N THR A 485 -11.79 2.98 3.43
CA THR A 485 -12.03 3.12 4.87
C THR A 485 -12.92 4.31 5.17
N THR A 486 -13.69 4.23 6.26
CA THR A 486 -14.57 5.30 6.73
C THR A 486 -14.28 5.70 8.18
N THR A 487 -14.54 6.97 8.53
CA THR A 487 -14.50 7.44 9.93
C THR A 487 -15.70 8.33 10.26
N GLY A 488 -15.96 8.56 11.55
CA GLY A 488 -17.07 9.40 12.05
C GLY A 488 -18.28 8.62 12.59
N ALA A 489 -18.17 7.30 12.79
CA ALA A 489 -19.19 6.52 13.50
C ALA A 489 -19.18 6.83 15.02
N GLY A 490 -20.33 6.73 15.69
CA GLY A 490 -20.43 7.01 17.13
C GLY A 490 -21.86 7.34 17.59
N GLY A 491 -22.00 7.65 18.88
CA GLY A 491 -23.24 8.16 19.47
C GLY A 491 -23.27 9.68 19.48
N TYR A 492 -24.29 10.29 18.86
CA TYR A 492 -24.40 11.74 18.71
C TYR A 492 -25.77 12.25 19.15
N ASN A 493 -25.83 13.41 19.80
CA ASN A 493 -27.12 13.97 20.21
C ASN A 493 -27.92 14.43 18.97
N PRO A 494 -29.25 14.29 18.94
CA PRO A 494 -30.07 14.83 17.86
C PRO A 494 -29.79 16.34 17.66
N GLY A 495 -29.56 16.76 16.42
CA GLY A 495 -29.20 18.13 16.05
C GLY A 495 -27.69 18.44 16.11
N GLN A 496 -26.86 17.54 16.62
CA GLN A 496 -25.41 17.68 16.64
C GLN A 496 -24.85 17.62 15.21
N SER A 497 -23.94 18.54 14.86
CA SER A 497 -23.22 18.48 13.59
C SER A 497 -22.15 17.39 13.63
N VAL A 498 -22.21 16.45 12.67
CA VAL A 498 -21.32 15.30 12.57
C VAL A 498 -20.67 15.28 11.20
N THR A 499 -19.35 15.02 11.15
CA THR A 499 -18.59 14.87 9.91
C THR A 499 -18.14 13.42 9.77
N VAL A 500 -18.46 12.82 8.63
CA VAL A 500 -17.94 11.51 8.21
C VAL A 500 -16.93 11.69 7.08
N THR A 501 -15.90 10.85 7.04
CA THR A 501 -14.89 10.86 5.97
C THR A 501 -14.71 9.48 5.36
N ALA A 502 -14.52 9.44 4.05
CA ALA A 502 -14.23 8.25 3.26
C ALA A 502 -12.86 8.42 2.59
N THR A 503 -12.04 7.37 2.64
CA THR A 503 -10.74 7.30 1.98
C THR A 503 -10.72 6.06 1.10
N ALA A 504 -10.56 6.24 -0.21
CA ALA A 504 -10.51 5.12 -1.15
C ALA A 504 -9.20 4.36 -1.01
N ASN A 505 -9.28 3.02 -1.08
CA ASN A 505 -8.10 2.17 -1.17
C ASN A 505 -7.51 2.25 -2.60
N PRO A 506 -6.22 1.91 -2.80
CA PRO A 506 -5.62 1.84 -4.13
C PRO A 506 -6.46 1.00 -5.09
N GLY A 507 -6.65 1.49 -6.31
CA GLY A 507 -7.50 0.82 -7.30
C GLY A 507 -8.99 1.15 -7.20
N TYR A 508 -9.42 1.97 -6.25
CA TYR A 508 -10.81 2.41 -6.11
C TYR A 508 -10.93 3.93 -6.13
N THR A 509 -12.11 4.41 -6.49
CA THR A 509 -12.50 5.82 -6.42
C THR A 509 -13.75 5.97 -5.57
N PHE A 510 -13.71 6.87 -4.59
CA PHE A 510 -14.91 7.24 -3.84
C PHE A 510 -15.92 7.91 -4.79
N THR A 511 -17.16 7.42 -4.80
CA THR A 511 -18.21 7.94 -5.68
C THR A 511 -19.18 8.85 -4.92
N ASN A 512 -19.77 8.36 -3.83
CA ASN A 512 -20.72 9.12 -3.03
C ASN A 512 -20.97 8.48 -1.65
N TRP A 513 -21.66 9.22 -0.79
CA TRP A 513 -22.31 8.73 0.42
C TRP A 513 -23.78 8.40 0.13
N THR A 514 -24.25 7.25 0.62
CA THR A 514 -25.67 6.87 0.64
C THR A 514 -26.17 6.58 2.05
N LEU A 515 -27.46 6.80 2.27
CA LEU A 515 -28.16 6.54 3.53
C LEU A 515 -28.88 5.19 3.50
N GLY A 516 -28.84 4.48 4.63
CA GLY A 516 -29.60 3.26 4.91
C GLY A 516 -28.94 1.97 4.44
N SER A 517 -28.52 1.91 3.17
CA SER A 517 -27.85 0.76 2.58
C SER A 517 -26.79 1.16 1.54
N CYS A 518 -25.96 0.20 1.14
CA CYS A 518 -25.12 0.34 -0.03
C CYS A 518 -25.98 0.59 -1.28
N GLY A 519 -25.65 1.62 -2.06
CA GLY A 519 -26.48 2.07 -3.19
C GLY A 519 -27.86 2.63 -2.79
N GLY A 520 -28.07 2.95 -1.51
CA GLY A 520 -29.30 3.55 -1.00
C GLY A 520 -29.49 5.01 -1.42
N ALA A 521 -30.22 5.80 -0.62
CA ALA A 521 -30.52 7.18 -0.97
C ALA A 521 -29.25 8.05 -0.96
N PHE A 522 -28.96 8.74 -2.07
CA PHE A 522 -27.80 9.62 -2.21
C PHE A 522 -27.86 10.79 -1.22
N VAL A 523 -26.75 11.09 -0.54
CA VAL A 523 -26.65 12.23 0.39
C VAL A 523 -25.48 13.18 0.13
N SER A 524 -24.38 12.74 -0.50
CA SER A 524 -23.22 13.61 -0.79
C SER A 524 -22.25 12.98 -1.80
N VAL A 525 -21.63 13.79 -2.67
CA VAL A 525 -20.47 13.38 -3.50
C VAL A 525 -19.12 13.72 -2.87
N ASN A 526 -19.12 14.45 -1.75
CA ASN A 526 -17.87 14.84 -1.10
C ASN A 526 -17.40 13.73 -0.15
N PRO A 527 -16.14 13.26 -0.25
CA PRO A 527 -15.60 12.23 0.64
C PRO A 527 -15.63 12.65 2.10
N SER A 528 -15.54 13.96 2.39
CA SER A 528 -15.88 14.55 3.68
C SER A 528 -17.31 15.10 3.64
N TYR A 529 -18.21 14.54 4.44
CA TYR A 529 -19.62 14.93 4.48
C TYR A 529 -20.03 15.30 5.91
N THR A 530 -20.55 16.52 6.07
CA THR A 530 -21.06 17.03 7.34
C THR A 530 -22.57 17.16 7.29
N PHE A 531 -23.27 16.62 8.30
CA PHE A 531 -24.71 16.69 8.42
C PHE A 531 -25.15 16.89 9.88
N SER A 532 -26.43 17.19 10.08
CA SER A 532 -27.04 17.27 11.41
C SER A 532 -27.65 15.92 11.78
N MET A 533 -27.24 15.35 12.92
CA MET A 533 -27.68 14.02 13.34
C MET A 533 -29.20 14.00 13.59
N PRO A 534 -29.98 13.13 12.92
CA PRO A 534 -31.43 13.03 13.14
C PRO A 534 -31.74 12.37 14.50
N SER A 535 -33.02 12.40 14.91
CA SER A 535 -33.50 11.82 16.16
C SER A 535 -33.60 10.29 16.16
N SER A 536 -33.15 9.63 15.09
CA SER A 536 -33.16 8.17 14.92
C SER A 536 -31.79 7.64 14.51
N ALA A 537 -31.57 6.35 14.74
CA ALA A 537 -30.34 5.67 14.32
C ALA A 537 -30.10 5.87 12.81
N THR A 538 -28.86 6.18 12.43
CA THR A 538 -28.50 6.53 11.06
C THR A 538 -27.38 5.61 10.57
N ALA A 539 -27.49 5.11 9.34
CA ALA A 539 -26.46 4.32 8.68
C ALA A 539 -26.03 5.00 7.38
N LEU A 540 -24.75 5.35 7.28
CA LEU A 540 -24.16 5.92 6.07
C LEU A 540 -23.19 4.92 5.42
N TYR A 541 -23.22 4.87 4.10
CA TYR A 541 -22.36 4.01 3.28
C TYR A 541 -21.52 4.87 2.36
N ALA A 542 -20.20 4.72 2.42
CA ALA A 542 -19.28 5.30 1.45
C ALA A 542 -19.19 4.34 0.26
N ASN A 543 -19.72 4.74 -0.89
CA ASN A 543 -19.67 3.94 -2.10
C ASN A 543 -18.35 4.20 -2.83
N PHE A 544 -17.73 3.11 -3.29
CA PHE A 544 -16.49 3.12 -4.05
C PHE A 544 -16.69 2.35 -5.36
N ALA A 545 -16.17 2.90 -6.45
CA ALA A 545 -16.11 2.21 -7.74
C ALA A 545 -14.69 1.64 -7.93
N ALA A 546 -14.60 0.39 -8.36
CA ALA A 546 -13.32 -0.18 -8.81
C ALA A 546 -12.86 0.56 -10.07
N ASN A 547 -11.60 0.98 -10.08
CA ASN A 547 -10.96 1.54 -11.26
C ASN A 547 -10.65 0.40 -12.23
N SER A 548 -10.70 0.73 -13.52
CA SER A 548 -10.29 -0.18 -14.58
C SER A 548 -8.85 0.09 -15.01
N TYR A 549 -8.12 -0.99 -15.27
CA TYR A 549 -6.75 -0.98 -15.74
C TYR A 549 -6.62 -1.85 -16.99
N THR A 550 -5.63 -1.55 -17.82
CA THR A 550 -5.37 -2.31 -19.05
C THR A 550 -4.43 -3.49 -18.77
N MET A 551 -4.81 -4.66 -19.28
CA MET A 551 -3.96 -5.84 -19.35
C MET A 551 -3.50 -6.03 -20.79
N SER A 552 -2.19 -6.07 -21.02
CA SER A 552 -1.59 -6.29 -22.33
C SER A 552 -0.79 -7.60 -22.33
N ALA A 553 -1.31 -8.64 -22.99
CA ALA A 553 -0.54 -9.81 -23.33
C ALA A 553 0.23 -9.53 -24.63
N VAL A 554 1.55 -9.68 -24.59
CA VAL A 554 2.47 -9.45 -25.70
C VAL A 554 3.13 -10.76 -26.08
N THR A 555 3.11 -11.11 -27.37
CA THR A 555 3.82 -12.29 -27.87
C THR A 555 5.28 -11.94 -28.17
N CYS A 556 6.21 -12.73 -27.65
CA CYS A 556 7.62 -12.67 -28.03
C CYS A 556 7.84 -13.72 -29.11
N SER A 557 7.74 -13.30 -30.39
CA SER A 557 8.01 -14.07 -31.64
C SER A 557 7.92 -15.60 -31.55
N GLY A 558 7.05 -16.23 -32.33
CA GLY A 558 6.90 -17.70 -32.35
C GLY A 558 5.59 -18.20 -31.74
N GLY A 559 4.60 -17.33 -31.54
CA GLY A 559 3.28 -17.69 -31.07
C GLY A 559 2.28 -16.54 -31.12
N THR A 560 1.05 -16.82 -30.67
CA THR A 560 0.00 -15.82 -30.46
C THR A 560 -0.44 -15.81 -29.00
N VAL A 561 -1.03 -14.71 -28.56
CA VAL A 561 -1.53 -14.54 -27.19
C VAL A 561 -2.95 -13.98 -27.18
N THR A 562 -3.73 -14.35 -26.18
CA THR A 562 -5.08 -13.83 -25.90
C THR A 562 -5.19 -13.42 -24.42
N GLY A 563 -6.25 -12.69 -24.07
CA GLY A 563 -6.50 -12.21 -22.69
C GLY A 563 -6.15 -10.75 -22.43
N SER A 564 -5.71 -10.00 -23.46
CA SER A 564 -5.59 -8.55 -23.38
C SER A 564 -6.97 -7.88 -23.26
N GLY A 565 -7.07 -6.80 -22.50
CA GLY A 565 -8.35 -6.11 -22.29
C GLY A 565 -8.29 -5.05 -21.20
N THR A 566 -9.45 -4.49 -20.87
CA THR A 566 -9.64 -3.59 -19.73
C THR A 566 -10.41 -4.32 -18.65
N TYR A 567 -9.83 -4.38 -17.46
CA TYR A 567 -10.34 -5.15 -16.33
C TYR A 567 -10.43 -4.27 -15.09
N SER A 568 -11.46 -4.47 -14.27
CA SER A 568 -11.53 -3.81 -12.96
C SER A 568 -10.44 -4.36 -12.04
N THR A 569 -9.89 -3.54 -11.15
CA THR A 569 -8.95 -4.04 -10.13
C THR A 569 -9.56 -5.21 -9.34
N GLY A 570 -8.77 -6.24 -9.08
CA GLY A 570 -9.21 -7.47 -8.41
C GLY A 570 -10.04 -8.43 -9.28
N GLN A 571 -10.40 -8.07 -10.50
CA GLN A 571 -11.07 -8.98 -11.43
C GLN A 571 -10.11 -10.11 -11.86
N SER A 572 -10.61 -11.35 -11.92
CA SER A 572 -9.85 -12.50 -12.44
C SER A 572 -9.65 -12.37 -13.96
N VAL A 573 -8.41 -12.45 -14.40
CA VAL A 573 -7.98 -12.36 -15.81
C VAL A 573 -7.22 -13.63 -16.18
N THR A 574 -7.51 -14.19 -17.35
CA THR A 574 -6.77 -15.32 -17.91
C THR A 574 -6.10 -14.91 -19.21
N VAL A 575 -4.80 -15.11 -19.30
CA VAL A 575 -4.02 -14.97 -20.55
C VAL A 575 -3.66 -16.35 -21.08
N THR A 576 -3.69 -16.53 -22.40
CA THR A 576 -3.36 -17.80 -23.05
C THR A 576 -2.37 -17.59 -24.18
N ALA A 577 -1.33 -18.42 -24.24
CA ALA A 577 -0.28 -18.41 -25.24
C ALA A 577 -0.39 -19.67 -26.12
N THR A 578 -0.44 -19.46 -27.44
CA THR A 578 -0.52 -20.55 -28.43
C THR A 578 0.74 -20.52 -29.29
N PRO A 579 1.61 -21.54 -29.22
CA PRO A 579 2.81 -21.60 -30.05
C PRO A 579 2.48 -21.69 -31.54
N SER A 580 3.28 -21.04 -32.37
CA SER A 580 3.26 -21.25 -33.83
C SER A 580 3.94 -22.59 -34.17
N SER A 581 3.69 -23.11 -35.38
CA SER A 581 4.35 -24.32 -35.85
C SER A 581 5.88 -24.22 -35.74
N GLY A 582 6.53 -25.22 -35.15
CA GLY A 582 7.98 -25.23 -34.91
C GLY A 582 8.45 -24.38 -33.71
N CYS A 583 7.52 -23.91 -32.88
CA CYS A 583 7.82 -23.23 -31.62
C CYS A 583 7.11 -23.92 -30.45
N ARG A 584 7.64 -23.75 -29.23
CA ARG A 584 6.95 -24.09 -27.98
C ARG A 584 6.84 -22.85 -27.09
N PHE A 585 5.80 -22.83 -26.25
CA PHE A 585 5.69 -21.84 -25.18
C PHE A 585 6.71 -22.18 -24.09
N VAL A 586 7.36 -21.16 -23.53
CA VAL A 586 8.36 -21.31 -22.46
C VAL A 586 7.79 -20.81 -21.14
N ASN A 587 7.35 -19.56 -21.07
CA ASN A 587 6.79 -18.94 -19.87
C ASN A 587 6.14 -17.58 -20.16
N TRP A 588 5.40 -17.07 -19.18
CA TRP A 588 4.98 -15.68 -19.06
C TRP A 588 5.97 -14.92 -18.19
N THR A 589 6.41 -13.75 -18.63
CA THR A 589 7.23 -12.82 -17.84
C THR A 589 6.53 -11.48 -17.65
N SER A 590 6.79 -10.82 -16.52
CA SER A 590 6.32 -9.44 -16.26
C SER A 590 7.29 -8.37 -16.77
N ASP A 591 8.50 -8.75 -17.15
CA ASP A 591 9.46 -7.93 -17.88
C ASP A 591 9.47 -8.30 -19.38
N ALA A 592 10.05 -7.42 -20.19
CA ALA A 592 10.05 -7.52 -21.65
C ALA A 592 10.59 -8.88 -22.16
N CYS A 593 10.28 -9.21 -23.41
CA CYS A 593 10.69 -10.46 -24.06
C CYS A 593 12.14 -10.90 -23.76
N GLY A 594 12.31 -12.16 -23.35
CA GLY A 594 13.61 -12.70 -22.90
C GLY A 594 14.02 -12.24 -21.50
N GLY A 595 13.10 -11.64 -20.74
CA GLY A 595 13.27 -11.25 -19.35
C GLY A 595 13.36 -12.44 -18.40
N THR A 596 13.67 -12.14 -17.14
CA THR A 596 13.91 -13.16 -16.09
C THR A 596 12.81 -13.18 -15.04
N ALA A 597 11.89 -12.22 -15.05
CA ALA A 597 10.80 -12.13 -14.08
C ALA A 597 9.62 -13.03 -14.49
N VAL A 598 9.83 -14.35 -14.40
CA VAL A 598 8.83 -15.37 -14.71
C VAL A 598 7.67 -15.31 -13.72
N VAL A 599 6.45 -15.19 -14.24
CA VAL A 599 5.21 -15.19 -13.44
C VAL A 599 4.41 -16.48 -13.58
N SER A 600 4.60 -17.22 -14.67
CA SER A 600 3.97 -18.53 -14.89
C SER A 600 4.71 -19.30 -15.98
N THR A 601 4.84 -20.62 -15.83
CA THR A 601 5.30 -21.55 -16.88
C THR A 601 4.16 -22.21 -17.63
N ASP A 602 2.91 -21.98 -17.20
CA ASP A 602 1.73 -22.53 -17.85
C ASP A 602 1.31 -21.63 -19.02
N SER A 603 1.03 -22.24 -20.17
CA SER A 603 0.57 -21.52 -21.36
C SER A 603 -0.76 -20.79 -21.14
N SER A 604 -1.55 -21.22 -20.16
CA SER A 604 -2.73 -20.53 -19.65
C SER A 604 -2.49 -20.07 -18.22
N TYR A 605 -2.48 -18.76 -17.97
CA TYR A 605 -2.21 -18.17 -16.66
C TYR A 605 -3.37 -17.29 -16.18
N THR A 606 -3.89 -17.58 -14.98
CA THR A 606 -5.00 -16.84 -14.36
C THR A 606 -4.51 -16.10 -13.11
N PHE A 607 -4.83 -14.80 -13.02
CA PHE A 607 -4.45 -13.93 -11.90
C PHE A 607 -5.51 -12.85 -11.64
N ASN A 608 -5.42 -12.16 -10.50
CA ASN A 608 -6.29 -11.01 -10.20
C ASN A 608 -5.65 -9.70 -10.68
N MET A 609 -6.39 -8.89 -11.42
CA MET A 609 -5.88 -7.64 -12.01
C MET A 609 -5.35 -6.67 -10.95
N PRO A 610 -4.08 -6.23 -11.01
CA PRO A 610 -3.52 -5.28 -10.05
C PRO A 610 -4.11 -3.87 -10.21
N ALA A 611 -3.80 -2.97 -9.28
CA ALA A 611 -4.26 -1.57 -9.28
C ALA A 611 -3.41 -0.66 -10.18
N ASN A 612 -2.97 -1.16 -11.33
CA ASN A 612 -2.18 -0.48 -12.35
C ASN A 612 -2.27 -1.23 -13.68
N ASP A 613 -1.91 -0.57 -14.79
CA ASP A 613 -1.74 -1.24 -16.07
C ASP A 613 -0.70 -2.35 -15.95
N TYR A 614 -0.98 -3.51 -16.56
CA TYR A 614 -0.17 -4.71 -16.43
C TYR A 614 0.15 -5.27 -17.81
N THR A 615 1.40 -5.65 -18.02
CA THR A 615 1.86 -6.24 -19.28
C THR A 615 2.55 -7.56 -18.98
N LEU A 616 2.18 -8.60 -19.73
CA LEU A 616 2.78 -9.92 -19.65
C LEU A 616 3.29 -10.30 -21.03
N TYR A 617 4.48 -10.89 -21.05
CA TYR A 617 5.18 -11.27 -22.26
C TYR A 617 5.20 -12.80 -22.33
N ALA A 618 4.60 -13.37 -23.36
CA ALA A 618 4.67 -14.81 -23.63
C ALA A 618 5.95 -15.11 -24.41
N ASN A 619 6.87 -15.82 -23.76
CA ASN A 619 8.12 -16.24 -24.38
C ASN A 619 7.93 -17.59 -25.08
N PHE A 620 8.38 -17.66 -26.33
CA PHE A 620 8.41 -18.88 -27.11
C PHE A 620 9.86 -19.23 -27.47
N THR A 621 10.11 -20.49 -27.81
CA THR A 621 11.40 -20.93 -28.36
C THR A 621 11.19 -21.80 -29.59
N ARG A 622 12.02 -21.59 -30.62
CA ARG A 622 12.03 -22.38 -31.84
C ARG A 622 12.67 -23.74 -31.61
N CYS A 623 11.97 -24.81 -31.94
CA CYS A 623 12.44 -26.18 -31.82
C CYS A 623 11.87 -27.05 -32.96
N LEU A 624 12.68 -27.95 -33.50
CA LEU A 624 12.24 -28.96 -34.47
C LEU A 624 11.50 -30.11 -33.79
N LEU A 625 11.85 -30.37 -32.53
CA LEU A 625 11.22 -31.33 -31.66
C LEU A 625 11.05 -30.67 -30.29
N PHE A 626 9.83 -30.76 -29.77
CA PHE A 626 9.53 -30.56 -28.36
C PHE A 626 8.82 -31.80 -27.85
N GLU A 627 9.02 -32.14 -26.59
CA GLU A 627 8.28 -33.21 -25.95
C GLU A 627 6.77 -32.95 -25.99
N GLY A 628 6.00 -34.03 -25.89
CA GLY A 628 4.54 -33.99 -25.93
C GLY A 628 3.93 -34.84 -24.82
N PHE A 629 4.68 -35.08 -23.74
CA PHE A 629 4.35 -35.94 -22.61
C PHE A 629 2.97 -35.59 -22.04
N GLU A 630 2.62 -34.29 -22.05
CA GLU A 630 1.32 -33.78 -21.62
C GLU A 630 0.10 -34.39 -22.33
N THR A 631 0.28 -34.89 -23.56
CA THR A 631 -0.80 -35.46 -24.38
C THR A 631 -1.03 -36.96 -24.16
N TYR A 632 -0.14 -37.64 -23.42
CA TYR A 632 -0.24 -39.09 -23.18
C TYR A 632 -1.23 -39.40 -22.05
N ASN A 633 -2.05 -40.45 -22.20
CA ASN A 633 -2.98 -40.89 -21.15
C ASN A 633 -2.24 -41.65 -20.03
N THR A 634 -2.71 -41.58 -18.79
CA THR A 634 -2.16 -42.32 -17.63
C THR A 634 -3.28 -43.17 -17.00
N GLY A 635 -3.20 -44.50 -17.07
CA GLY A 635 -4.36 -45.35 -16.77
C GLY A 635 -4.10 -46.85 -16.58
N GLY A 636 -3.28 -47.23 -15.58
CA GLY A 636 -3.09 -48.63 -15.15
C GLY A 636 -1.68 -49.19 -15.40
N THR A 637 -1.37 -50.38 -14.87
CA THR A 637 -0.01 -50.94 -14.72
C THR A 637 0.85 -51.01 -16.00
N ASN A 638 0.24 -50.86 -17.20
CA ASN A 638 0.88 -50.75 -18.52
C ASN A 638 0.59 -49.44 -19.28
N ALA A 639 -0.37 -48.62 -18.84
CA ALA A 639 -0.83 -47.43 -19.57
C ALA A 639 0.10 -46.22 -19.44
N ASP A 640 1.04 -46.24 -18.50
CA ASP A 640 2.09 -45.22 -18.40
C ASP A 640 3.25 -45.50 -19.38
N SER A 641 3.21 -46.61 -20.13
CA SER A 641 4.26 -46.98 -21.09
C SER A 641 4.10 -46.28 -22.43
N ILE A 642 5.20 -45.75 -22.97
CA ILE A 642 5.26 -45.23 -24.35
C ILE A 642 5.44 -46.40 -25.37
N ASP A 643 5.44 -47.66 -24.92
CA ASP A 643 5.67 -48.88 -25.74
C ASP A 643 4.47 -49.30 -26.62
N LYS A 644 4.82 -49.92 -27.75
CA LYS A 644 3.96 -50.57 -28.76
C LYS A 644 3.21 -51.82 -28.24
N ASN A 645 3.67 -52.46 -27.17
CA ASN A 645 3.06 -53.72 -26.70
C ASN A 645 1.79 -53.54 -25.87
N ASP A 646 1.33 -52.30 -25.63
CA ASP A 646 -0.01 -52.04 -25.12
C ASP A 646 -0.99 -51.82 -26.29
N THR A 647 -2.07 -52.60 -26.29
CA THR A 647 -3.13 -52.65 -27.32
C THR A 647 -3.90 -51.33 -27.55
N SER A 648 -3.47 -50.21 -26.94
CA SER A 648 -4.07 -48.88 -27.09
C SER A 648 -3.09 -47.70 -27.26
N GLY A 649 -1.76 -47.91 -27.29
CA GLY A 649 -0.77 -46.82 -27.35
C GLY A 649 -0.54 -46.19 -28.75
N PRO A 650 -0.06 -44.92 -28.84
CA PRO A 650 0.17 -44.21 -30.11
C PRO A 650 1.27 -44.83 -31.02
N ASN A 651 2.07 -45.75 -30.48
CA ASN A 651 3.20 -46.40 -31.18
C ASN A 651 2.90 -47.80 -31.76
N GLN A 652 1.62 -48.17 -31.95
CA GLN A 652 1.26 -49.50 -32.46
C GLN A 652 1.79 -49.83 -33.87
N ALA A 653 1.96 -48.84 -34.74
CA ALA A 653 2.45 -49.02 -36.10
C ALA A 653 3.94 -48.66 -36.24
N PRO A 654 4.74 -49.38 -37.05
CA PRO A 654 6.05 -48.90 -37.48
C PRO A 654 5.90 -47.49 -38.07
N ASN A 655 6.63 -46.51 -37.54
CA ASN A 655 6.60 -45.11 -37.98
C ASN A 655 5.24 -44.39 -37.76
N GLY A 656 4.58 -44.62 -36.62
CA GLY A 656 3.27 -44.03 -36.28
C GLY A 656 3.10 -42.52 -36.56
N SER A 657 1.84 -42.09 -36.75
CA SER A 657 1.45 -40.70 -37.03
C SER A 657 1.35 -39.87 -35.74
N GLY A 658 2.05 -38.73 -35.68
CA GLY A 658 2.18 -37.91 -34.47
C GLY A 658 3.44 -38.26 -33.67
N ASN A 659 3.94 -37.31 -32.88
CA ASN A 659 5.28 -37.28 -32.25
C ASN A 659 5.60 -38.54 -31.42
N PRO A 660 6.26 -39.57 -32.00
CA PRO A 660 6.49 -40.82 -31.30
C PRO A 660 7.95 -40.83 -30.88
N TRP A 661 8.19 -40.58 -29.60
CA TRP A 661 9.56 -40.41 -29.11
C TRP A 661 10.45 -41.63 -29.38
N TRP A 662 9.87 -42.82 -29.58
CA TRP A 662 10.61 -44.07 -29.65
C TRP A 662 9.99 -45.05 -30.66
N GLY A 663 10.81 -45.79 -31.42
CA GLY A 663 10.33 -46.83 -32.33
C GLY A 663 9.82 -48.10 -31.62
N PRO A 664 9.25 -49.10 -32.32
CA PRO A 664 8.61 -50.34 -31.80
C PRO A 664 9.35 -51.25 -30.78
N ASN A 665 10.50 -50.86 -30.21
CA ASN A 665 11.23 -51.66 -29.22
C ASN A 665 11.99 -50.85 -28.13
N PRO A 666 11.38 -49.90 -27.38
CA PRO A 666 11.99 -49.20 -26.25
C PRO A 666 11.29 -49.68 -24.97
N PRO A 667 11.71 -50.81 -24.36
CA PRO A 667 10.85 -51.51 -23.40
C PRO A 667 10.49 -50.74 -22.11
N ASN A 668 11.01 -49.51 -21.88
CA ASN A 668 11.11 -48.98 -20.51
C ASN A 668 10.83 -47.48 -20.28
N GLY A 669 10.60 -46.65 -21.31
CA GLY A 669 10.23 -45.24 -21.12
C GLY A 669 8.77 -45.08 -20.67
N ARG A 670 8.55 -44.44 -19.52
CA ARG A 670 7.22 -44.23 -18.93
C ARG A 670 6.93 -42.78 -18.57
N ILE A 671 5.64 -42.43 -18.57
CA ILE A 671 5.14 -41.12 -18.18
C ILE A 671 4.91 -41.08 -16.66
N ASP A 672 5.54 -40.15 -15.96
CA ASP A 672 5.29 -39.86 -14.55
C ASP A 672 4.35 -38.65 -14.41
N THR A 673 3.48 -38.66 -13.40
CA THR A 673 2.63 -37.50 -13.03
C THR A 673 3.04 -36.86 -11.70
N GLY A 674 3.90 -37.54 -10.93
CA GLY A 674 4.35 -37.15 -9.60
C GLY A 674 5.58 -36.24 -9.59
N VAL A 675 6.65 -36.59 -10.31
CA VAL A 675 7.90 -35.82 -10.38
C VAL A 675 8.01 -35.13 -11.74
N LYS A 676 7.81 -33.82 -11.81
CA LYS A 676 7.82 -33.03 -13.06
C LYS A 676 8.42 -31.64 -12.85
N HIS A 677 8.97 -31.05 -13.90
CA HIS A 677 9.52 -29.71 -13.88
C HIS A 677 8.42 -28.69 -14.19
N THR A 678 7.71 -28.85 -15.30
CA THR A 678 6.53 -28.06 -15.66
C THR A 678 5.36 -28.97 -16.03
N GLY A 679 4.20 -28.39 -16.32
CA GLY A 679 3.03 -29.14 -16.78
C GLY A 679 2.49 -30.17 -15.77
N SER A 680 1.98 -31.28 -16.28
CA SER A 680 1.40 -32.36 -15.50
C SER A 680 2.16 -33.69 -15.59
N LYS A 681 3.11 -33.83 -16.53
CA LYS A 681 3.74 -35.11 -16.87
C LYS A 681 5.23 -34.96 -17.19
N SER A 682 6.05 -35.96 -16.85
CA SER A 682 7.46 -36.08 -17.25
C SER A 682 7.80 -37.51 -17.71
N LEU A 683 9.01 -37.74 -18.21
CA LEU A 683 9.51 -39.06 -18.61
C LEU A 683 10.43 -39.65 -17.53
N TYR A 684 10.29 -40.94 -17.23
CA TYR A 684 11.24 -41.72 -16.42
C TYR A 684 11.45 -43.11 -17.03
N GLY A 685 12.53 -43.81 -16.64
CA GLY A 685 12.83 -45.15 -17.16
C GLY A 685 12.65 -46.28 -16.14
N THR A 686 12.29 -47.48 -16.62
CA THR A 686 11.84 -48.61 -15.76
C THR A 686 12.62 -49.93 -15.81
N ALA A 687 13.75 -50.08 -16.51
CA ALA A 687 14.56 -51.32 -16.39
C ALA A 687 16.06 -51.17 -16.73
N GLY A 688 16.88 -52.06 -16.18
CA GLY A 688 18.34 -52.06 -16.34
C GLY A 688 18.86 -52.53 -17.72
N ASN A 689 19.89 -51.83 -18.21
CA ASN A 689 20.65 -52.04 -19.45
C ASN A 689 19.99 -51.62 -20.79
N CYS A 690 19.04 -50.69 -20.80
CA CYS A 690 18.37 -50.28 -22.04
C CYS A 690 18.53 -48.79 -22.35
N LYS A 691 18.59 -48.47 -23.65
CA LYS A 691 18.73 -47.11 -24.17
C LYS A 691 17.46 -46.71 -24.90
N ASP A 692 16.86 -45.60 -24.49
CA ASP A 692 15.73 -45.01 -25.20
C ASP A 692 16.29 -44.05 -26.26
N CYS A 693 16.01 -44.33 -27.53
CA CYS A 693 16.65 -43.67 -28.68
C CYS A 693 15.63 -43.06 -29.67
N TYR A 694 15.72 -41.74 -29.90
CA TYR A 694 14.89 -41.00 -30.87
C TYR A 694 15.67 -40.87 -32.18
N ASN A 695 15.12 -41.35 -33.30
CA ASN A 695 15.80 -41.27 -34.60
C ASN A 695 15.67 -39.86 -35.23
N LEU A 696 16.60 -38.98 -34.84
CA LEU A 696 16.69 -37.61 -35.35
C LEU A 696 16.80 -37.54 -36.88
N ALA A 697 17.61 -38.43 -37.47
CA ALA A 697 17.89 -38.39 -38.89
C ALA A 697 16.62 -38.64 -39.72
N TYR A 698 15.88 -39.71 -39.41
CA TYR A 698 14.65 -40.05 -40.11
C TYR A 698 13.56 -38.98 -39.90
N ARG A 699 13.31 -38.58 -38.65
CA ARG A 699 12.18 -37.70 -38.31
C ARG A 699 12.40 -36.24 -38.68
N LEU A 700 13.63 -35.74 -38.54
CA LEU A 700 13.90 -34.30 -38.58
C LEU A 700 14.92 -33.89 -39.65
N ASN A 701 15.50 -34.85 -40.40
CA ASN A 701 16.54 -34.54 -41.39
C ASN A 701 16.58 -35.48 -42.60
N ASN A 702 15.42 -35.93 -43.08
CA ASN A 702 15.28 -36.72 -44.31
C ASN A 702 16.21 -37.96 -44.38
N GLY A 703 16.39 -38.64 -43.26
CA GLY A 703 17.21 -39.85 -43.14
C GLY A 703 18.73 -39.60 -43.06
N SER A 704 19.18 -38.35 -43.01
CA SER A 704 20.60 -37.98 -42.91
C SER A 704 20.98 -37.54 -41.49
N ALA A 705 22.20 -37.85 -41.04
CA ALA A 705 22.70 -37.34 -39.77
C ALA A 705 22.91 -35.82 -39.82
N PHE A 706 22.66 -35.13 -38.71
CA PHE A 706 23.01 -33.72 -38.54
C PHE A 706 24.52 -33.58 -38.35
N THR A 707 25.17 -32.66 -39.04
CA THR A 707 26.64 -32.52 -39.02
C THR A 707 27.14 -31.35 -38.16
N GLY A 708 26.23 -30.62 -37.51
CA GLY A 708 26.50 -29.44 -36.69
C GLY A 708 25.37 -28.42 -36.77
N GLY A 709 25.50 -27.30 -36.07
CA GLY A 709 24.49 -26.25 -36.04
C GLY A 709 23.18 -26.72 -35.40
N ILE A 710 23.27 -27.46 -34.29
CA ILE A 710 22.12 -28.05 -33.61
C ILE A 710 22.27 -27.94 -32.09
N TYR A 711 21.16 -28.09 -31.38
CA TYR A 711 21.15 -28.13 -29.93
C TYR A 711 20.22 -29.23 -29.40
N LEU A 712 20.50 -29.69 -28.18
CA LEU A 712 19.63 -30.51 -27.35
C LEU A 712 19.51 -29.80 -25.98
N ASP A 713 18.29 -29.51 -25.54
CA ASP A 713 17.99 -28.77 -24.30
C ASP A 713 16.90 -29.52 -23.53
N TRP A 714 17.10 -29.78 -22.23
CA TRP A 714 16.16 -30.56 -21.42
C TRP A 714 16.33 -30.29 -19.93
N TRP A 715 15.29 -30.62 -19.16
CA TRP A 715 15.36 -30.66 -17.70
C TRP A 715 15.53 -32.09 -17.22
N PHE A 716 16.32 -32.28 -16.17
CA PHE A 716 16.45 -33.57 -15.51
C PHE A 716 16.41 -33.40 -13.99
N ASN A 717 15.76 -34.32 -13.29
CA ASN A 717 15.73 -34.35 -11.84
C ASN A 717 16.85 -35.24 -11.32
N ASP A 718 17.74 -34.70 -10.48
CA ASP A 718 18.72 -35.47 -9.71
C ASP A 718 18.14 -35.70 -8.30
N PRO A 719 17.57 -36.88 -7.99
CA PRO A 719 16.95 -37.14 -6.69
C PRO A 719 17.98 -37.33 -5.56
N LEU A 720 19.28 -37.45 -5.87
CA LEU A 720 20.31 -37.87 -4.93
C LEU A 720 21.38 -36.83 -4.63
N GLY A 721 21.61 -35.87 -5.53
CA GLY A 721 22.69 -34.88 -5.40
C GLY A 721 24.05 -35.55 -5.12
N THR A 722 24.79 -35.06 -4.12
CA THR A 722 26.11 -35.62 -3.76
C THR A 722 26.06 -36.89 -2.91
N SER A 723 24.89 -37.50 -2.65
CA SER A 723 24.80 -38.67 -1.78
C SER A 723 25.50 -39.89 -2.43
N THR A 724 26.37 -40.55 -1.67
CA THR A 724 27.34 -41.54 -2.16
C THR A 724 26.74 -42.92 -2.44
N SER A 725 25.45 -43.01 -2.81
CA SER A 725 24.90 -44.31 -3.22
C SER A 725 25.54 -44.68 -4.56
N THR A 726 26.42 -45.66 -4.54
CA THR A 726 27.28 -46.13 -5.66
C THR A 726 26.51 -46.84 -6.77
N ASN A 727 25.21 -46.55 -6.92
CA ASN A 727 24.26 -47.42 -7.59
C ASN A 727 23.57 -46.79 -8.82
N PHE A 728 23.90 -45.55 -9.21
CA PHE A 728 23.38 -44.96 -10.44
C PHE A 728 24.42 -45.05 -11.56
N ASP A 729 24.47 -46.18 -12.25
CA ASP A 729 25.44 -46.39 -13.32
C ASP A 729 24.91 -45.82 -14.65
N ASN A 730 25.31 -44.62 -15.12
CA ASN A 730 25.02 -44.10 -16.49
C ASN A 730 23.68 -43.41 -16.74
N ASP A 731 23.22 -42.58 -15.83
CA ASP A 731 22.05 -41.72 -16.10
C ASP A 731 22.50 -40.45 -16.81
N PHE A 732 22.27 -40.41 -18.12
CA PHE A 732 22.62 -39.27 -18.96
C PHE A 732 21.65 -39.14 -20.13
N ALA A 733 21.53 -37.91 -20.62
CA ALA A 733 21.01 -37.67 -21.96
C ALA A 733 22.19 -37.38 -22.90
N ALA A 734 22.07 -37.84 -24.15
CA ALA A 734 23.13 -37.72 -25.13
C ALA A 734 22.63 -37.45 -26.54
N LEU A 735 23.49 -36.77 -27.31
CA LEU A 735 23.42 -36.66 -28.75
C LEU A 735 24.47 -37.60 -29.37
N SER A 736 24.02 -38.58 -30.16
CA SER A 736 24.82 -39.74 -30.56
C SER A 736 24.79 -40.00 -32.07
N TYR A 737 25.81 -40.71 -32.57
CA TYR A 737 25.81 -41.33 -33.89
C TYR A 737 25.98 -42.84 -33.81
N TYR A 738 24.99 -43.56 -34.35
CA TYR A 738 25.01 -45.02 -34.48
C TYR A 738 24.88 -45.44 -35.94
N SER A 739 25.83 -46.22 -36.44
CA SER A 739 25.89 -46.65 -37.85
C SER A 739 24.77 -47.62 -38.25
N GLY A 740 24.15 -48.30 -37.29
CA GLY A 740 23.06 -49.26 -37.50
C GLY A 740 21.66 -48.65 -37.53
N VAL A 741 21.54 -47.32 -37.49
CA VAL A 741 20.25 -46.61 -37.44
C VAL A 741 19.71 -46.45 -38.86
N PRO A 742 18.50 -46.96 -39.17
CA PRO A 742 17.92 -46.85 -40.50
C PRO A 742 17.52 -45.41 -40.81
N SER A 743 17.63 -45.01 -42.08
CA SER A 743 17.26 -43.68 -42.57
C SER A 743 15.75 -43.47 -42.76
N ASN A 744 14.96 -44.54 -42.68
CA ASN A 744 13.54 -44.56 -43.03
C ASN A 744 12.63 -45.14 -41.93
N ALA A 745 13.13 -45.32 -40.70
CA ALA A 745 12.35 -45.90 -39.61
C ALA A 745 12.80 -45.41 -38.22
N ASP A 746 11.86 -45.28 -37.28
CA ASP A 746 12.16 -44.84 -35.89
C ASP A 746 12.73 -45.93 -34.98
N TYR A 747 12.82 -47.16 -35.46
CA TYR A 747 13.34 -48.28 -34.69
C TYR A 747 14.64 -48.81 -35.26
N MET A 748 15.48 -49.30 -34.36
CA MET A 748 16.62 -50.11 -34.73
C MET A 748 16.14 -51.52 -35.12
N VAL A 749 16.51 -52.01 -36.30
CA VAL A 749 16.30 -53.41 -36.73
C VAL A 749 17.02 -54.33 -35.74
N PRO A 750 16.53 -55.54 -35.40
CA PRO A 750 17.04 -56.31 -34.25
C PRO A 750 18.51 -56.65 -34.44
N VAL A 751 19.40 -55.94 -33.73
CA VAL A 751 20.78 -56.34 -33.55
C VAL A 751 20.92 -56.82 -32.10
N PRO A 752 21.34 -58.07 -31.86
CA PRO A 752 21.59 -58.57 -30.51
C PRO A 752 22.82 -57.85 -29.95
N ASN A 753 22.56 -56.75 -29.22
CA ASN A 753 23.49 -55.77 -28.64
C ASN A 753 23.75 -54.53 -29.55
N PRO A 754 22.97 -53.44 -29.43
CA PRO A 754 22.94 -52.38 -30.46
C PRO A 754 24.12 -51.39 -30.49
N LEU A 755 25.26 -51.62 -29.80
CA LEU A 755 26.17 -50.52 -29.43
C LEU A 755 27.67 -50.80 -29.51
N THR A 756 28.12 -51.84 -30.21
CA THR A 756 29.56 -52.12 -30.31
C THR A 756 30.29 -51.23 -31.33
N GLY A 757 29.76 -50.05 -31.66
CA GLY A 757 30.26 -49.19 -32.73
C GLY A 757 30.04 -47.69 -32.53
N ASN A 758 29.94 -47.20 -31.29
CA ASN A 758 29.68 -45.78 -31.02
C ASN A 758 30.86 -44.91 -31.52
N VAL A 759 30.69 -44.23 -32.65
CA VAL A 759 31.74 -43.37 -33.24
C VAL A 759 31.72 -41.96 -32.63
N GLN A 760 30.57 -41.50 -32.10
CA GLN A 760 30.43 -40.24 -31.35
C GLN A 760 29.27 -40.30 -30.35
N GLN A 761 29.48 -39.75 -29.15
CA GLN A 761 28.46 -39.50 -28.13
C GLN A 761 28.83 -38.24 -27.36
N LEU A 762 27.89 -37.29 -27.28
CA LEU A 762 27.96 -36.09 -26.45
C LEU A 762 26.95 -36.27 -25.33
N ALA A 763 27.41 -36.48 -24.09
CA ALA A 763 26.52 -36.82 -22.98
C ALA A 763 26.67 -35.83 -21.82
N ILE A 764 25.57 -35.55 -21.13
CA ILE A 764 25.55 -34.87 -19.82
C ILE A 764 24.82 -35.78 -18.84
N GLY A 765 25.44 -36.10 -17.72
CA GLY A 765 24.84 -36.91 -16.66
C GLY A 765 25.87 -37.51 -15.72
N MET A 766 25.53 -38.62 -15.07
CA MET A 766 26.45 -39.36 -14.20
C MET A 766 27.04 -40.58 -14.91
N SER A 767 28.36 -40.65 -15.02
CA SER A 767 29.09 -41.76 -15.66
C SER A 767 29.55 -42.80 -14.65
N ASN A 768 29.62 -44.07 -15.08
CA ASN A 768 30.24 -45.17 -14.34
C ASN A 768 31.68 -45.50 -14.78
N ASP A 769 32.39 -44.61 -15.47
CA ASP A 769 33.81 -44.83 -15.78
C ASP A 769 34.65 -44.53 -14.52
N TRP A 770 34.66 -45.45 -13.54
CA TRP A 770 35.37 -45.43 -12.24
C TRP A 770 36.91 -45.39 -12.35
N SER A 771 37.42 -45.00 -13.51
CA SER A 771 38.81 -44.68 -13.77
C SER A 771 39.34 -43.61 -12.82
N THR A 772 40.65 -43.62 -12.61
CA THR A 772 41.33 -42.70 -11.71
C THR A 772 41.09 -41.25 -12.13
N GLY A 773 40.40 -40.48 -11.30
CA GLY A 773 40.09 -39.06 -11.55
C GLY A 773 38.60 -38.74 -11.64
N TYR A 774 37.70 -39.72 -11.67
CA TYR A 774 36.25 -39.51 -11.53
C TYR A 774 35.87 -38.84 -10.19
N ASN A 775 34.88 -37.93 -10.21
CA ASN A 775 34.36 -37.26 -9.01
C ASN A 775 32.83 -37.35 -8.92
N ALA A 776 32.34 -38.19 -8.01
CA ALA A 776 30.91 -38.43 -7.78
C ALA A 776 30.11 -37.21 -7.27
N ALA A 777 30.78 -36.16 -6.79
CA ALA A 777 30.13 -34.92 -6.35
C ALA A 777 29.86 -33.95 -7.51
N LYS A 778 30.39 -34.22 -8.71
CA LYS A 778 30.24 -33.38 -9.90
C LYS A 778 29.35 -34.07 -10.93
N TYR A 779 28.72 -33.30 -11.81
CA TYR A 779 28.18 -33.85 -13.05
C TYR A 779 29.32 -34.19 -14.02
N GLN A 780 29.12 -35.20 -14.86
CA GLN A 780 30.06 -35.60 -15.90
C GLN A 780 29.55 -35.19 -17.28
N VAL A 781 30.49 -34.92 -18.18
CA VAL A 781 30.21 -34.78 -19.61
C VAL A 781 31.14 -35.65 -20.43
N ARG A 782 30.63 -36.13 -21.57
CA ARG A 782 31.40 -36.96 -22.49
C ARG A 782 31.53 -36.33 -23.87
N VAL A 783 32.72 -36.43 -24.45
CA VAL A 783 32.99 -36.20 -25.87
C VAL A 783 33.78 -37.39 -26.41
N VAL A 784 33.08 -38.37 -26.98
CA VAL A 784 33.75 -39.53 -27.58
C VAL A 784 34.70 -39.07 -28.70
N GLY A 785 35.89 -39.68 -28.76
CA GLY A 785 36.97 -39.29 -29.67
C GLY A 785 37.95 -38.27 -29.07
N ASP A 786 37.54 -37.51 -28.07
CA ASP A 786 38.47 -36.66 -27.33
C ASP A 786 39.38 -37.52 -26.43
N SER A 787 40.69 -37.29 -26.50
CA SER A 787 41.68 -38.00 -25.67
C SER A 787 41.90 -37.37 -24.30
N GLY A 788 41.33 -36.18 -24.06
CA GLY A 788 41.35 -35.51 -22.77
C GLY A 788 40.39 -36.11 -21.73
N GLY A 789 40.40 -35.50 -20.54
CA GLY A 789 39.54 -35.90 -19.44
C GLY A 789 40.19 -36.96 -18.54
N TYR A 790 39.39 -37.61 -17.70
CA TYR A 790 39.89 -38.64 -16.78
C TYR A 790 39.84 -40.05 -17.39
N ALA A 791 38.94 -40.31 -18.36
CA ALA A 791 38.97 -41.51 -19.20
C ALA A 791 38.11 -41.37 -20.46
N ASN A 792 38.59 -41.85 -21.61
CA ASN A 792 37.79 -42.03 -22.85
C ASN A 792 36.90 -40.82 -23.24
N GLY A 793 37.40 -39.60 -23.06
CA GLY A 793 36.67 -38.36 -23.35
C GLY A 793 35.66 -37.93 -22.28
N TRP A 794 35.72 -38.49 -21.08
CA TRP A 794 34.91 -38.09 -19.92
C TRP A 794 35.60 -37.02 -19.08
N PHE A 795 34.84 -36.00 -18.70
CA PHE A 795 35.30 -34.86 -17.91
C PHE A 795 34.41 -34.65 -16.70
N ASN A 796 34.99 -34.32 -15.56
CA ASN A 796 34.22 -33.76 -14.44
C ASN A 796 33.94 -32.29 -14.74
N THR A 797 32.68 -31.88 -14.61
CA THR A 797 32.30 -30.47 -14.74
C THR A 797 32.69 -29.67 -13.50
N SER A 798 32.59 -28.34 -13.60
CA SER A 798 32.73 -27.44 -12.46
C SER A 798 31.50 -27.48 -11.52
N VAL A 799 30.35 -27.98 -11.98
CA VAL A 799 29.07 -27.94 -11.26
C VAL A 799 28.94 -29.11 -10.29
N ASN A 800 28.61 -28.80 -9.03
CA ASN A 800 28.28 -29.82 -8.03
C ASN A 800 26.89 -30.39 -8.29
N ARG A 801 26.73 -31.68 -8.04
CA ARG A 801 25.40 -32.31 -8.01
C ARG A 801 24.61 -31.83 -6.81
N THR A 802 23.34 -31.54 -6.99
CA THR A 802 22.40 -31.21 -5.90
C THR A 802 21.10 -31.94 -6.11
N THR A 803 20.29 -32.07 -5.06
CA THR A 803 18.98 -32.70 -5.17
C THR A 803 17.98 -31.74 -5.82
N GLY A 804 17.24 -32.22 -6.83
CA GLY A 804 16.15 -31.48 -7.49
C GLY A 804 16.31 -31.36 -9.00
N TRP A 805 15.51 -30.48 -9.60
CA TRP A 805 15.52 -30.22 -11.04
C TRP A 805 16.72 -29.37 -11.47
N HIS A 806 17.32 -29.79 -12.57
CA HIS A 806 18.47 -29.18 -13.20
C HIS A 806 18.22 -29.02 -14.70
N HIS A 807 18.72 -27.92 -15.26
CA HIS A 807 18.57 -27.62 -16.69
C HIS A 807 19.87 -27.95 -17.41
N ALA A 808 19.83 -28.77 -18.45
CA ALA A 808 21.01 -29.13 -19.23
C ALA A 808 20.84 -28.82 -20.72
N ARG A 809 21.97 -28.47 -21.36
CA ARG A 809 22.03 -28.19 -22.79
C ARG A 809 23.33 -28.64 -23.42
N ILE A 810 23.24 -29.20 -24.62
CA ILE A 810 24.35 -29.43 -25.54
C ILE A 810 24.14 -28.54 -26.76
N VAL A 811 25.12 -27.70 -27.08
CA VAL A 811 25.14 -26.87 -28.29
C VAL A 811 26.28 -27.35 -29.17
N VAL A 812 25.95 -27.85 -30.36
CA VAL A 812 26.93 -28.26 -31.38
C VAL A 812 27.01 -27.16 -32.43
N GLY A 813 28.12 -26.42 -32.44
CA GLY A 813 28.38 -25.36 -33.41
C GLY A 813 28.42 -25.87 -34.86
N PRO A 814 28.45 -24.97 -35.83
CA PRO A 814 28.57 -25.34 -37.24
C PRO A 814 29.87 -26.12 -37.49
N ARG A 815 29.85 -26.95 -38.53
CA ARG A 815 31.00 -27.78 -38.87
C ARG A 815 32.15 -26.93 -39.36
N LYS A 816 33.32 -27.09 -38.75
CA LYS A 816 34.56 -26.42 -39.13
C LYS A 816 35.16 -27.03 -40.40
N ALA A 817 36.09 -26.32 -41.03
CA ALA A 817 36.87 -26.83 -42.17
C ALA A 817 37.68 -28.10 -41.82
N SER A 818 38.03 -28.29 -40.55
CA SER A 818 38.67 -29.50 -40.00
C SER A 818 37.73 -30.71 -39.89
N ASN A 819 36.47 -30.57 -40.31
CA ASN A 819 35.39 -31.55 -40.11
C ASN A 819 34.98 -31.81 -38.65
N THR A 820 35.42 -30.96 -37.70
CA THR A 820 35.06 -31.01 -36.27
C THR A 820 33.99 -29.96 -35.92
N ASN A 821 33.41 -30.03 -34.71
CA ASN A 821 32.46 -29.04 -34.19
C ASN A 821 32.89 -28.55 -32.80
N ASP A 822 32.78 -27.25 -32.53
CA ASP A 822 32.78 -26.78 -31.14
C ASP A 822 31.50 -27.28 -30.45
N VAL A 823 31.66 -27.96 -29.32
CA VAL A 823 30.56 -28.47 -28.49
C VAL A 823 30.63 -27.81 -27.13
N SER A 824 29.57 -27.09 -26.78
CA SER A 824 29.41 -26.45 -25.49
C SER A 824 28.33 -27.15 -24.67
N PHE A 825 28.66 -27.45 -23.42
CA PHE A 825 27.78 -28.09 -22.45
C PHE A 825 27.36 -27.07 -21.40
N TYR A 826 26.09 -27.06 -21.00
CA TYR A 826 25.55 -26.17 -19.98
C TYR A 826 24.79 -26.99 -18.94
N ILE A 827 24.90 -26.58 -17.67
CA ILE A 827 24.13 -27.13 -16.55
C ILE A 827 23.76 -25.93 -15.65
N ASP A 828 22.45 -25.72 -15.45
CA ASP A 828 21.76 -24.64 -14.71
C ASP A 828 22.03 -23.21 -15.22
N ASN A 829 23.29 -22.84 -15.42
CA ASN A 829 23.67 -21.58 -16.04
C ASN A 829 23.62 -21.71 -17.57
N MET A 830 22.49 -21.31 -18.17
CA MET A 830 22.28 -21.37 -19.63
C MET A 830 23.01 -20.28 -20.42
N VAL A 831 23.82 -19.44 -19.76
CA VAL A 831 24.59 -18.36 -20.41
C VAL A 831 26.05 -18.77 -20.56
N THR A 832 26.65 -19.37 -19.53
CA THR A 832 28.06 -19.77 -19.52
C THR A 832 28.21 -21.28 -19.57
N PRO A 833 28.87 -21.85 -20.59
CA PRO A 833 29.05 -23.29 -20.66
C PRO A 833 29.94 -23.80 -19.53
N VAL A 834 29.57 -24.95 -18.96
CA VAL A 834 30.36 -25.64 -17.93
C VAL A 834 31.61 -26.29 -18.53
N LEU A 835 31.59 -26.60 -19.83
CA LEU A 835 32.72 -27.08 -20.61
C LEU A 835 32.48 -26.84 -22.10
N THR A 836 33.53 -26.47 -22.83
CA THR A 836 33.54 -26.46 -24.30
C THR A 836 34.70 -27.32 -24.82
N ARG A 837 34.43 -28.21 -25.77
CA ARG A 837 35.41 -29.14 -26.39
C ARG A 837 35.20 -29.22 -27.90
N ASP A 838 36.20 -29.67 -28.63
CA ASP A 838 36.07 -29.94 -30.06
C ASP A 838 35.66 -31.40 -30.28
N SER A 839 34.52 -31.63 -30.93
CA SER A 839 34.06 -32.97 -31.32
C SER A 839 34.77 -33.39 -32.60
N ILE A 840 35.49 -34.51 -32.55
CA ILE A 840 36.38 -34.92 -33.64
C ILE A 840 35.74 -35.88 -34.66
N THR A 841 34.42 -36.08 -34.63
CA THR A 841 33.72 -37.00 -35.55
C THR A 841 33.41 -36.39 -36.91
N THR A 842 33.45 -37.21 -37.96
CA THR A 842 32.99 -36.86 -39.29
C THR A 842 31.54 -37.29 -39.58
N ASN A 843 30.95 -38.13 -38.73
CA ASN A 843 29.71 -38.86 -39.03
C ASN A 843 28.43 -38.09 -38.66
N GLY A 844 28.54 -37.01 -37.88
CA GLY A 844 27.41 -36.22 -37.41
C GLY A 844 26.69 -36.87 -36.23
N TYR A 845 25.38 -36.65 -36.13
CA TYR A 845 24.48 -37.08 -35.05
C TYR A 845 23.14 -37.51 -35.62
N ASN A 846 22.69 -38.73 -35.31
CA ASN A 846 21.44 -39.28 -35.83
C ASN A 846 20.45 -39.72 -34.74
N ILE A 847 20.84 -39.65 -33.46
CA ILE A 847 19.99 -40.08 -32.34
C ILE A 847 20.09 -39.15 -31.13
N ILE A 848 18.95 -38.91 -30.46
CA ILE A 848 18.91 -38.52 -29.03
C ILE A 848 18.78 -39.81 -28.22
N GLU A 849 19.68 -40.00 -27.27
CA GLU A 849 19.71 -41.14 -26.36
C GLU A 849 19.42 -40.66 -24.94
N LEU A 850 18.42 -41.25 -24.29
CA LEU A 850 18.18 -41.10 -22.87
C LEU A 850 18.51 -42.43 -22.20
N ASN A 851 19.36 -42.37 -21.19
CA ASN A 851 19.79 -43.54 -20.45
C ASN A 851 19.37 -43.42 -18.99
N THR A 852 18.80 -44.50 -18.47
CA THR A 852 18.40 -44.66 -17.07
C THR A 852 18.74 -46.09 -16.66
N ILE A 853 19.64 -46.28 -15.70
CA ILE A 853 20.07 -47.63 -15.28
C ILE A 853 19.72 -47.87 -13.81
N MET A 854 19.14 -49.04 -13.54
CA MET A 854 18.86 -49.51 -12.17
C MET A 854 20.14 -49.86 -11.39
N PRO A 855 20.12 -49.77 -10.04
CA PRO A 855 21.17 -50.27 -9.16
C PRO A 855 21.69 -51.65 -9.53
N LYS A 856 23.02 -51.82 -9.56
CA LYS A 856 23.73 -53.07 -9.88
C LYS A 856 23.50 -54.24 -8.90
N SER A 857 22.59 -54.13 -7.93
CA SER A 857 22.18 -55.25 -7.09
C SER A 857 20.72 -55.54 -7.37
N GLY A 858 20.38 -56.78 -7.78
CA GLY A 858 19.05 -57.24 -8.20
C GLY A 858 17.92 -57.17 -7.15
N ASN A 859 17.91 -56.17 -6.28
CA ASN A 859 16.78 -55.75 -5.47
C ASN A 859 16.03 -54.66 -6.22
N VAL A 860 14.88 -55.04 -6.76
CA VAL A 860 13.86 -54.10 -7.23
C VAL A 860 13.44 -53.27 -6.01
N TYR A 861 13.93 -52.04 -5.87
CA TYR A 861 13.30 -51.10 -4.95
C TYR A 861 11.96 -50.71 -5.58
N SER A 862 10.87 -51.26 -5.04
CA SER A 862 9.49 -50.91 -5.37
C SER A 862 9.08 -49.50 -4.89
N SER A 863 10.04 -48.58 -4.78
CA SER A 863 9.85 -47.22 -4.29
C SER A 863 10.09 -46.22 -5.44
N PRO A 864 9.08 -45.43 -5.84
CA PRO A 864 9.20 -44.43 -6.92
C PRO A 864 10.09 -43.22 -6.58
N LEU A 865 10.89 -43.27 -5.51
CA LEU A 865 11.68 -42.13 -5.01
C LEU A 865 13.11 -42.05 -5.58
N HIS A 866 13.51 -42.94 -6.48
CA HIS A 866 14.90 -43.07 -6.94
C HIS A 866 15.05 -43.11 -8.47
N TRP A 867 14.16 -42.47 -9.24
CA TRP A 867 14.25 -42.43 -10.71
C TRP A 867 14.67 -41.05 -11.19
N ASN A 868 15.58 -40.99 -12.16
CA ASN A 868 15.90 -39.75 -12.85
C ASN A 868 14.79 -39.49 -13.88
N ASN A 869 14.12 -38.36 -13.69
CA ASN A 869 13.08 -37.89 -14.60
C ASN A 869 13.68 -36.91 -15.59
N TYR A 870 13.23 -36.97 -16.83
CA TYR A 870 13.53 -36.01 -17.88
C TYR A 870 12.25 -35.29 -18.26
N ASP A 871 12.35 -33.99 -18.47
CA ASP A 871 11.21 -33.16 -18.81
C ASP A 871 11.63 -32.06 -19.79
N ASP A 872 10.65 -31.45 -20.44
CA ASP A 872 10.85 -30.27 -21.29
C ASP A 872 11.93 -30.48 -22.38
N ILE A 873 12.06 -31.71 -22.91
CA ILE A 873 13.09 -32.04 -23.89
C ILE A 873 12.80 -31.34 -25.22
N SER A 874 13.78 -30.62 -25.73
CA SER A 874 13.73 -29.95 -27.03
C SER A 874 15.00 -30.12 -27.84
N PHE A 875 14.83 -30.18 -29.15
CA PHE A 875 15.91 -30.25 -30.12
C PHE A 875 15.61 -29.31 -31.28
N GLY A 876 16.64 -28.64 -31.78
CA GLY A 876 16.49 -27.71 -32.89
C GLY A 876 17.81 -27.37 -33.58
N LYS A 877 17.70 -26.50 -34.58
CA LYS A 877 18.85 -25.95 -35.31
C LYS A 877 19.31 -24.65 -34.67
N ILE A 878 20.62 -24.41 -34.76
CA ILE A 878 21.19 -23.09 -34.58
C ILE A 878 21.04 -22.36 -35.91
N PRO A 879 20.60 -21.09 -35.91
CA PRO A 879 20.50 -20.27 -37.10
C PRO A 879 21.77 -20.26 -37.96
N ASN A 880 21.59 -20.13 -39.27
CA ASN A 880 22.71 -19.89 -40.18
C ASN A 880 23.34 -18.53 -39.88
N ALA A 881 24.67 -18.47 -39.96
CA ALA A 881 25.35 -17.21 -39.75
C ALA A 881 25.00 -16.19 -40.86
N PRO A 882 24.72 -14.92 -40.50
CA PRO A 882 24.44 -13.85 -41.46
C PRO A 882 25.65 -13.59 -42.38
N GLY A 883 25.40 -13.06 -43.57
CA GLY A 883 26.44 -12.59 -44.48
C GLY A 883 26.89 -11.16 -44.17
N SER A 884 28.14 -10.82 -44.46
CA SER A 884 28.69 -9.49 -44.19
C SER A 884 28.40 -8.48 -45.32
N THR A 885 27.94 -7.27 -45.02
CA THR A 885 27.79 -6.16 -46.00
C THR A 885 28.25 -4.82 -45.43
N THR A 886 28.29 -3.76 -46.25
CA THR A 886 28.88 -2.46 -45.89
C THR A 886 28.04 -1.66 -44.89
N ALA A 887 28.66 -1.14 -43.83
CA ALA A 887 28.03 -0.21 -42.89
C ALA A 887 27.89 1.22 -43.46
N VAL A 888 26.93 2.00 -42.95
CA VAL A 888 26.69 3.40 -43.36
C VAL A 888 26.46 4.31 -42.15
N SER A 889 26.95 5.55 -42.20
CA SER A 889 26.65 6.59 -41.21
C SER A 889 25.35 7.26 -41.57
N THR A 890 24.42 7.32 -40.62
CA THR A 890 23.16 8.06 -40.78
C THR A 890 23.18 9.38 -40.01
N THR A 891 23.92 9.46 -38.90
CA THR A 891 24.12 10.69 -38.12
C THR A 891 25.55 10.76 -37.51
N PRO A 892 25.98 11.90 -36.96
CA PRO A 892 27.35 12.13 -36.44
C PRO A 892 27.76 11.27 -35.25
N GLY A 893 26.80 10.63 -34.59
CA GLY A 893 27.01 9.74 -33.45
C GLY A 893 26.39 8.36 -33.66
N SER A 894 26.09 7.96 -34.91
CA SER A 894 25.49 6.67 -35.18
C SER A 894 25.96 5.97 -36.46
N ILE A 895 26.10 4.65 -36.36
CA ILE A 895 26.45 3.77 -37.48
C ILE A 895 25.30 2.78 -37.66
N THR A 896 24.77 2.71 -38.88
CA THR A 896 23.88 1.63 -39.32
C THR A 896 24.73 0.51 -39.88
N TRP A 897 24.77 -0.60 -39.15
CA TRP A 897 25.45 -1.83 -39.52
C TRP A 897 24.52 -2.66 -40.39
N ASN A 898 24.94 -3.02 -41.61
CA ASN A 898 24.15 -3.81 -42.55
C ASN A 898 24.72 -5.23 -42.69
N TRP A 899 23.86 -6.21 -42.96
CA TRP A 899 24.23 -7.60 -43.20
C TRP A 899 23.24 -8.28 -44.18
N VAL A 900 23.57 -9.48 -44.64
CA VAL A 900 22.65 -10.36 -45.35
C VAL A 900 22.07 -11.34 -44.35
N ASP A 901 20.76 -11.44 -44.30
CA ASP A 901 20.10 -12.51 -43.58
C ASP A 901 20.17 -13.81 -44.41
N ASN A 902 20.85 -14.83 -43.86
CA ASN A 902 20.98 -16.16 -44.45
C ASN A 902 20.20 -17.22 -43.65
N SER A 903 19.48 -16.80 -42.62
CA SER A 903 18.70 -17.68 -41.75
C SER A 903 17.22 -17.51 -42.03
N THR A 904 16.43 -18.51 -41.64
CA THR A 904 14.96 -18.47 -41.77
C THR A 904 14.29 -18.95 -40.48
N ASP A 905 15.07 -19.08 -39.43
CA ASP A 905 14.81 -19.82 -38.20
C ASP A 905 15.47 -19.17 -36.98
N GLU A 906 15.81 -17.88 -37.10
CA GLU A 906 16.34 -17.03 -36.05
C GLU A 906 15.23 -16.22 -35.37
N ASP A 907 15.39 -15.94 -34.08
CA ASP A 907 14.53 -15.01 -33.34
C ASP A 907 14.99 -13.55 -33.52
N GLY A 908 16.17 -13.36 -34.11
CA GLY A 908 16.75 -12.07 -34.43
C GLY A 908 18.27 -12.11 -34.57
N PHE A 909 18.89 -10.94 -34.47
CA PHE A 909 20.33 -10.77 -34.62
C PHE A 909 20.93 -10.06 -33.41
N SER A 910 22.20 -10.35 -33.12
CA SER A 910 22.96 -9.64 -32.10
C SER A 910 24.27 -9.11 -32.67
N LEU A 911 24.59 -7.87 -32.30
CA LEU A 911 25.80 -7.19 -32.72
C LEU A 911 26.77 -7.08 -31.55
N TYR A 912 28.00 -7.54 -31.75
CA TYR A 912 29.06 -7.58 -30.75
C TYR A 912 30.24 -6.71 -31.17
N ASP A 913 30.97 -6.15 -30.20
CA ASP A 913 32.32 -5.66 -30.46
C ASP A 913 33.36 -6.79 -30.49
N LEU A 914 34.61 -6.45 -30.82
CA LEU A 914 35.71 -7.42 -30.87
C LEU A 914 36.11 -8.00 -29.50
N ALA A 915 35.70 -7.37 -28.40
CA ALA A 915 35.87 -7.90 -27.06
C ALA A 915 34.76 -8.89 -26.68
N GLY A 916 33.76 -9.08 -27.56
CA GLY A 916 32.62 -9.97 -27.33
C GLY A 916 31.49 -9.33 -26.52
N SER A 917 31.52 -8.02 -26.28
CA SER A 917 30.41 -7.31 -25.61
C SER A 917 29.27 -7.07 -26.59
N LEU A 918 28.05 -7.45 -26.20
CA LEU A 918 26.83 -7.10 -26.92
C LEU A 918 26.68 -5.57 -26.99
N LYS A 919 26.34 -5.05 -28.17
CA LYS A 919 26.09 -3.62 -28.41
C LYS A 919 24.63 -3.33 -28.70
N LEU A 920 23.99 -4.18 -29.50
CA LEU A 920 22.57 -4.10 -29.81
C LEU A 920 22.03 -5.43 -30.30
N SER A 921 20.70 -5.58 -30.27
CA SER A 921 19.98 -6.66 -30.91
C SER A 921 19.03 -6.09 -31.97
N ALA A 922 18.76 -6.88 -33.02
CA ALA A 922 17.78 -6.59 -34.06
C ALA A 922 16.76 -7.73 -34.13
N ALA A 923 15.55 -7.42 -34.63
CA ALA A 923 14.47 -8.40 -34.73
C ALA A 923 14.75 -9.45 -35.83
N GLU A 924 13.96 -10.53 -35.84
CA GLU A 924 13.89 -11.51 -36.92
C GLU A 924 13.76 -10.86 -38.31
N GLY A 925 14.45 -11.40 -39.32
CA GLY A 925 14.46 -10.87 -40.68
C GLY A 925 15.14 -9.50 -40.86
N ALA A 926 15.70 -8.91 -39.79
CA ALA A 926 16.42 -7.65 -39.90
C ALA A 926 17.69 -7.84 -40.73
N THR A 927 17.95 -6.89 -41.64
CA THR A 927 19.17 -6.84 -42.47
C THR A 927 20.09 -5.68 -42.08
N SER A 928 19.69 -4.89 -41.08
CA SER A 928 20.50 -3.81 -40.54
C SER A 928 20.05 -3.40 -39.13
N ALA A 929 20.94 -2.72 -38.40
CA ALA A 929 20.58 -2.02 -37.17
C ALA A 929 21.52 -0.85 -36.87
N THR A 930 20.96 0.20 -36.25
CA THR A 930 21.64 1.47 -35.99
C THR A 930 22.13 1.55 -34.54
N GLU A 931 23.44 1.64 -34.37
CA GLU A 931 24.11 1.90 -33.09
C GLU A 931 24.28 3.40 -32.89
N THR A 932 23.91 3.96 -31.74
CA THR A 932 23.95 5.40 -31.43
C THR A 932 24.88 5.71 -30.25
N GLY A 933 25.15 7.00 -29.98
CA GLY A 933 26.02 7.42 -28.87
C GLY A 933 27.50 7.17 -29.10
N LEU A 934 27.89 6.92 -30.35
CA LEU A 934 29.26 6.65 -30.73
C LEU A 934 30.07 7.94 -30.82
N ALA A 935 31.31 7.90 -30.34
CA ALA A 935 32.25 9.00 -30.47
C ALA A 935 32.71 9.18 -31.91
N ALA A 936 32.72 10.43 -32.38
CA ALA A 936 33.25 10.81 -33.68
C ALA A 936 34.76 10.50 -33.80
N ASN A 937 35.24 10.37 -35.04
CA ASN A 937 36.62 10.02 -35.41
C ASN A 937 37.18 8.78 -34.67
N THR A 938 36.30 7.91 -34.18
CA THR A 938 36.66 6.65 -33.54
C THR A 938 36.33 5.51 -34.50
N ALA A 939 37.28 4.60 -34.63
CA ALA A 939 37.17 3.39 -35.44
C ALA A 939 36.33 2.33 -34.71
N TYR A 940 35.25 1.87 -35.33
CA TYR A 940 34.41 0.79 -34.80
C TYR A 940 34.48 -0.44 -35.70
N VAL A 941 34.57 -1.60 -35.05
CA VAL A 941 34.45 -2.92 -35.69
C VAL A 941 33.37 -3.69 -34.94
N ARG A 942 32.50 -4.37 -35.70
CA ARG A 942 31.41 -5.16 -35.15
C ARG A 942 31.35 -6.54 -35.81
N ALA A 943 30.92 -7.51 -35.03
CA ALA A 943 30.51 -8.82 -35.52
C ALA A 943 29.00 -8.96 -35.34
N VAL A 944 28.33 -9.54 -36.33
CA VAL A 944 26.91 -9.87 -36.27
C VAL A 944 26.73 -11.38 -36.20
N THR A 945 25.68 -11.82 -35.54
CA THR A 945 25.25 -13.22 -35.49
C THR A 945 23.74 -13.27 -35.55
N ALA A 946 23.20 -14.31 -36.18
CA ALA A 946 21.83 -14.73 -35.99
C ALA A 946 21.69 -15.40 -34.62
N VAL A 947 20.54 -15.28 -33.99
CA VAL A 947 20.30 -15.73 -32.62
C VAL A 947 19.02 -16.53 -32.55
N VAL A 948 19.06 -17.65 -31.85
CA VAL A 948 17.86 -18.35 -31.39
C VAL A 948 17.84 -18.31 -29.86
N THR A 949 16.66 -18.09 -29.29
CA THR A 949 16.43 -18.09 -27.85
C THR A 949 15.93 -19.46 -27.48
N ILE A 950 16.72 -20.20 -26.70
CA ILE A 950 16.39 -21.55 -26.24
C ILE A 950 16.11 -21.45 -24.76
N SER A 951 14.87 -21.74 -24.36
CA SER A 951 14.46 -21.73 -22.95
C SER A 951 14.84 -20.43 -22.22
N GLY A 952 14.61 -19.29 -22.87
CA GLY A 952 14.95 -17.94 -22.36
C GLY A 952 16.40 -17.50 -22.54
N ALA A 953 17.32 -18.39 -22.93
CA ALA A 953 18.73 -18.06 -23.13
C ALA A 953 19.09 -17.97 -24.63
N LYS A 954 19.72 -16.85 -25.01
CA LYS A 954 20.19 -16.61 -26.38
C LYS A 954 21.37 -17.52 -26.73
N VAL A 955 21.29 -18.16 -27.90
CA VAL A 955 22.36 -18.95 -28.50
C VAL A 955 22.69 -18.36 -29.87
N ASP A 956 23.94 -17.94 -30.02
CA ASP A 956 24.46 -17.31 -31.22
C ASP A 956 24.84 -18.38 -32.27
N SER A 957 24.61 -18.07 -33.55
CA SER A 957 25.36 -18.64 -34.68
C SER A 957 26.86 -18.25 -34.62
N SER A 958 27.65 -18.68 -35.61
CA SER A 958 29.01 -18.16 -35.77
C SER A 958 29.01 -16.65 -35.96
N LYS A 959 29.84 -15.94 -35.18
CA LYS A 959 30.04 -14.49 -35.31
C LYS A 959 30.69 -14.17 -36.66
N VAL A 960 30.05 -13.32 -37.44
CA VAL A 960 30.55 -12.84 -38.73
C VAL A 960 30.99 -11.39 -38.58
N LEU A 961 32.27 -11.14 -38.83
CA LEU A 961 32.81 -9.78 -38.85
C LEU A 961 32.17 -9.00 -40.00
N LEU A 962 31.63 -7.82 -39.68
CA LEU A 962 31.16 -6.90 -40.72
C LEU A 962 32.38 -6.28 -41.41
N PRO A 963 32.35 -6.10 -42.75
CA PRO A 963 33.48 -5.63 -43.51
C PRO A 963 33.73 -4.17 -43.16
N THR A 964 35.01 -3.83 -42.96
CA THR A 964 35.57 -2.49 -42.69
C THR A 964 35.42 -1.96 -41.27
N THR A 965 36.53 -1.47 -40.75
CA THR A 965 36.54 -0.50 -39.65
C THR A 965 35.79 0.74 -40.12
N TYR A 966 34.72 1.12 -39.42
CA TYR A 966 33.95 2.30 -39.76
C TYR A 966 34.32 3.44 -38.81
N THR A 967 34.82 4.54 -39.37
CA THR A 967 35.18 5.76 -38.62
C THR A 967 34.12 6.82 -38.86
N LEU A 968 33.46 7.28 -37.78
CA LEU A 968 32.48 8.38 -37.87
C LEU A 968 33.17 9.71 -38.14
N ALA A 969 32.54 10.60 -38.91
CA ALA A 969 33.02 11.98 -39.10
C ALA A 969 32.44 12.91 -38.02
N ALA A 970 33.26 13.83 -37.49
CA ALA A 970 32.85 14.79 -36.47
C ALA A 970 31.77 15.78 -36.95
N ASP A 971 31.09 16.44 -36.02
CA ASP A 971 30.13 17.49 -36.36
C ASP A 971 30.79 18.79 -36.81
N PRO A 972 30.24 19.45 -37.85
CA PRO A 972 30.59 20.83 -38.11
C PRO A 972 29.93 21.74 -37.06
N VAL A 973 30.72 22.46 -36.27
CA VAL A 973 30.24 23.33 -35.19
C VAL A 973 30.69 24.77 -35.41
N TYR A 974 29.84 25.75 -35.08
CA TYR A 974 30.19 27.18 -35.04
C TYR A 974 30.48 27.66 -33.62
N GLY A 975 31.60 28.35 -33.39
CA GLY A 975 31.90 28.95 -32.09
C GLY A 975 33.37 29.27 -31.84
N ALA A 976 33.62 30.20 -30.90
CA ALA A 976 34.95 30.72 -30.59
C ALA A 976 35.83 29.79 -29.72
N SER A 977 35.27 28.67 -29.24
CA SER A 977 35.95 27.70 -28.37
C SER A 977 35.64 26.28 -28.81
N GLY A 978 36.66 25.43 -28.93
CA GLY A 978 36.52 24.02 -29.30
C GLY A 978 37.46 23.65 -30.47
N ASN A 979 38.11 22.49 -30.39
CA ASN A 979 39.02 22.03 -31.43
C ASN A 979 38.24 21.68 -32.71
N GLY A 980 38.57 22.34 -33.82
CA GLY A 980 37.88 22.18 -35.10
C GLY A 980 36.61 23.03 -35.26
N ALA A 981 36.19 23.82 -34.27
CA ALA A 981 35.05 24.72 -34.41
C ALA A 981 35.33 25.80 -35.48
N VAL A 982 34.32 26.21 -36.23
CA VAL A 982 34.44 27.26 -37.23
C VAL A 982 34.05 28.59 -36.62
N THR A 983 34.86 29.61 -36.83
CA THR A 983 34.59 31.00 -36.45
C THR A 983 34.61 31.88 -37.68
N CYS A 984 33.95 33.03 -37.62
CA CYS A 984 34.06 34.09 -38.61
C CYS A 984 34.67 35.34 -37.96
N SER A 985 35.58 36.03 -38.65
CA SER A 985 36.18 37.31 -38.21
C SER A 985 35.17 38.39 -37.86
N ALA A 986 33.96 38.25 -38.39
CA ALA A 986 32.81 39.12 -38.15
C ALA A 986 31.97 38.75 -36.90
N GLY A 987 32.12 37.57 -36.31
CA GLY A 987 31.18 37.12 -35.26
C GLY A 987 29.78 36.78 -35.84
N ALA A 988 28.70 37.26 -35.20
CA ALA A 988 27.32 36.85 -35.51
C ALA A 988 26.76 37.46 -36.83
N ALA A 989 25.72 36.84 -37.38
CA ALA A 989 25.05 37.27 -38.62
C ALA A 989 24.54 38.73 -38.52
N GLY A 990 24.79 39.54 -39.56
CA GLY A 990 24.43 40.96 -39.56
C GLY A 990 24.98 41.74 -40.77
N PRO A 991 24.72 43.06 -40.85
CA PRO A 991 25.29 43.95 -41.86
C PRO A 991 26.77 44.24 -41.61
N TRP A 992 27.62 43.98 -42.59
CA TRP A 992 29.08 44.14 -42.57
C TRP A 992 29.55 45.13 -43.64
N PRO A 993 30.56 45.99 -43.37
CA PRO A 993 31.11 46.90 -44.37
C PRO A 993 31.61 46.15 -45.61
N TYR A 994 31.24 46.61 -46.80
CA TYR A 994 31.58 45.92 -48.06
C TYR A 994 33.10 45.83 -48.36
N ASP A 995 33.91 46.67 -47.71
CA ASP A 995 35.37 46.70 -47.84
C ASP A 995 36.11 45.72 -46.90
N ALA A 996 35.39 44.96 -46.07
CA ALA A 996 35.95 43.91 -45.22
C ALA A 996 35.70 42.50 -45.78
N CYS A 997 36.77 41.73 -46.04
CA CYS A 997 36.65 40.30 -46.37
C CYS A 997 36.27 39.48 -45.12
N LEU A 998 35.32 38.55 -45.26
CA LEU A 998 34.98 37.60 -44.20
C LEU A 998 36.03 36.50 -44.16
N GLN A 999 36.61 36.25 -42.99
CA GLN A 999 37.59 35.18 -42.78
C GLN A 999 37.02 34.13 -41.83
N PHE A 1000 36.92 32.90 -42.32
CA PHE A 1000 36.47 31.75 -41.56
C PHE A 1000 37.68 30.95 -41.10
N THR A 1001 37.76 30.64 -39.82
CA THR A 1001 38.91 29.94 -39.23
C THR A 1001 38.46 28.71 -38.49
N ALA A 1002 39.11 27.57 -38.77
CA ALA A 1002 39.02 26.37 -37.95
C ALA A 1002 39.84 26.58 -36.68
N VAL A 1003 39.17 26.76 -35.54
CA VAL A 1003 39.75 27.01 -34.23
C VAL A 1003 40.63 25.84 -33.83
N ASN A 1004 41.87 26.13 -33.43
CA ASN A 1004 42.91 25.15 -33.09
C ASN A 1004 43.32 24.18 -34.21
N GLY A 1005 42.91 24.44 -35.46
CA GLY A 1005 43.33 23.68 -36.64
C GLY A 1005 42.52 22.41 -36.92
N PHE A 1006 42.85 21.77 -38.03
CA PHE A 1006 42.20 20.55 -38.52
C PHE A 1006 42.77 19.30 -37.85
N GLY A 1007 41.92 18.36 -37.45
CA GLY A 1007 42.35 17.09 -36.85
C GLY A 1007 43.10 17.22 -35.50
N ALA A 1008 43.08 18.39 -34.87
CA ALA A 1008 43.78 18.67 -33.62
C ALA A 1008 43.20 17.93 -32.39
N SER A 1009 42.05 17.28 -32.54
CA SER A 1009 41.40 16.45 -31.53
C SER A 1009 40.48 15.39 -32.17
N PRO A 1010 40.19 14.27 -31.49
CA PRO A 1010 39.15 13.34 -31.90
C PRO A 1010 37.78 13.99 -32.15
N ALA A 1011 37.50 15.17 -31.58
CA ALA A 1011 36.25 15.91 -31.83
C ALA A 1011 36.30 16.85 -33.05
N SER A 1012 37.47 17.03 -33.67
CA SER A 1012 37.67 17.99 -34.77
C SER A 1012 37.55 17.33 -36.14
N ALA A 1013 37.02 18.06 -37.13
CA ALA A 1013 37.08 17.61 -38.51
C ALA A 1013 38.55 17.62 -39.00
N SER A 1014 38.92 16.60 -39.78
CA SER A 1014 40.23 16.57 -40.46
C SER A 1014 40.24 17.47 -41.69
N ARG A 1015 39.08 17.75 -42.28
CA ARG A 1015 38.83 18.76 -43.31
C ARG A 1015 37.33 19.08 -43.39
N TYR A 1016 36.96 20.16 -44.07
CA TYR A 1016 35.56 20.46 -44.41
C TYR A 1016 35.35 20.41 -45.93
N LEU A 1017 34.23 19.88 -46.39
CA LEU A 1017 33.66 20.23 -47.69
C LEU A 1017 32.87 21.53 -47.52
N TYR A 1018 33.00 22.46 -48.47
CA TYR A 1018 32.27 23.71 -48.42
C TYR A 1018 31.66 24.14 -49.76
N VAL A 1019 30.52 24.83 -49.66
CA VAL A 1019 29.85 25.51 -50.78
C VAL A 1019 29.45 26.91 -50.34
N TRP A 1020 29.71 27.90 -51.19
CA TRP A 1020 29.17 29.25 -51.06
C TRP A 1020 27.86 29.36 -51.83
N ASP A 1021 26.81 29.86 -51.18
CA ASP A 1021 25.49 30.04 -51.79
C ASP A 1021 24.90 31.42 -51.43
N THR A 1022 23.84 31.81 -52.14
CA THR A 1022 22.99 32.98 -51.87
C THR A 1022 21.67 32.58 -51.20
N SER A 1023 21.43 31.27 -51.03
CA SER A 1023 20.27 30.68 -50.36
C SER A 1023 20.69 29.93 -49.09
N PRO A 1024 19.84 29.88 -48.04
CA PRO A 1024 20.09 29.05 -46.85
C PRO A 1024 19.78 27.56 -47.04
N GLY A 1025 19.21 27.16 -48.19
CA GLY A 1025 18.80 25.77 -48.48
C GLY A 1025 19.98 24.81 -48.69
N GLU A 1026 19.68 23.50 -48.82
CA GLU A 1026 20.73 22.49 -49.08
C GLU A 1026 21.46 22.78 -50.41
N PRO A 1027 22.80 22.90 -50.38
CA PRO A 1027 23.58 23.26 -51.56
C PRO A 1027 23.77 22.05 -52.49
N ASN A 1028 24.16 22.32 -53.75
CA ASN A 1028 24.62 21.28 -54.65
C ASN A 1028 26.03 20.80 -54.26
N TRP A 1029 26.10 19.73 -53.47
CA TRP A 1029 27.35 19.15 -52.98
C TRP A 1029 28.29 18.62 -54.08
N ASN A 1030 27.83 18.43 -55.32
CA ASN A 1030 28.71 18.07 -56.43
C ASN A 1030 29.69 19.20 -56.81
N ALA A 1031 29.39 20.45 -56.42
CA ALA A 1031 30.26 21.61 -56.63
C ALA A 1031 31.14 21.94 -55.41
N ALA A 1032 31.12 21.09 -54.38
CA ALA A 1032 31.81 21.37 -53.11
C ALA A 1032 33.34 21.37 -53.25
N GLN A 1033 33.97 22.33 -52.58
CA GLN A 1033 35.41 22.47 -52.48
C GLN A 1033 35.91 21.94 -51.13
N GLN A 1034 37.20 21.62 -51.01
CA GLN A 1034 37.79 21.14 -49.76
C GLN A 1034 38.52 22.28 -49.03
N TRP A 1035 38.24 22.40 -47.73
CA TRP A 1035 38.96 23.28 -46.81
C TRP A 1035 39.79 22.43 -45.85
N THR A 1036 41.11 22.46 -46.05
CA THR A 1036 42.07 21.55 -45.41
C THR A 1036 43.16 22.26 -44.60
N SER A 1037 43.35 23.57 -44.80
CA SER A 1037 44.34 24.39 -44.08
C SER A 1037 44.02 25.88 -44.23
N GLY A 1038 44.57 26.71 -43.33
CA GLY A 1038 44.46 28.17 -43.36
C GLY A 1038 43.03 28.71 -43.16
N PRO A 1039 42.85 30.05 -43.11
CA PRO A 1039 41.52 30.65 -43.10
C PRO A 1039 40.85 30.56 -44.48
N LEU A 1040 39.55 30.27 -44.50
CA LEU A 1040 38.71 30.35 -45.70
C LEU A 1040 38.18 31.78 -45.86
N VAL A 1041 38.44 32.42 -47.00
CA VAL A 1041 38.15 33.86 -47.19
C VAL A 1041 37.05 34.10 -48.22
N LYS A 1042 36.06 34.94 -47.89
CA LYS A 1042 35.06 35.47 -48.83
C LYS A 1042 35.17 36.98 -48.95
N CYS A 1043 35.55 37.44 -50.14
CA CYS A 1043 35.51 38.84 -50.55
C CYS A 1043 34.48 39.01 -51.69
N GLY A 1044 33.91 40.20 -51.90
CA GLY A 1044 33.12 40.48 -53.11
C GLY A 1044 31.98 41.47 -52.97
N ALA A 1045 31.15 41.53 -54.02
CA ALA A 1045 30.06 42.49 -54.20
C ALA A 1045 29.00 42.46 -53.08
N PRO A 1046 28.28 43.58 -52.86
CA PRO A 1046 27.17 43.64 -51.92
C PRO A 1046 26.14 42.54 -52.21
N GLY A 1047 25.72 41.83 -51.16
CA GLY A 1047 24.83 40.68 -51.30
C GLY A 1047 24.69 39.90 -50.01
N VAL A 1048 23.80 38.90 -50.05
CA VAL A 1048 23.57 37.96 -48.96
C VAL A 1048 24.24 36.64 -49.31
N TYR A 1049 25.09 36.15 -48.41
CA TYR A 1049 25.84 34.91 -48.61
C TYR A 1049 25.66 33.94 -47.45
N TYR A 1050 25.66 32.65 -47.78
CA TYR A 1050 25.69 31.52 -46.87
C TYR A 1050 26.90 30.64 -47.18
N LEU A 1051 27.55 30.14 -46.12
CA LEU A 1051 28.61 29.13 -46.21
C LEU A 1051 28.07 27.81 -45.66
N HIS A 1052 27.97 26.81 -46.51
CA HIS A 1052 27.56 25.47 -46.11
C HIS A 1052 28.79 24.59 -45.93
N LEU A 1053 28.88 23.87 -44.81
CA LEU A 1053 30.00 23.02 -44.44
C LEU A 1053 29.55 21.60 -44.11
N ARG A 1054 30.28 20.61 -44.61
CA ARG A 1054 30.22 19.21 -44.13
C ARG A 1054 31.60 18.80 -43.65
N ALA A 1055 31.68 18.27 -42.44
CA ALA A 1055 32.94 17.78 -41.89
C ALA A 1055 33.36 16.47 -42.55
N CYS A 1056 34.66 16.24 -42.66
CA CYS A 1056 35.22 14.93 -43.00
C CYS A 1056 36.25 14.50 -41.97
N ASN A 1057 36.39 13.20 -41.78
CA ASN A 1057 37.49 12.61 -41.02
C ASN A 1057 38.70 12.28 -41.90
N ALA A 1058 39.76 11.77 -41.25
CA ALA A 1058 41.03 11.44 -41.89
C ALA A 1058 40.90 10.30 -42.92
N ASP A 1059 39.97 9.38 -42.71
CA ASP A 1059 39.67 8.26 -43.61
C ASP A 1059 38.82 8.68 -44.83
N GLY A 1060 38.43 9.96 -44.90
CA GLY A 1060 37.69 10.53 -46.00
C GLY A 1060 36.17 10.35 -45.93
N ALA A 1061 35.64 9.78 -44.84
CA ALA A 1061 34.19 9.74 -44.61
C ALA A 1061 33.65 11.15 -44.37
N VAL A 1062 32.50 11.44 -44.98
CA VAL A 1062 31.85 12.75 -44.92
C VAL A 1062 30.66 12.68 -43.96
N ASN A 1063 30.58 13.61 -43.02
CA ASN A 1063 29.40 13.77 -42.17
C ASN A 1063 28.24 14.31 -43.04
N PRO A 1064 27.06 13.65 -43.06
CA PRO A 1064 25.92 14.14 -43.84
C PRO A 1064 25.32 15.46 -43.30
N ALA A 1065 25.61 15.85 -42.06
CA ALA A 1065 25.11 17.08 -41.46
C ALA A 1065 25.76 18.33 -42.08
N THR A 1066 24.92 19.25 -42.55
CA THR A 1066 25.33 20.54 -43.12
C THR A 1066 25.29 21.62 -42.04
N LEU A 1067 26.43 22.25 -41.74
CA LEU A 1067 26.48 23.51 -41.00
C LEU A 1067 26.35 24.68 -41.99
N THR A 1068 25.23 25.39 -41.91
CA THR A 1068 24.99 26.60 -42.70
C THR A 1068 25.30 27.83 -41.85
N LEU A 1069 26.26 28.64 -42.29
CA LEU A 1069 26.64 29.90 -41.67
C LEU A 1069 26.15 31.08 -42.51
N GLY A 1070 25.42 32.02 -41.90
CA GLY A 1070 24.83 33.18 -42.55
C GLY A 1070 23.41 33.46 -42.03
N PRO A 1071 22.70 34.46 -42.58
CA PRO A 1071 23.12 35.31 -43.69
C PRO A 1071 24.24 36.27 -43.30
N TYR A 1072 25.29 36.34 -44.12
CA TYR A 1072 26.26 37.44 -44.06
C TYR A 1072 25.88 38.48 -45.10
N MET A 1073 25.53 39.69 -44.63
CA MET A 1073 25.10 40.81 -45.48
C MET A 1073 26.23 41.81 -45.62
N LEU A 1074 26.73 42.04 -46.83
CA LEU A 1074 27.72 43.10 -47.09
C LEU A 1074 27.00 44.40 -47.51
N VAL A 1075 27.10 45.49 -46.72
CA VAL A 1075 26.40 46.81 -46.86
C VAL A 1075 27.35 48.04 -46.70
N ASP A 1076 26.92 49.25 -47.07
CA ASP A 1076 27.66 50.55 -46.93
C ASP A 1076 27.07 51.43 -45.77
N PRO A 1077 27.82 51.85 -44.72
CA PRO A 1077 27.22 52.35 -43.44
C PRO A 1077 27.34 53.86 -43.06
N ARG A 1078 27.09 54.87 -43.92
CA ARG A 1078 27.23 56.32 -43.56
C ARG A 1078 25.90 57.06 -43.28
N PHE A 1079 25.59 57.45 -42.02
CA PHE A 1079 24.41 58.30 -41.65
C PHE A 1079 24.64 59.83 -41.83
N ARG A 1080 23.62 60.57 -42.29
CA ARG A 1080 23.63 62.06 -42.38
C ARG A 1080 22.96 62.70 -41.16
N ILE A 1081 23.33 63.95 -40.82
CA ILE A 1081 22.73 64.73 -39.72
C ILE A 1081 21.21 64.89 -39.94
N SER A 1082 20.75 65.01 -41.19
CA SER A 1082 19.32 65.07 -41.52
C SER A 1082 18.54 63.81 -41.10
N ASP A 1083 19.21 62.65 -41.10
CA ASP A 1083 18.59 61.36 -40.74
C ASP A 1083 18.39 61.23 -39.23
N VAL A 1084 18.99 62.14 -38.45
CA VAL A 1084 18.86 62.21 -36.99
C VAL A 1084 17.58 62.94 -36.57
N TRP A 1085 17.12 63.93 -37.35
CA TRP A 1085 15.98 64.77 -36.96
C TRP A 1085 14.65 64.05 -36.72
N PRO A 1086 14.26 63.00 -37.49
CA PRO A 1086 13.03 62.26 -37.21
C PRO A 1086 13.14 61.29 -36.03
N LYS A 1087 14.34 61.13 -35.44
CA LYS A 1087 14.55 60.18 -34.33
C LYS A 1087 13.92 60.66 -33.03
N SER A 1088 13.48 59.69 -32.22
CA SER A 1088 12.86 59.94 -30.93
C SER A 1088 13.89 60.51 -29.94
N SER A 1089 13.44 61.32 -28.99
CA SER A 1089 14.31 61.81 -27.90
C SER A 1089 14.76 60.63 -27.03
N GLY A 1090 16.03 60.64 -26.60
CA GLY A 1090 16.63 59.52 -25.88
C GLY A 1090 17.27 58.45 -26.78
N GLU A 1091 17.10 58.52 -28.10
CA GLU A 1091 17.79 57.58 -29.01
C GLU A 1091 19.30 57.85 -29.07
N SER A 1092 20.06 56.76 -29.20
CA SER A 1092 21.50 56.81 -29.48
C SER A 1092 21.75 57.12 -30.95
N VAL A 1093 22.67 58.04 -31.19
CA VAL A 1093 23.02 58.56 -32.52
C VAL A 1093 24.52 58.47 -32.72
N TYR A 1094 24.92 58.02 -33.91
CA TYR A 1094 26.30 57.92 -34.34
C TYR A 1094 26.49 58.70 -35.64
N LEU A 1095 27.29 59.76 -35.58
CA LEU A 1095 27.59 60.63 -36.73
C LEU A 1095 29.09 60.61 -36.99
N TRP A 1096 29.46 60.16 -38.18
CA TRP A 1096 30.86 60.06 -38.61
C TRP A 1096 31.23 61.19 -39.58
N ASP A 1097 32.48 61.63 -39.46
CA ASP A 1097 33.15 62.58 -40.35
C ASP A 1097 32.44 63.93 -40.50
N LYS A 1098 31.98 64.52 -39.38
CA LYS A 1098 31.33 65.85 -39.37
C LYS A 1098 32.32 66.95 -39.08
N THR A 1099 32.16 68.10 -39.73
CA THR A 1099 33.10 69.22 -39.56
C THR A 1099 32.66 70.07 -38.38
N VAL A 1100 33.58 70.34 -37.45
CA VAL A 1100 33.34 71.26 -36.34
C VAL A 1100 33.39 72.69 -36.84
N THR A 1101 32.28 73.42 -36.69
CA THR A 1101 32.15 74.78 -37.21
C THR A 1101 32.22 75.85 -36.13
N ALA A 1102 31.95 75.52 -34.88
CA ALA A 1102 32.17 76.36 -33.71
C ALA A 1102 32.35 75.52 -32.44
N ALA A 1103 33.02 76.07 -31.44
CA ALA A 1103 33.17 75.49 -30.11
C ALA A 1103 33.22 76.63 -29.08
N ALA A 1104 32.32 76.62 -28.09
CA ALA A 1104 32.22 77.66 -27.07
C ALA A 1104 31.46 77.16 -25.82
N GLY A 1105 31.91 77.56 -24.63
CA GLY A 1105 31.33 77.09 -23.36
C GLY A 1105 31.44 75.57 -23.23
N ASP A 1106 30.31 74.91 -22.95
CA ASP A 1106 30.20 73.44 -22.83
C ASP A 1106 29.55 72.80 -24.08
N ALA A 1107 29.73 73.41 -25.25
CA ALA A 1107 29.13 72.94 -26.50
C ALA A 1107 30.00 73.20 -27.74
N PHE A 1108 29.81 72.35 -28.75
CA PHE A 1108 30.36 72.56 -30.08
C PHE A 1108 29.31 72.25 -31.16
N TRP A 1109 29.51 72.76 -32.36
CA TRP A 1109 28.59 72.61 -33.48
C TRP A 1109 29.27 71.86 -34.60
N ILE A 1110 28.53 70.89 -35.15
CA ILE A 1110 28.97 70.07 -36.27
C ILE A 1110 28.07 70.29 -37.47
N GLU A 1111 28.68 70.23 -38.65
CA GLU A 1111 28.00 70.51 -39.90
C GLU A 1111 28.40 69.52 -40.99
N GLU A 1112 27.43 69.19 -41.85
CA GLU A 1112 27.71 68.41 -43.06
C GLU A 1112 28.59 69.19 -44.03
N ALA A 1113 29.47 68.49 -44.73
CA ALA A 1113 30.38 69.11 -45.69
C ALA A 1113 29.64 69.86 -46.82
N ASP A 1114 28.46 69.36 -47.22
CA ASP A 1114 27.59 69.98 -48.23
C ASP A 1114 26.66 71.07 -47.68
N ARG A 1115 26.78 71.41 -46.38
CA ARG A 1115 26.00 72.45 -45.69
C ARG A 1115 24.50 72.15 -45.58
N SER A 1116 24.09 70.91 -45.84
CA SER A 1116 22.67 70.54 -45.85
C SER A 1116 22.05 70.50 -44.45
N ALA A 1117 22.85 70.28 -43.42
CA ALA A 1117 22.40 70.16 -42.04
C ALA A 1117 23.54 70.42 -41.04
N ALA A 1118 23.17 70.93 -39.87
CA ALA A 1118 24.07 71.04 -38.72
C ALA A 1118 23.34 70.68 -37.43
N LEU A 1119 24.13 70.47 -36.38
CA LEU A 1119 23.62 70.09 -35.07
C LEU A 1119 24.53 70.63 -33.97
N LYS A 1120 23.90 71.11 -32.89
CA LYS A 1120 24.61 71.46 -31.66
C LYS A 1120 24.83 70.22 -30.81
N VAL A 1121 26.05 70.08 -30.30
CA VAL A 1121 26.49 68.98 -29.44
C VAL A 1121 26.90 69.54 -28.09
N LEU A 1122 26.28 69.07 -27.02
CA LEU A 1122 26.66 69.38 -25.64
C LEU A 1122 27.75 68.42 -25.17
N TYR A 1123 28.80 68.97 -24.58
CA TYR A 1123 29.93 68.20 -24.03
C TYR A 1123 30.65 69.00 -22.94
N SER A 1124 30.75 68.44 -21.74
CA SER A 1124 31.34 69.10 -20.56
C SER A 1124 32.86 68.92 -20.42
N GLY A 1125 33.51 68.26 -21.38
CA GLY A 1125 34.96 68.07 -21.43
C GLY A 1125 35.66 69.03 -22.40
N ALA A 1126 36.95 68.78 -22.69
CA ALA A 1126 37.69 69.55 -23.69
C ALA A 1126 36.97 69.49 -25.05
N LEU A 1127 36.72 70.66 -25.64
CA LEU A 1127 36.00 70.78 -26.91
C LEU A 1127 36.93 70.56 -28.12
N PRO A 1128 36.41 70.06 -29.25
CA PRO A 1128 37.20 69.89 -30.46
C PRO A 1128 37.64 71.22 -31.08
N SER A 1129 38.79 71.20 -31.76
CA SER A 1129 39.27 72.33 -32.55
C SER A 1129 38.33 72.64 -33.71
N VAL A 1130 38.04 73.93 -33.92
CA VAL A 1130 37.23 74.37 -35.08
C VAL A 1130 37.96 74.03 -36.38
N ASN A 1131 37.21 73.62 -37.41
CA ASN A 1131 37.68 73.08 -38.69
C ASN A 1131 38.36 71.70 -38.63
N HIS A 1132 38.18 70.94 -37.56
CA HIS A 1132 38.52 69.51 -37.56
C HIS A 1132 37.31 68.66 -37.93
N LYS A 1133 37.58 67.45 -38.39
CA LYS A 1133 36.57 66.39 -38.54
C LYS A 1133 36.45 65.63 -37.24
N VAL A 1134 35.23 65.28 -36.88
CA VAL A 1134 34.95 64.51 -35.67
C VAL A 1134 33.96 63.38 -35.93
N ASP A 1135 34.19 62.28 -35.22
CA ASP A 1135 33.20 61.22 -35.04
C ASP A 1135 32.55 61.42 -33.67
N VAL A 1136 31.22 61.56 -33.64
CA VAL A 1136 30.45 61.90 -32.43
C VAL A 1136 29.38 60.85 -32.19
N SER A 1137 29.35 60.33 -30.95
CA SER A 1137 28.29 59.46 -30.47
C SER A 1137 27.64 60.04 -29.23
N GLY A 1138 26.31 60.04 -29.19
CA GLY A 1138 25.58 60.59 -28.06
C GLY A 1138 24.11 60.28 -28.09
N THR A 1139 23.40 60.87 -27.14
CA THR A 1139 21.95 60.70 -27.00
C THR A 1139 21.24 61.99 -27.38
N LEU A 1140 20.21 61.86 -28.23
CA LEU A 1140 19.48 63.02 -28.73
C LEU A 1140 18.53 63.58 -27.66
N GLY A 1141 18.69 64.86 -27.33
CA GLY A 1141 17.91 65.53 -26.29
C GLY A 1141 16.46 65.84 -26.69
N SER A 1142 15.65 66.18 -25.68
CA SER A 1142 14.24 66.52 -25.81
C SER A 1142 13.93 68.03 -25.75
N GLY A 1143 14.95 68.89 -25.65
CA GLY A 1143 14.79 70.35 -25.54
C GLY A 1143 14.48 71.06 -26.87
N THR A 1144 14.21 72.36 -26.81
CA THR A 1144 14.00 73.23 -27.98
C THR A 1144 15.03 74.39 -27.93
N PRO A 1145 16.08 74.38 -28.77
CA PRO A 1145 16.34 73.43 -29.85
C PRO A 1145 16.82 72.05 -29.35
N ARG A 1146 16.59 71.00 -30.16
CA ARG A 1146 17.08 69.65 -29.85
C ARG A 1146 18.59 69.58 -30.11
N VAL A 1147 19.33 69.07 -29.13
CA VAL A 1147 20.80 68.98 -29.15
C VAL A 1147 21.24 67.54 -28.90
N LEU A 1148 22.43 67.19 -29.36
CA LEU A 1148 23.05 65.90 -29.06
C LEU A 1148 23.87 66.01 -27.77
N SER A 1149 23.59 65.19 -26.76
CA SER A 1149 24.45 65.09 -25.58
C SER A 1149 25.48 63.99 -25.83
N ALA A 1150 26.73 64.37 -26.10
CA ALA A 1150 27.79 63.41 -26.42
C ALA A 1150 28.41 62.84 -25.15
N ALA A 1151 28.60 61.52 -25.10
CA ALA A 1151 29.38 60.87 -24.05
C ALA A 1151 30.90 60.96 -24.35
N SER A 1152 31.25 60.93 -25.63
CA SER A 1152 32.61 61.08 -26.14
C SER A 1152 32.58 61.52 -27.61
N TRP A 1153 33.68 62.09 -28.07
CA TRP A 1153 33.93 62.36 -29.48
C TRP A 1153 35.39 62.04 -29.80
N THR A 1154 35.69 61.78 -31.08
CA THR A 1154 37.06 61.47 -31.55
C THR A 1154 37.49 62.49 -32.61
N ASP A 1155 38.68 63.08 -32.45
CA ASP A 1155 39.30 63.95 -33.46
C ASP A 1155 39.82 63.12 -34.64
N LYS A 1156 39.47 63.54 -35.85
CA LYS A 1156 39.94 62.94 -37.12
C LYS A 1156 40.92 63.85 -37.85
N GLY A 1157 41.26 65.00 -37.25
CA GLY A 1157 42.24 65.95 -37.75
C GLY A 1157 41.63 67.11 -38.53
N ALA A 1158 42.49 68.06 -38.89
CA ALA A 1158 42.12 69.26 -39.61
C ALA A 1158 41.52 68.96 -40.99
N THR A 1159 40.51 69.72 -41.37
CA THR A 1159 39.89 69.71 -42.70
C THR A 1159 39.81 71.13 -43.26
N THR A 1160 39.54 71.24 -44.56
CA THR A 1160 39.26 72.53 -45.21
C THR A 1160 38.12 73.24 -44.47
N PRO A 1161 38.31 74.51 -44.03
CA PRO A 1161 37.28 75.26 -43.34
C PRO A 1161 36.01 75.41 -44.16
N ILE A 1162 34.87 75.20 -43.50
CA ILE A 1162 33.56 75.45 -44.09
C ILE A 1162 33.34 76.97 -44.24
N ARG A 1163 32.96 77.43 -45.44
CA ARG A 1163 32.73 78.85 -45.73
C ARG A 1163 31.34 79.30 -45.26
N ALA A 1164 31.24 80.26 -44.34
CA ALA A 1164 29.98 80.76 -43.80
C ALA A 1164 28.92 81.13 -44.87
N LEU A 1165 27.65 80.76 -44.64
CA LEU A 1165 26.52 81.10 -45.51
C LEU A 1165 26.03 82.52 -45.26
N GLY A 1166 25.93 83.34 -46.30
CA GLY A 1166 25.35 84.68 -46.21
C GLY A 1166 23.84 84.63 -46.04
N LEU A 1167 23.30 85.16 -44.95
CA LEU A 1167 21.85 85.17 -44.67
C LEU A 1167 21.38 86.55 -44.18
N VAL A 1168 20.09 86.84 -44.38
CA VAL A 1168 19.36 87.95 -43.75
C VAL A 1168 18.79 87.50 -42.40
N CYS A 1169 18.62 88.40 -41.43
CA CYS A 1169 18.18 88.10 -40.06
C CYS A 1169 16.88 87.29 -40.03
N ARG A 1170 15.89 87.65 -40.85
CA ARG A 1170 14.64 86.88 -41.05
C ARG A 1170 14.86 85.41 -41.44
N ALA A 1171 15.90 85.11 -42.23
CA ALA A 1171 16.15 83.78 -42.78
C ALA A 1171 16.88 82.84 -41.80
N LEU A 1172 17.39 83.36 -40.68
CA LEU A 1172 18.03 82.56 -39.64
C LEU A 1172 17.03 81.57 -39.00
N GLY A 1173 15.74 81.89 -39.03
CA GLY A 1173 14.64 81.01 -38.63
C GLY A 1173 14.13 80.02 -39.71
N GLY A 1174 14.09 80.38 -40.99
CA GLY A 1174 13.65 79.50 -42.11
C GLY A 1174 12.16 79.02 -42.07
N ALA A 1175 11.57 78.70 -43.24
CA ALA A 1175 10.24 78.06 -43.40
C ALA A 1175 10.37 76.54 -43.68
N ALA A 1176 9.35 75.74 -43.32
CA ALA A 1176 9.41 74.27 -43.29
C ALA A 1176 9.54 73.58 -44.66
N PHE A 1177 10.31 72.48 -44.74
CA PHE A 1177 10.52 71.67 -45.96
C PHE A 1177 9.50 70.52 -46.14
N ASN A 1178 8.89 69.99 -45.07
CA ASN A 1178 7.63 69.22 -45.09
C ASN A 1178 7.04 68.99 -43.68
N ALA A 1179 5.84 68.38 -43.61
CA ALA A 1179 5.00 68.26 -42.41
C ALA A 1179 5.54 67.35 -41.29
N ASN A 1180 6.69 66.68 -41.46
CA ASN A 1180 7.19 65.67 -40.51
C ASN A 1180 8.53 66.05 -39.84
N THR A 1181 8.89 67.33 -39.79
CA THR A 1181 10.14 67.80 -39.13
C THR A 1181 9.81 68.60 -37.85
N PRO A 1182 10.22 68.20 -36.62
CA PRO A 1182 9.77 68.84 -35.38
C PRO A 1182 10.63 70.02 -34.88
N SER A 1183 10.01 71.20 -34.67
CA SER A 1183 10.19 72.11 -33.51
C SER A 1183 9.14 73.25 -33.49
N VAL A 1184 8.19 73.12 -32.54
CA VAL A 1184 7.13 74.02 -31.99
C VAL A 1184 5.83 74.25 -32.78
N THR A 1185 4.69 73.91 -32.15
CA THR A 1185 3.34 74.41 -32.50
C THR A 1185 3.23 75.88 -32.11
N GLY A 1186 3.07 76.78 -33.09
CA GLY A 1186 2.83 78.22 -32.89
C GLY A 1186 4.04 79.15 -33.05
N GLY A 1187 5.24 78.64 -33.33
CA GLY A 1187 6.42 79.45 -33.65
C GLY A 1187 6.76 79.42 -35.15
N ALA A 1188 6.90 80.59 -35.77
CA ALA A 1188 7.51 80.69 -37.10
C ALA A 1188 9.05 80.66 -36.99
N GLY A 1189 9.64 79.52 -37.41
CA GLY A 1189 11.03 79.30 -37.85
C GLY A 1189 12.08 79.01 -36.77
N ILE A 1190 12.83 77.87 -36.83
CA ILE A 1190 14.32 77.71 -36.72
C ILE A 1190 14.82 76.34 -37.30
N TYR A 1191 15.10 76.24 -38.63
CA TYR A 1191 15.63 75.02 -39.28
C TYR A 1191 17.15 75.05 -39.61
N ASN A 1192 17.82 76.19 -39.40
CA ASN A 1192 19.24 76.40 -39.72
C ASN A 1192 20.15 76.31 -38.49
N LEU A 1193 19.67 75.69 -37.41
CA LEU A 1193 20.37 75.60 -36.14
C LEU A 1193 21.70 74.87 -36.28
N GLY A 1194 22.75 75.52 -35.78
CA GLY A 1194 24.13 75.06 -35.86
C GLY A 1194 24.85 75.34 -37.17
N LEU A 1195 24.18 75.86 -38.21
CA LEU A 1195 24.87 76.23 -39.45
C LEU A 1195 25.79 77.43 -39.17
N LEU A 1196 26.97 77.41 -39.79
CA LEU A 1196 27.88 78.56 -39.81
C LEU A 1196 27.41 79.61 -40.82
N VAL A 1197 27.10 80.82 -40.34
CA VAL A 1197 26.48 81.88 -41.14
C VAL A 1197 27.20 83.21 -40.99
N ARG A 1198 26.89 84.11 -41.93
CA ARG A 1198 27.38 85.49 -41.97
C ARG A 1198 26.22 86.42 -42.28
N VAL A 1199 26.03 87.42 -41.43
CA VAL A 1199 24.89 88.34 -41.47
C VAL A 1199 25.42 89.77 -41.32
N ALA A 1200 24.78 90.75 -41.96
CA ALA A 1200 25.15 92.16 -41.85
C ALA A 1200 23.92 93.00 -41.52
N GLY A 1201 24.09 94.01 -40.66
CA GLY A 1201 23.01 94.87 -40.21
C GLY A 1201 23.51 95.98 -39.29
N VAL A 1202 22.61 96.83 -38.83
CA VAL A 1202 22.92 97.91 -37.87
C VAL A 1202 22.88 97.35 -36.45
N ALA A 1203 23.95 97.56 -35.69
CA ALA A 1203 24.03 97.20 -34.28
C ALA A 1203 23.24 98.19 -33.42
N GLY A 1204 22.45 97.68 -32.48
CA GLY A 1204 21.73 98.48 -31.48
C GLY A 1204 21.39 97.67 -30.22
N GLY A 1205 20.95 98.34 -29.15
CA GLY A 1205 20.48 97.68 -27.93
C GLY A 1205 21.54 96.84 -27.20
N ALA A 1206 22.81 97.29 -27.21
CA ALA A 1206 23.91 96.55 -26.63
C ALA A 1206 23.82 96.44 -25.10
N ASN A 1207 24.07 95.24 -24.57
CA ASN A 1207 24.27 94.98 -23.16
C ASN A 1207 25.76 94.78 -22.89
N THR A 1208 26.34 95.69 -22.12
CA THR A 1208 27.74 95.66 -21.67
C THR A 1208 27.87 95.38 -20.17
N SER A 1209 26.76 95.27 -19.45
CA SER A 1209 26.74 95.14 -17.98
C SER A 1209 26.99 93.71 -17.51
N ASP A 1210 26.70 92.69 -18.33
CA ASP A 1210 27.11 91.32 -18.04
C ASP A 1210 28.60 91.12 -18.41
N PRO A 1211 29.51 90.82 -17.46
CA PRO A 1211 30.93 90.67 -17.76
C PRO A 1211 31.25 89.42 -18.60
N ASN A 1212 30.36 88.43 -18.63
CA ASN A 1212 30.60 87.12 -19.24
C ASN A 1212 29.74 86.86 -20.49
N MET A 1213 28.61 87.57 -20.64
CA MET A 1213 27.65 87.37 -21.71
C MET A 1213 27.17 88.69 -22.30
N LYS A 1214 28.08 89.47 -22.86
CA LYS A 1214 27.77 90.70 -23.58
C LYS A 1214 27.12 90.38 -24.91
N TYR A 1215 26.15 91.19 -25.31
CA TYR A 1215 25.42 91.01 -26.56
C TYR A 1215 24.94 92.33 -27.14
N PHE A 1216 24.51 92.31 -28.39
CA PHE A 1216 23.78 93.38 -29.04
C PHE A 1216 22.74 92.81 -30.00
N PHE A 1217 21.85 93.64 -30.53
CA PHE A 1217 20.90 93.26 -31.56
C PHE A 1217 21.36 93.78 -32.92
N LEU A 1218 21.32 92.91 -33.92
CA LEU A 1218 21.72 93.19 -35.30
C LEU A 1218 20.46 93.28 -36.17
N ASP A 1219 20.10 94.49 -36.59
CA ASP A 1219 18.95 94.73 -37.45
C ASP A 1219 19.40 94.99 -38.89
N ASP A 1220 19.04 94.08 -39.80
CA ASP A 1220 19.32 94.19 -41.23
C ASP A 1220 18.18 94.87 -42.02
N GLY A 1221 17.17 95.39 -41.32
CA GLY A 1221 15.98 96.00 -41.93
C GLY A 1221 14.93 94.98 -42.38
N SER A 1222 15.09 93.69 -42.08
CA SER A 1222 14.13 92.64 -42.45
C SER A 1222 12.83 92.65 -41.63
N GLY A 1223 12.74 93.55 -40.64
CA GLY A 1223 11.59 93.73 -39.75
C GLY A 1223 11.42 92.64 -38.70
N LEU A 1224 12.46 91.81 -38.48
CA LEU A 1224 12.45 90.81 -37.41
C LEU A 1224 12.56 91.50 -36.05
N THR A 1225 11.76 91.08 -35.08
CA THR A 1225 11.82 91.57 -33.69
C THR A 1225 11.76 90.41 -32.72
N ASP A 1226 12.38 90.59 -31.55
CA ASP A 1226 12.38 89.58 -30.48
C ASP A 1226 11.04 89.48 -29.73
N GLY A 1227 10.10 90.40 -30.00
CA GLY A 1227 8.79 90.48 -29.35
C GLY A 1227 8.79 91.21 -28.01
N LEU A 1228 9.96 91.68 -27.53
CA LEU A 1228 10.13 92.47 -26.31
C LEU A 1228 10.56 93.92 -26.58
N GLY A 1229 10.59 94.32 -27.85
CA GLY A 1229 10.82 95.70 -28.29
C GLY A 1229 12.16 95.92 -28.99
N HIS A 1230 12.99 94.89 -29.17
CA HIS A 1230 14.24 95.00 -29.91
C HIS A 1230 14.07 94.53 -31.37
N SER A 1231 14.60 95.34 -32.30
CA SER A 1231 14.68 94.98 -33.72
C SER A 1231 15.97 94.19 -34.00
N GLY A 1232 15.87 93.17 -34.85
CA GLY A 1232 17.00 92.35 -35.27
C GLY A 1232 17.20 91.06 -34.47
N VAL A 1233 18.30 90.38 -34.75
CA VAL A 1233 18.71 89.16 -34.03
C VAL A 1233 19.74 89.47 -32.96
N LYS A 1234 19.59 88.86 -31.79
CA LYS A 1234 20.58 88.95 -30.72
C LYS A 1234 21.87 88.23 -31.14
N VAL A 1235 22.98 88.96 -31.05
CA VAL A 1235 24.33 88.47 -31.30
C VAL A 1235 25.07 88.40 -29.96
N VAL A 1236 25.36 87.19 -29.52
CA VAL A 1236 26.06 86.90 -28.26
C VAL A 1236 27.56 86.94 -28.51
N CYS A 1237 28.24 87.90 -27.87
CA CYS A 1237 29.66 88.20 -28.06
C CYS A 1237 30.58 87.61 -26.97
N GLY A 1238 30.00 86.89 -26.00
CA GLY A 1238 30.71 86.40 -24.83
C GLY A 1238 31.27 87.56 -24.00
N THR A 1239 32.57 87.53 -23.67
CA THR A 1239 33.24 88.58 -22.88
C THR A 1239 33.60 89.83 -23.69
N SER A 1240 33.46 89.79 -25.02
CA SER A 1240 33.88 90.83 -25.96
C SER A 1240 32.96 92.04 -25.93
N ALA A 1241 33.51 93.25 -26.04
CA ALA A 1241 32.71 94.47 -26.07
C ALA A 1241 31.85 94.53 -27.36
N PRO A 1242 30.51 94.57 -27.25
CA PRO A 1242 29.65 94.67 -28.41
C PRO A 1242 29.70 96.09 -29.01
N PRO A 1243 29.54 96.23 -30.34
CA PRO A 1243 29.39 97.54 -30.97
C PRO A 1243 28.14 98.25 -30.45
N ALA A 1244 28.29 99.51 -30.03
CA ALA A 1244 27.20 100.30 -29.46
C ALA A 1244 26.23 100.85 -30.54
N SER A 1245 26.71 101.05 -31.77
CA SER A 1245 25.94 101.53 -32.93
C SER A 1245 26.72 101.33 -34.24
N GLY A 1246 26.04 101.39 -35.39
CA GLY A 1246 26.68 101.36 -36.72
C GLY A 1246 26.49 100.05 -37.46
N MET A 1247 26.79 100.03 -38.77
CA MET A 1247 26.63 98.84 -39.58
C MET A 1247 27.78 97.86 -39.33
N VAL A 1248 27.46 96.61 -39.02
CA VAL A 1248 28.44 95.57 -38.74
C VAL A 1248 28.09 94.28 -39.47
N ARG A 1249 29.11 93.49 -39.77
CA ARG A 1249 29.03 92.14 -40.31
C ARG A 1249 29.49 91.15 -39.27
N VAL A 1250 28.64 90.17 -39.00
CA VAL A 1250 28.84 89.14 -37.99
C VAL A 1250 28.98 87.79 -38.67
N THR A 1251 30.03 87.03 -38.34
CA THR A 1251 30.11 85.60 -38.65
C THR A 1251 29.96 84.79 -37.37
N GLY A 1252 29.12 83.77 -37.37
CA GLY A 1252 28.85 82.96 -36.19
C GLY A 1252 27.94 81.78 -36.52
N VAL A 1253 27.67 80.95 -35.53
CA VAL A 1253 26.72 79.83 -35.68
C VAL A 1253 25.34 80.25 -35.19
N ILE A 1254 24.30 79.75 -35.85
CA ILE A 1254 22.93 79.98 -35.42
C ILE A 1254 22.64 79.08 -34.21
N ASP A 1255 22.16 79.68 -33.14
CA ASP A 1255 21.60 78.99 -31.99
C ASP A 1255 20.20 79.56 -31.69
N ALA A 1256 19.58 79.13 -30.60
CA ALA A 1256 18.28 79.65 -30.19
C ALA A 1256 18.17 79.83 -28.68
N GLU A 1257 17.38 80.83 -28.27
CA GLU A 1257 17.07 81.11 -26.87
C GLU A 1257 15.57 81.31 -26.66
N ASN A 1258 15.09 81.07 -25.43
CA ASN A 1258 13.70 81.34 -25.04
C ASN A 1258 13.60 82.71 -24.38
N LEU A 1259 12.91 83.65 -25.02
CA LEU A 1259 12.60 84.97 -24.48
C LEU A 1259 11.08 85.09 -24.29
N GLY A 1260 10.64 85.25 -23.03
CA GLY A 1260 9.22 85.50 -22.73
C GLY A 1260 8.24 84.42 -23.20
N GLY A 1261 8.70 83.17 -23.37
CA GLY A 1261 7.88 82.05 -23.87
C GLY A 1261 7.98 81.83 -25.39
N ARG A 1262 8.75 82.64 -26.12
CA ARG A 1262 9.01 82.49 -27.56
C ARG A 1262 10.47 82.07 -27.79
N ILE A 1263 10.67 81.06 -28.63
CA ILE A 1263 12.01 80.68 -29.09
C ILE A 1263 12.41 81.63 -30.22
N VAL A 1264 13.54 82.32 -30.06
CA VAL A 1264 14.09 83.26 -31.05
C VAL A 1264 15.48 82.79 -31.48
N PRO A 1265 15.85 82.97 -32.77
CA PRO A 1265 17.21 82.68 -33.21
C PRO A 1265 18.19 83.69 -32.61
N VAL A 1266 19.38 83.20 -32.27
CA VAL A 1266 20.52 84.02 -31.86
C VAL A 1266 21.75 83.63 -32.66
N ILE A 1267 22.70 84.54 -32.78
CA ILE A 1267 24.00 84.23 -33.36
C ILE A 1267 25.03 84.20 -32.24
N VAL A 1268 25.75 83.09 -32.13
CA VAL A 1268 26.90 82.97 -31.23
C VAL A 1268 28.16 83.16 -32.08
N VAL A 1269 28.93 84.22 -31.82
CA VAL A 1269 30.19 84.45 -32.53
C VAL A 1269 31.28 83.54 -32.01
N ARG A 1270 32.18 83.10 -32.91
CA ARG A 1270 33.23 82.14 -32.57
C ARG A 1270 34.49 82.84 -32.07
N ASP A 1271 34.74 84.03 -32.59
CA ASP A 1271 35.87 84.88 -32.24
C ASP A 1271 35.44 86.36 -32.24
N PRO A 1272 35.96 87.20 -31.33
CA PRO A 1272 35.62 88.63 -31.27
C PRO A 1272 35.85 89.39 -32.59
N LEU A 1273 36.84 88.97 -33.39
CA LEU A 1273 37.17 89.55 -34.70
C LEU A 1273 36.13 89.19 -35.79
N GLU A 1274 35.19 88.30 -35.50
CA GLU A 1274 34.10 87.96 -36.43
C GLU A 1274 32.95 88.97 -36.40
N VAL A 1275 32.99 89.96 -35.50
CA VAL A 1275 32.14 91.15 -35.52
C VAL A 1275 32.93 92.31 -36.13
N ASN A 1276 32.72 92.58 -37.41
CA ASN A 1276 33.47 93.58 -38.16
C ASN A 1276 32.60 94.80 -38.48
N PRO A 1277 33.04 96.04 -38.21
CA PRO A 1277 32.38 97.22 -38.75
C PRO A 1277 32.47 97.20 -40.28
N LEU A 1278 31.38 97.61 -40.94
CA LEU A 1278 31.26 97.69 -42.40
C LEU A 1278 31.35 99.12 -42.91
#